data_AF-A0A6P9CVF7-F1
#
_entry.id   AF-A0A6P9CVF7-F1
#
_cell.length_a   1.000
_cell.length_b   1.000
_cell.length_c   1.000
_cell.angle_alpha   90.00
_cell.angle_beta   90.00
_cell.angle_gamma   90.00
#
_symmetry.space_group_name_H-M   'P 1'
#
loop_
_entity.id
_entity.type
_entity.pdbx_description
1 polymer ?
#
loop_
_entity_poly.entity_id
_entity_poly.type
_entity_poly.pdbx_seq_one_letter_code
_entity_poly.pdbx_strand_id
1 'polypeptide(L)'
;MVLKKKKEVQVDSFVLEYQQLERLRSFADVEGQNLASLLLRCAQLTDGIQQINLIKQIVPLLEKMDCKSSCNDIVKSCLDILGIVFLSLDIKNPLKKVLASCLNDLPELLIAEATDSFVVCLKEELANTNFSHIRKTIDNLASCVEFIHIGKSSVTILFKEALQFLLKSVLKIEEENRKFSGNHIAQTRLMHDLLMGIKVSMTLIQKVLENIQGCFWKKLDSPIWQYMCGLLNCFICCLNNEDLLQTVQTSAGLAVVLFIKTMFQPVEKLPCLISDLICGLLNCSDVPKWFMDSCGGLCTAELSDSVLLFLCHGTLAMLDWKDHSMRENAEKLLLDIASVLLILSTRLKDSVMAASLSRILAIWTNVAMDCLQSSSRNLKFNLNGNSETIGKMLDYVYAHWEHPLDAVRHQTKLIFKNLLQIHQTAVKESIIKPDPFFSELTESLLGLEWHVKGKYSSLGYLVECIGIDHLLEIDRTIPVQILGVMNDQSFAPYASDLLEIMFVNHKRHLISTLERSTWIDNWHETWVSPLLLILCDGNPEQATYVTDYYLPKLLKCSPESLNYMIKILQISTESNVGSFKTRGALGALMACLRTARSHGHLQFAVIIQDGLVPVSCIKQGLVHQHDEVRIDALGLLCESHRSTEVISIEEMQLIQFFIRYNLNNQSAAVRQQICSLLKKLFCRIYESSQTIHKMEQLKSKQGLINQSLIWDPLTSLQQYKDFISSICSILFESLFPGSSHPSRFTALTLLGTIADIFPNSEGQSQELFQIAQEVDCSRAESLLRCFASTFEEVKILAFDLLMKLHPFLPYFQDPEKLQPLFQVAMQLSRSSKPYDCVTASYLLNFLIHQKGLLNICSESYQLLGMSQPNEDLPADSLEKNTLSVVKYLLENLEREILQAEKSLLHAAASFPMYGRVHCITGALCQLNHMTLTSEWKEVVRKLILMSYKLSAVVSPVVQSSSPEGLIPMDTDLETSERLQSILLEIQPCDTNDYFTETKLLKEYYRPDCGDGRAPSVSTEIKGKEQNTSDVTAQMVLVCCWRSMKEVSLLLGKLCQLLPVQMLPSCSDALITVDQVKDIGEYFKNHLLKSRHRGAFELAYAGFVKLTEVFSRCNNEDLHKLPQQWLYNILEEIKCSDHSSKLCVTRRSAGIPFYIQALLASEPKKGKASLLKMTMKSLINLALPSDMPSSIISLVHALNILRALFKDTRLGENIIPYVADGMQAAILGFTSSVWANDRKGVLYSISKSLSIFAQSIRTNNQYSRQ
;
A
#
# COMPACT_ATOMS: atom_id res chain seq x y z
N MET A 1 -0.61 9.06 1.38
CA MET A 1 0.04 9.03 2.71
C MET A 1 -0.45 7.81 3.47
N VAL A 2 0.32 6.72 3.49
CA VAL A 2 0.03 5.59 4.39
C VAL A 2 0.46 6.04 5.79
N LEU A 3 -0.52 6.38 6.63
CA LEU A 3 -0.33 6.57 8.07
C LEU A 3 0.29 5.29 8.63
N LYS A 4 1.62 5.24 8.75
CA LYS A 4 2.30 4.27 9.59
C LYS A 4 1.71 4.44 10.99
N LYS A 5 0.82 3.54 11.40
CA LYS A 5 0.40 3.41 12.80
C LYS A 5 1.67 3.43 13.63
N LYS A 6 1.87 4.47 14.45
CA LYS A 6 2.89 4.47 15.50
C LYS A 6 2.60 3.22 16.34
N LYS A 7 3.45 2.20 16.26
CA LYS A 7 3.40 1.10 17.22
C LYS A 7 3.59 1.73 18.59
N GLU A 8 2.61 1.60 19.47
CA GLU A 8 2.78 1.91 20.89
C GLU A 8 3.96 1.06 21.40
N VAL A 9 4.96 1.73 21.97
CA VAL A 9 6.14 1.07 22.54
C VAL A 9 5.70 0.52 23.88
N GLN A 10 5.46 -0.80 23.94
CA GLN A 10 5.17 -1.50 25.20
C GLN A 10 6.44 -1.52 26.08
N VAL A 11 6.31 -1.12 27.34
CA VAL A 11 7.42 -1.11 28.32
C VAL A 11 7.19 -2.26 29.29
N ASP A 12 7.92 -3.37 29.10
CA ASP A 12 7.79 -4.55 29.97
C ASP A 12 8.46 -4.29 31.33
N SER A 13 7.79 -4.62 32.45
CA SER A 13 8.36 -4.47 33.79
C SER A 13 9.41 -5.54 34.10
N PHE A 14 10.47 -5.22 34.85
CA PHE A 14 11.41 -6.24 35.35
C PHE A 14 10.86 -6.94 36.61
N VAL A 15 11.26 -8.21 36.81
CA VAL A 15 10.91 -9.03 37.97
C VAL A 15 12.18 -9.55 38.62
N LEU A 16 12.27 -9.43 39.94
CA LEU A 16 13.38 -9.97 40.74
C LEU A 16 13.03 -11.35 41.28
N GLU A 17 14.04 -12.22 41.40
CA GLU A 17 13.87 -13.53 42.02
C GLU A 17 13.67 -13.42 43.54
N TYR A 18 13.07 -14.44 44.15
CA TYR A 18 12.74 -14.46 45.58
C TYR A 18 13.94 -14.13 46.49
N GLN A 19 15.12 -14.67 46.17
CA GLN A 19 16.35 -14.43 46.93
C GLN A 19 16.82 -12.96 46.85
N GLN A 20 16.60 -12.29 45.71
CA GLN A 20 16.97 -10.88 45.52
C GLN A 20 16.00 -9.97 46.28
N LEU A 21 14.71 -10.33 46.30
CA LEU A 21 13.70 -9.62 47.08
C LEU A 21 13.94 -9.77 48.60
N GLU A 22 14.32 -10.94 49.09
CA GLU A 22 14.69 -11.12 50.50
C GLU A 22 15.91 -10.29 50.89
N ARG A 23 16.94 -10.25 50.04
CA ARG A 23 18.13 -9.40 50.25
C ARG A 23 17.77 -7.91 50.30
N LEU A 24 16.88 -7.42 49.43
CA LEU A 24 16.42 -6.02 49.50
C LEU A 24 15.61 -5.76 50.78
N ARG A 25 14.78 -6.71 51.21
CA ARG A 25 13.97 -6.57 52.44
C ARG A 25 14.83 -6.52 53.71
N SER A 26 15.94 -7.26 53.77
CA SER A 26 16.83 -7.21 54.93
C SER A 26 17.57 -5.88 55.10
N PHE A 27 17.66 -5.08 54.02
CA PHE A 27 18.35 -3.79 54.02
C PHE A 27 17.41 -2.58 53.87
N ALA A 28 16.10 -2.79 53.69
CA ALA A 28 15.12 -1.71 53.58
C ALA A 28 14.91 -1.02 54.95
N ASP A 29 14.96 0.30 54.95
CA ASP A 29 14.68 1.12 56.12
C ASP A 29 13.18 1.28 56.36
N VAL A 30 12.79 1.48 57.64
CA VAL A 30 11.38 1.65 58.04
C VAL A 30 10.78 2.96 57.47
N GLU A 31 11.62 3.96 57.20
CA GLU A 31 11.22 5.26 56.64
C GLU A 31 11.12 5.26 55.10
N GLY A 32 11.61 4.21 54.43
CA GLY A 32 11.51 4.04 52.98
C GLY A 32 12.33 5.03 52.14
N GLN A 33 13.43 5.57 52.69
CA GLN A 33 14.25 6.59 52.04
C GLN A 33 15.58 6.07 51.49
N ASN A 34 15.98 4.84 51.83
CA ASN A 34 17.25 4.26 51.36
C ASN A 34 17.15 3.59 49.96
N LEU A 35 18.29 3.29 49.35
CA LEU A 35 18.34 2.71 47.99
C LEU A 35 17.66 1.34 47.92
N ALA A 36 17.77 0.52 48.96
CA ALA A 36 17.17 -0.81 49.02
C ALA A 36 15.64 -0.74 49.03
N SER A 37 15.04 0.21 49.77
CA SER A 37 13.59 0.42 49.81
C SER A 37 13.05 0.99 48.49
N LEU A 38 13.81 1.85 47.79
CA LEU A 38 13.45 2.31 46.44
C LEU A 38 13.47 1.18 45.40
N LEU A 39 14.50 0.33 45.40
CA LEU A 39 14.59 -0.83 44.51
C LEU A 39 13.50 -1.87 44.80
N LEU A 40 13.18 -2.09 46.08
CA LEU A 40 12.08 -2.96 46.50
C LEU A 40 10.73 -2.43 46.02
N ARG A 41 10.49 -1.11 46.14
CA ARG A 41 9.28 -0.47 45.62
C ARG A 41 9.21 -0.54 44.10
N CYS A 42 10.33 -0.37 43.41
CA CYS A 42 10.41 -0.49 41.95
C CYS A 42 10.06 -1.92 41.48
N ALA A 43 10.56 -2.94 42.16
CA ALA A 43 10.29 -4.35 41.85
C ALA A 43 8.84 -4.79 42.15
N GLN A 44 8.09 -4.05 42.97
CA GLN A 44 6.68 -4.32 43.28
C GLN A 44 5.70 -3.72 42.26
N LEU A 45 6.16 -2.84 41.36
CA LEU A 45 5.31 -2.23 40.34
C LEU A 45 5.15 -3.14 39.12
N THR A 46 3.93 -3.21 38.58
CA THR A 46 3.61 -3.96 37.36
C THR A 46 3.64 -3.10 36.09
N ASP A 47 3.75 -1.78 36.22
CA ASP A 47 3.81 -0.83 35.11
C ASP A 47 5.26 -0.36 34.87
N GLY A 48 5.82 -0.72 33.71
CA GLY A 48 7.17 -0.36 33.30
C GLY A 48 7.40 1.15 33.18
N ILE A 49 6.36 1.95 32.90
CA ILE A 49 6.47 3.43 32.84
C ILE A 49 6.68 4.01 34.25
N GLN A 50 6.02 3.44 35.26
CA GLN A 50 6.20 3.85 36.64
C GLN A 50 7.57 3.42 37.18
N GLN A 51 8.06 2.24 36.78
CA GLN A 51 9.43 1.81 37.08
C GLN A 51 10.48 2.81 36.55
N ILE A 52 10.30 3.35 35.34
CA ILE A 52 11.19 4.38 34.76
C ILE A 52 11.29 5.62 35.67
N ASN A 53 10.17 6.08 36.22
CA ASN A 53 10.13 7.28 37.06
C ASN A 53 10.86 7.07 38.39
N LEU A 54 10.82 5.86 38.96
CA LEU A 54 11.55 5.53 40.18
C LEU A 54 13.05 5.34 39.93
N ILE A 55 13.43 4.70 38.82
CA ILE A 55 14.84 4.50 38.47
C ILE A 55 15.59 5.84 38.34
N LYS A 56 14.94 6.88 37.82
CA LYS A 56 15.53 8.25 37.75
C LYS A 56 15.87 8.86 39.11
N GLN A 57 15.29 8.35 40.20
CA GLN A 57 15.54 8.83 41.56
C GLN A 57 16.75 8.14 42.23
N ILE A 58 17.34 7.13 41.58
CA ILE A 58 18.50 6.38 42.12
C ILE A 58 19.74 7.28 42.27
N VAL A 59 20.11 8.03 41.22
CA VAL A 59 21.31 8.88 41.22
C VAL A 59 21.22 10.00 42.27
N PRO A 60 20.12 10.78 42.37
CA PRO A 60 19.98 11.81 43.40
C PRO A 60 19.99 11.29 44.85
N LEU A 61 19.63 10.02 45.09
CA LEU A 61 19.71 9.40 46.41
C LEU A 61 21.13 8.96 46.74
N LEU A 62 21.86 8.44 45.75
CA LEU A 62 23.27 8.05 45.89
C LEU A 62 24.20 9.26 46.12
N GLU A 63 23.90 10.42 45.52
CA GLU A 63 24.65 11.68 45.75
C GLU A 63 24.45 12.26 47.15
N LYS A 64 23.32 11.98 47.80
CA LYS A 64 22.98 12.50 49.14
C LYS A 64 23.53 11.64 50.29
N MET A 65 24.11 10.48 50.00
CA MET A 65 24.66 9.58 51.00
C MET A 65 26.08 10.00 51.40
N ASP A 66 26.31 10.27 52.69
CA ASP A 66 27.64 10.52 53.24
C ASP A 66 28.48 9.22 53.22
N CYS A 67 29.32 9.03 52.19
CA CYS A 67 30.11 7.82 51.99
C CYS A 67 31.26 7.59 53.01
N LYS A 68 31.26 8.27 54.16
CA LYS A 68 32.33 8.15 55.18
C LYS A 68 31.94 7.39 56.45
N SER A 69 30.71 6.89 56.57
CA SER A 69 30.26 6.13 57.74
C SER A 69 29.44 4.90 57.36
N SER A 70 30.02 3.71 57.60
CA SER A 70 29.31 2.44 57.85
C SER A 70 28.14 2.04 56.90
N CYS A 71 28.39 1.88 55.59
CA CYS A 71 27.40 1.28 54.67
C CYS A 71 28.00 0.60 53.41
N ASN A 72 29.09 -0.17 53.52
CA ASN A 72 29.67 -0.87 52.34
C ASN A 72 28.80 -2.04 51.83
N ASP A 73 28.20 -2.84 52.72
CA ASP A 73 27.49 -4.07 52.28
C ASP A 73 26.12 -3.78 51.63
N ILE A 74 25.42 -2.72 52.07
CA ILE A 74 24.11 -2.33 51.54
C ILE A 74 24.24 -1.78 50.12
N VAL A 75 25.20 -0.88 49.90
CA VAL A 75 25.43 -0.25 48.59
C VAL A 75 25.91 -1.30 47.59
N LYS A 76 26.85 -2.17 47.98
CA LYS A 76 27.31 -3.29 47.14
C LYS A 76 26.17 -4.22 46.75
N SER A 77 25.32 -4.63 47.70
CA SER A 77 24.16 -5.49 47.42
C SER A 77 23.15 -4.85 46.48
N CYS A 78 22.94 -3.53 46.58
CA CYS A 78 22.07 -2.80 45.66
C CYS A 78 22.67 -2.70 44.25
N LEU A 79 23.99 -2.52 44.13
CA LEU A 79 24.71 -2.48 42.86
C LEU A 79 24.70 -3.85 42.16
N ASP A 80 24.85 -4.95 42.90
CA ASP A 80 24.69 -6.32 42.38
C ASP A 80 23.31 -6.51 41.76
N ILE A 81 22.26 -6.08 42.45
CA ILE A 81 20.88 -6.20 41.97
C ILE A 81 20.63 -5.32 40.74
N LEU A 82 21.19 -4.10 40.69
CA LEU A 82 21.13 -3.25 39.51
C LEU A 82 21.82 -3.88 38.30
N GLY A 83 22.94 -4.58 38.50
CA GLY A 83 23.62 -5.38 37.47
C GLY A 83 22.74 -6.51 36.93
N ILE A 84 22.10 -7.26 37.82
CA ILE A 84 21.17 -8.34 37.47
C ILE A 84 19.96 -7.81 36.69
N VAL A 85 19.34 -6.72 37.16
CA VAL A 85 18.19 -6.09 36.48
C VAL A 85 18.59 -5.66 35.09
N PHE A 86 19.75 -5.02 34.94
CA PHE A 86 20.24 -4.57 33.64
C PHE A 86 20.44 -5.73 32.64
N LEU A 87 21.02 -6.85 33.09
CA LEU A 87 21.25 -8.04 32.27
C LEU A 87 19.96 -8.84 32.01
N SER A 88 18.92 -8.67 32.83
CA SER A 88 17.63 -9.34 32.64
C SER A 88 16.77 -8.75 31.51
N LEU A 89 16.92 -7.45 31.24
CA LEU A 89 16.08 -6.68 30.31
C LEU A 89 16.48 -6.87 28.84
N ASP A 90 15.48 -6.90 27.94
CA ASP A 90 15.69 -6.89 26.49
C ASP A 90 16.27 -5.54 26.01
N ILE A 91 17.15 -5.56 25.00
CA ILE A 91 17.70 -4.36 24.32
C ILE A 91 16.60 -3.37 23.90
N LYS A 92 15.44 -3.86 23.48
CA LYS A 92 14.34 -3.00 22.98
C LYS A 92 13.53 -2.35 24.09
N ASN A 93 13.71 -2.77 25.34
CA ASN A 93 12.98 -2.23 26.47
C ASN A 93 13.51 -0.84 26.86
N PRO A 94 12.67 0.22 26.87
CA PRO A 94 13.09 1.56 27.28
C PRO A 94 13.71 1.62 28.68
N LEU A 95 13.31 0.75 29.61
CA LEU A 95 13.88 0.66 30.96
C LEU A 95 15.39 0.40 30.95
N LYS A 96 15.88 -0.43 30.03
CA LYS A 96 17.32 -0.75 29.92
C LYS A 96 18.15 0.49 29.57
N LYS A 97 17.62 1.37 28.71
CA LYS A 97 18.28 2.64 28.35
C LYS A 97 18.28 3.65 29.48
N VAL A 98 17.18 3.73 30.23
CA VAL A 98 17.10 4.60 31.42
C VAL A 98 18.06 4.13 32.50
N LEU A 99 18.12 2.83 32.77
CA LEU A 99 19.10 2.23 33.69
C LEU A 99 20.54 2.49 33.25
N ALA A 100 20.83 2.35 31.94
CA ALA A 100 22.16 2.66 31.41
C ALA A 100 22.57 4.12 31.65
N SER A 101 21.66 5.08 31.47
CA SER A 101 21.91 6.48 31.81
C SER A 101 22.21 6.65 33.30
N CYS A 102 21.37 6.08 34.17
CA CYS A 102 21.57 6.18 35.62
C CYS A 102 22.88 5.56 36.09
N LEU A 103 23.33 4.46 35.47
CA LEU A 103 24.61 3.81 35.79
C LEU A 103 25.82 4.60 35.28
N ASN A 104 25.68 5.40 34.22
CA ASN A 104 26.74 6.29 33.74
C ASN A 104 26.90 7.53 34.62
N ASP A 105 25.82 7.99 35.24
CA ASP A 105 25.80 9.17 36.11
C ASP A 105 26.13 8.82 37.59
N LEU A 106 26.78 7.68 37.85
CA LEU A 106 27.15 7.26 39.21
C LEU A 106 28.30 8.11 39.79
N PRO A 107 28.29 8.41 41.11
CA PRO A 107 29.39 9.12 41.76
C PRO A 107 30.74 8.40 41.63
N GLU A 108 31.84 9.15 41.41
CA GLU A 108 33.19 8.59 41.18
C GLU A 108 33.63 7.58 42.25
N LEU A 109 33.24 7.80 43.51
CA LEU A 109 33.57 6.94 44.65
C LEU A 109 32.95 5.55 44.58
N LEU A 110 31.86 5.37 43.82
CA LEU A 110 31.12 4.10 43.69
C LEU A 110 31.43 3.34 42.40
N ILE A 111 32.15 3.95 41.45
CA ILE A 111 32.44 3.35 40.14
C ILE A 111 33.25 2.05 40.28
N ALA A 112 34.20 2.00 41.21
CA ALA A 112 35.01 0.80 41.46
C ALA A 112 34.15 -0.37 41.99
N GLU A 113 33.36 -0.13 43.03
CA GLU A 113 32.48 -1.14 43.62
C GLU A 113 31.41 -1.62 42.62
N ALA A 114 30.83 -0.70 41.85
CA ALA A 114 29.87 -1.03 40.80
C ALA A 114 30.51 -1.85 39.66
N THR A 115 31.77 -1.58 39.32
CA THR A 115 32.51 -2.36 38.32
C THR A 115 32.71 -3.80 38.78
N ASP A 116 33.08 -4.01 40.05
CA ASP A 116 33.26 -5.33 40.65
C ASP A 116 31.95 -6.12 40.68
N SER A 117 30.84 -5.49 41.09
CA SER A 117 29.49 -6.07 41.04
C SER A 117 29.11 -6.52 39.62
N PHE A 118 29.30 -5.67 38.63
CA PHE A 118 29.00 -6.00 37.22
C PHE A 118 29.92 -7.10 36.66
N VAL A 119 31.18 -7.18 37.10
CA VAL A 119 32.08 -8.28 36.74
C VAL A 119 31.54 -9.60 37.25
N VAL A 120 31.06 -9.68 38.50
CA VAL A 120 30.49 -10.93 39.03
C VAL A 120 29.26 -11.34 38.24
N CYS A 121 28.29 -10.44 38.05
CA CYS A 121 27.05 -10.74 37.32
C CYS A 121 27.31 -11.14 35.85
N LEU A 122 28.21 -10.43 35.16
CA LEU A 122 28.51 -10.72 33.77
C LEU A 122 29.28 -12.05 33.63
N LYS A 123 30.16 -12.38 34.58
CA LYS A 123 30.88 -13.66 34.58
C LYS A 123 29.95 -14.85 34.73
N GLU A 124 28.92 -14.75 35.56
CA GLU A 124 27.88 -15.78 35.70
C GLU A 124 27.07 -15.96 34.41
N GLU A 125 26.68 -14.86 33.76
CA GLU A 125 25.99 -14.90 32.46
C GLU A 125 26.85 -15.52 31.35
N LEU A 126 28.15 -15.20 31.29
CA LEU A 126 29.09 -15.78 30.31
C LEU A 126 29.37 -17.28 30.53
N ALA A 127 29.20 -17.77 31.76
CA ALA A 127 29.34 -19.19 32.08
C ALA A 127 28.14 -20.03 31.62
N ASN A 128 27.00 -19.40 31.32
CA ASN A 128 25.78 -20.10 30.91
C ASN A 128 25.91 -20.67 29.48
N THR A 129 25.74 -21.98 29.32
CA THR A 129 25.91 -22.70 28.04
C THR A 129 24.58 -23.05 27.34
N ASN A 130 23.44 -22.64 27.92
CA ASN A 130 22.11 -22.92 27.39
C ASN A 130 21.87 -22.20 26.05
N PHE A 131 21.48 -22.96 25.02
CA PHE A 131 21.31 -22.42 23.66
C PHE A 131 20.27 -21.30 23.57
N SER A 132 19.16 -21.43 24.31
CA SER A 132 18.11 -20.41 24.37
C SER A 132 18.58 -19.07 24.95
N HIS A 133 19.66 -19.08 25.74
CA HIS A 133 20.19 -17.90 26.42
C HIS A 133 21.34 -17.24 25.64
N ILE A 134 22.00 -17.95 24.72
CA ILE A 134 23.13 -17.43 23.94
C ILE A 134 22.82 -16.08 23.29
N ARG A 135 21.64 -15.96 22.67
CA ARG A 135 21.23 -14.71 22.02
C ARG A 135 21.11 -13.55 23.02
N LYS A 136 20.48 -13.81 24.17
CA LYS A 136 20.33 -12.82 25.25
C LYS A 136 21.69 -12.36 25.77
N THR A 137 22.62 -13.29 25.99
CA THR A 137 23.98 -12.99 26.47
C THR A 137 24.80 -12.19 25.43
N ILE A 138 24.67 -12.50 24.13
CA ILE A 138 25.28 -11.68 23.04
C ILE A 138 24.73 -10.25 23.08
N ASP A 139 23.41 -10.09 23.20
CA ASP A 139 22.75 -8.77 23.28
C ASP A 139 23.16 -8.02 24.57
N ASN A 140 23.36 -8.72 25.68
CA ASN A 140 23.88 -8.14 26.92
C ASN A 140 25.33 -7.67 26.78
N LEU A 141 26.20 -8.46 26.16
CA LEU A 141 27.58 -8.04 25.83
C LEU A 141 27.58 -6.78 24.96
N ALA A 142 26.75 -6.74 23.92
CA ALA A 142 26.58 -5.55 23.08
C ALA A 142 26.18 -4.33 23.94
N SER A 143 25.20 -4.53 24.83
CA SER A 143 24.65 -3.47 25.68
C SER A 143 25.68 -2.91 26.66
N CYS A 144 26.49 -3.78 27.28
CA CYS A 144 27.54 -3.39 28.22
C CYS A 144 28.62 -2.54 27.53
N VAL A 145 28.96 -2.85 26.28
CA VAL A 145 30.01 -2.14 25.54
C VAL A 145 29.49 -0.83 24.89
N GLU A 146 28.21 -0.78 24.51
CA GLU A 146 27.64 0.38 23.82
C GLU A 146 27.00 1.42 24.75
N PHE A 147 26.39 1.01 25.86
CA PHE A 147 25.52 1.90 26.65
C PHE A 147 26.08 2.29 28.02
N ILE A 148 27.08 1.59 28.58
CA ILE A 148 27.54 1.82 29.98
C ILE A 148 29.07 1.89 30.09
N HIS A 149 29.61 2.94 30.73
CA HIS A 149 31.06 3.07 31.02
C HIS A 149 31.55 1.96 31.96
N ILE A 150 30.80 1.66 33.03
CA ILE A 150 31.05 0.54 33.95
C ILE A 150 31.02 -0.79 33.21
N GLY A 151 30.03 -0.99 32.33
CA GLY A 151 29.94 -2.19 31.48
C GLY A 151 31.18 -2.37 30.60
N LYS A 152 31.69 -1.29 30.00
CA LYS A 152 32.96 -1.31 29.24
C LYS A 152 34.14 -1.73 30.12
N SER A 153 34.24 -1.21 31.33
CA SER A 153 35.29 -1.58 32.30
C SER A 153 35.18 -3.05 32.73
N SER A 154 33.97 -3.53 33.05
CA SER A 154 33.74 -4.94 33.44
C SER A 154 34.06 -5.91 32.30
N VAL A 155 33.71 -5.57 31.05
CA VAL A 155 34.07 -6.36 29.86
C VAL A 155 35.58 -6.33 29.61
N THR A 156 36.27 -5.23 29.93
CA THR A 156 37.74 -5.15 29.83
C THR A 156 38.41 -6.14 30.79
N ILE A 157 37.88 -6.29 32.00
CA ILE A 157 38.36 -7.26 33.00
C ILE A 157 38.08 -8.71 32.54
N LEU A 158 36.91 -8.97 31.97
CA LEU A 158 36.45 -10.30 31.50
C LEU A 158 36.70 -10.54 30.01
N PHE A 159 37.67 -9.84 29.40
CA PHE A 159 37.84 -9.84 27.95
C PHE A 159 38.15 -11.24 27.40
N LYS A 160 38.94 -12.03 28.13
CA LYS A 160 39.27 -13.41 27.76
C LYS A 160 38.02 -14.30 27.76
N GLU A 161 37.22 -14.23 28.81
CA GLU A 161 35.97 -14.98 28.98
C GLU A 161 34.94 -14.59 27.93
N ALA A 162 34.83 -13.30 27.60
CA ALA A 162 33.92 -12.80 26.56
C ALA A 162 34.29 -13.33 25.16
N LEU A 163 35.58 -13.33 24.79
CA LEU A 163 36.04 -13.90 23.52
C LEU A 163 35.83 -15.43 23.47
N GLN A 164 36.10 -16.13 24.58
CA GLN A 164 35.86 -17.56 24.67
C GLN A 164 34.38 -17.91 24.49
N PHE A 165 33.48 -17.14 25.13
CA PHE A 165 32.04 -17.30 24.97
C PHE A 165 31.62 -17.09 23.52
N LEU A 166 32.04 -15.98 22.88
CA LEU A 166 31.67 -15.67 21.50
C LEU A 166 32.14 -16.74 20.51
N LEU A 167 33.36 -17.26 20.65
CA LEU A 167 33.85 -18.34 19.80
C LEU A 167 32.96 -19.58 19.91
N LYS A 168 32.63 -20.00 21.15
CA LYS A 168 31.76 -21.15 21.38
C LYS A 168 30.33 -20.91 20.84
N SER A 169 29.81 -19.70 21.02
CA SER A 169 28.46 -19.33 20.58
C SER A 169 28.34 -19.30 19.06
N VAL A 170 29.30 -18.69 18.36
CA VAL A 170 29.32 -18.62 16.89
C VAL A 170 29.37 -20.04 16.30
N LEU A 171 30.29 -20.89 16.78
CA LEU A 171 30.39 -22.28 16.34
C LEU A 171 29.10 -23.08 16.57
N LYS A 172 28.48 -22.92 17.75
CA LYS A 172 27.24 -23.63 18.10
C LYS A 172 26.05 -23.15 17.26
N ILE A 173 25.93 -21.86 16.99
CA ILE A 173 24.87 -21.32 16.12
C ILE A 173 25.05 -21.81 14.68
N GLU A 174 26.28 -21.86 14.18
CA GLU A 174 26.58 -22.38 12.84
C GLU A 174 26.22 -23.87 12.72
N GLU A 175 26.59 -24.69 13.71
CA GLU A 175 26.27 -26.12 13.74
C GLU A 175 24.75 -26.37 13.74
N GLU A 176 24.00 -25.64 14.57
CA GLU A 176 22.54 -25.74 14.61
C GLU A 176 21.91 -25.27 13.29
N ASN A 177 22.44 -24.21 12.67
CA ASN A 177 21.93 -23.76 11.37
C ASN A 177 22.08 -24.82 10.26
N ARG A 178 23.14 -25.64 10.31
CA ARG A 178 23.33 -26.79 9.41
C ARG A 178 22.32 -27.91 9.69
N LYS A 179 22.00 -28.19 10.96
CA LYS A 179 21.01 -29.22 11.37
C LYS A 179 19.59 -28.90 10.88
N PHE A 180 19.18 -27.63 10.89
CA PHE A 180 17.84 -27.20 10.47
C PHE A 180 17.69 -26.96 8.95
N SER A 181 18.54 -27.58 8.12
CA SER A 181 18.43 -27.50 6.66
C SER A 181 17.02 -27.87 6.16
N GLY A 182 16.37 -26.95 5.45
CA GLY A 182 14.99 -27.11 4.95
C GLY A 182 13.90 -26.38 5.73
N ASN A 183 14.14 -25.96 6.98
CA ASN A 183 13.22 -25.11 7.75
C ASN A 183 13.65 -23.63 7.69
N HIS A 184 13.17 -22.92 6.66
CA HIS A 184 13.63 -21.57 6.36
C HIS A 184 13.40 -20.54 7.47
N ILE A 185 12.33 -20.67 8.27
CA ILE A 185 12.04 -19.71 9.34
C ILE A 185 13.07 -19.85 10.47
N ALA A 186 13.39 -21.09 10.84
CA ALA A 186 14.39 -21.38 11.86
C ALA A 186 15.79 -20.96 11.38
N GLN A 187 16.16 -21.29 10.15
CA GLN A 187 17.46 -20.91 9.57
C GLN A 187 17.65 -19.39 9.50
N THR A 188 16.65 -18.63 9.03
CA THR A 188 16.74 -17.16 9.00
C THR A 188 16.94 -16.57 10.39
N ARG A 189 16.26 -17.10 11.42
CA ARG A 189 16.47 -16.66 12.82
C ARG A 189 17.90 -16.94 13.28
N LEU A 190 18.42 -18.14 13.04
CA LEU A 190 19.79 -18.51 13.42
C LEU A 190 20.84 -17.70 12.67
N MET A 191 20.63 -17.40 11.38
CA MET A 191 21.51 -16.52 10.62
C MET A 191 21.52 -15.08 11.17
N HIS A 192 20.38 -14.58 11.70
CA HIS A 192 20.35 -13.29 12.40
C HIS A 192 21.07 -13.32 13.76
N ASP A 193 21.05 -14.45 14.46
CA ASP A 193 21.81 -14.64 15.70
C ASP A 193 23.32 -14.70 15.42
N LEU A 194 23.71 -15.40 14.35
CA LEU A 194 25.08 -15.43 13.84
C LEU A 194 25.57 -14.02 13.46
N LEU A 195 24.76 -13.25 12.71
CA LEU A 195 25.08 -11.87 12.34
C LEU A 195 25.41 -11.00 13.56
N MET A 196 24.66 -11.18 14.66
CA MET A 196 24.86 -10.40 15.87
C MET A 196 26.07 -10.86 16.66
N GLY A 197 26.38 -12.16 16.69
CA GLY A 197 27.64 -12.67 17.22
C GLY A 197 28.86 -12.06 16.52
N ILE A 198 28.84 -11.95 15.19
CA ILE A 198 29.91 -11.31 14.40
C ILE A 198 30.03 -9.82 14.77
N LYS A 199 28.92 -9.09 14.77
CA LYS A 199 28.92 -7.64 15.10
C LYS A 199 29.43 -7.35 16.51
N VAL A 200 29.00 -8.12 17.51
CA VAL A 200 29.47 -7.95 18.89
C VAL A 200 30.97 -8.25 19.01
N SER A 201 31.46 -9.25 18.29
CA SER A 201 32.90 -9.54 18.22
C SER A 201 33.69 -8.36 17.65
N MET A 202 33.20 -7.72 16.58
CA MET A 202 33.83 -6.51 16.02
C MET A 202 33.83 -5.34 17.01
N THR A 203 32.68 -5.06 17.64
CA THR A 203 32.54 -3.95 18.60
C THR A 203 33.45 -4.13 19.81
N LEU A 204 33.64 -5.36 20.30
CA LEU A 204 34.59 -5.67 21.37
C LEU A 204 36.02 -5.32 20.98
N ILE A 205 36.47 -5.75 19.80
CA ILE A 205 37.81 -5.45 19.32
C ILE A 205 38.02 -3.94 19.14
N GLN A 206 37.06 -3.23 18.55
CA GLN A 206 37.18 -1.78 18.32
C GLN A 206 37.18 -0.96 19.60
N LYS A 207 36.35 -1.30 20.59
CA LYS A 207 36.14 -0.43 21.77
C LYS A 207 36.93 -0.85 23.00
N VAL A 208 37.21 -2.14 23.19
CA VAL A 208 37.77 -2.68 24.45
C VAL A 208 39.26 -2.95 24.33
N LEU A 209 39.75 -3.39 23.16
CA LEU A 209 41.15 -3.78 22.97
C LEU A 209 42.13 -2.62 23.23
N GLU A 210 41.77 -1.39 22.89
CA GLU A 210 42.60 -0.18 23.11
C GLU A 210 42.83 0.12 24.60
N ASN A 211 41.93 -0.30 25.49
CA ASN A 211 41.99 -0.04 26.93
C ASN A 211 42.86 -1.05 27.70
N ILE A 212 43.25 -2.17 27.08
CA ILE A 212 44.04 -3.21 27.73
C ILE A 212 45.51 -2.77 27.72
N GLN A 213 46.01 -2.32 28.89
CA GLN A 213 47.40 -1.91 29.06
C GLN A 213 48.38 -3.06 28.76
N GLY A 214 49.18 -2.91 27.71
CA GLY A 214 50.39 -3.69 27.44
C GLY A 214 50.26 -4.79 26.39
N CYS A 215 51.33 -4.99 25.61
CA CYS A 215 51.52 -5.98 24.53
C CYS A 215 51.40 -7.46 24.96
N PHE A 216 50.81 -7.78 26.12
CA PHE A 216 50.74 -9.14 26.67
C PHE A 216 49.82 -10.08 25.86
N TRP A 217 48.78 -9.56 25.22
CA TRP A 217 47.90 -10.36 24.35
C TRP A 217 48.53 -10.68 22.97
N LYS A 218 49.53 -9.90 22.53
CA LYS A 218 50.23 -10.09 21.24
C LYS A 218 51.24 -11.26 21.25
N LYS A 219 51.43 -11.93 22.39
CA LYS A 219 52.23 -13.17 22.46
C LYS A 219 51.44 -14.32 21.83
N LEU A 220 52.09 -15.06 20.92
CA LEU A 220 51.48 -16.20 20.22
C LEU A 220 50.90 -17.27 21.16
N ASP A 221 51.47 -17.43 22.36
CA ASP A 221 51.02 -18.38 23.37
C ASP A 221 49.88 -17.86 24.28
N SER A 222 49.39 -16.64 24.05
CA SER A 222 48.30 -16.08 24.84
C SER A 222 46.96 -16.75 24.49
N PRO A 223 46.12 -17.12 25.48
CA PRO A 223 44.79 -17.66 25.19
C PRO A 223 43.90 -16.67 24.43
N ILE A 224 44.10 -15.36 24.63
CA ILE A 224 43.38 -14.31 23.87
C ILE A 224 43.73 -14.40 22.38
N TRP A 225 45.01 -14.59 22.05
CA TRP A 225 45.49 -14.74 20.68
C TRP A 225 44.86 -15.97 19.99
N GLN A 226 44.80 -17.10 20.70
CA GLN A 226 44.17 -18.32 20.19
C GLN A 226 42.67 -18.14 19.94
N TYR A 227 41.94 -17.46 20.83
CA TYR A 227 40.52 -17.18 20.61
C TYR A 227 40.27 -16.21 19.45
N MET A 228 41.14 -15.21 19.26
CA MET A 228 41.08 -14.33 18.09
C MET A 228 41.35 -15.08 16.78
N CYS A 229 42.34 -15.98 16.75
CA CYS A 229 42.58 -16.86 15.59
C CYS A 229 41.37 -17.76 15.29
N GLY A 230 40.75 -18.34 16.33
CA GLY A 230 39.55 -19.16 16.19
C GLY A 230 38.35 -18.39 15.63
N LEU A 231 38.11 -17.17 16.12
CA LEU A 231 37.04 -16.30 15.61
C LEU A 231 37.31 -15.87 14.16
N LEU A 232 38.56 -15.52 13.84
CA LEU A 232 38.97 -15.17 12.48
C LEU A 232 38.67 -16.31 11.50
N ASN A 233 39.02 -17.54 11.86
CA ASN A 233 38.70 -18.73 11.05
C ASN A 233 37.18 -18.91 10.89
N CYS A 234 36.39 -18.73 11.95
CA CYS A 234 34.92 -18.80 11.86
C CYS A 234 34.34 -17.75 10.90
N PHE A 235 34.86 -16.52 10.91
CA PHE A 235 34.41 -15.47 10.00
C PHE A 235 34.78 -15.78 8.55
N ILE A 236 35.93 -16.39 8.30
CA ILE A 236 36.33 -16.85 6.95
C ILE A 236 35.42 -17.98 6.47
N CYS A 237 35.08 -18.95 7.34
CA CYS A 237 34.10 -19.98 7.04
C CYS A 237 32.71 -19.39 6.70
N CYS A 238 32.27 -18.38 7.45
CA CYS A 238 31.01 -17.68 7.18
C CYS A 238 31.06 -16.89 5.86
N LEU A 239 32.23 -16.33 5.51
CA LEU A 239 32.43 -15.57 4.28
C LEU A 239 32.44 -16.49 3.04
N ASN A 240 33.06 -17.67 3.13
CA ASN A 240 33.13 -18.65 2.05
C ASN A 240 31.82 -19.46 1.86
N ASN A 241 30.87 -19.37 2.79
CA ASN A 241 29.63 -20.13 2.73
C ASN A 241 28.53 -19.36 1.97
N GLU A 242 28.22 -19.79 0.75
CA GLU A 242 27.21 -19.17 -0.12
C GLU A 242 25.76 -19.41 0.32
N ASP A 243 25.50 -20.36 1.22
CA ASP A 243 24.16 -20.65 1.74
C ASP A 243 23.70 -19.69 2.84
N LEU A 244 24.59 -18.82 3.33
CA LEU A 244 24.29 -17.82 4.36
C LEU A 244 23.69 -16.55 3.76
N LEU A 245 22.96 -15.79 4.57
CA LEU A 245 22.46 -14.47 4.16
C LEU A 245 23.63 -13.55 3.78
N GLN A 246 23.47 -12.80 2.69
CA GLN A 246 24.46 -11.83 2.20
C GLN A 246 24.87 -10.81 3.27
N THR A 247 23.98 -10.46 4.20
CA THR A 247 24.28 -9.56 5.32
C THR A 247 25.26 -10.18 6.31
N VAL A 248 25.20 -11.49 6.53
CA VAL A 248 26.16 -12.25 7.34
C VAL A 248 27.52 -12.26 6.66
N GLN A 249 27.57 -12.60 5.36
CA GLN A 249 28.81 -12.58 4.57
C GLN A 249 29.45 -11.19 4.54
N THR A 250 28.64 -10.14 4.33
CA THR A 250 29.10 -8.75 4.35
C THR A 250 29.73 -8.39 5.70
N SER A 251 29.06 -8.71 6.82
CA SER A 251 29.60 -8.44 8.16
C SER A 251 30.82 -9.32 8.49
N ALA A 252 30.88 -10.56 7.99
CA ALA A 252 32.05 -11.42 8.11
C ALA A 252 33.26 -10.82 7.38
N GLY A 253 33.09 -10.31 6.15
CA GLY A 253 34.15 -9.61 5.42
C GLY A 253 34.69 -8.39 6.16
N LEU A 254 33.82 -7.59 6.80
CA LEU A 254 34.25 -6.50 7.68
C LEU A 254 35.03 -7.01 8.90
N ALA A 255 34.57 -8.08 9.55
CA ALA A 255 35.20 -8.64 10.73
C ALA A 255 36.59 -9.22 10.42
N VAL A 256 36.75 -9.94 9.30
CA VAL A 256 38.04 -10.49 8.86
C VAL A 256 39.09 -9.40 8.73
N VAL A 257 38.79 -8.31 8.02
CA VAL A 257 39.74 -7.21 7.83
C VAL A 257 40.06 -6.51 9.14
N LEU A 258 39.07 -6.29 10.01
CA LEU A 258 39.30 -5.68 11.32
C LEU A 258 40.24 -6.52 12.21
N PHE A 259 40.07 -7.84 12.22
CA PHE A 259 40.93 -8.75 12.99
C PHE A 259 42.34 -8.82 12.40
N ILE A 260 42.49 -8.86 11.08
CA ILE A 260 43.81 -8.82 10.42
C ILE A 260 44.51 -7.49 10.75
N LYS A 261 43.80 -6.35 10.62
CA LYS A 261 44.33 -5.01 10.95
C LYS A 261 44.87 -4.94 12.38
N THR A 262 44.16 -5.53 13.34
CA THR A 262 44.53 -5.49 14.76
C THR A 262 45.67 -6.44 15.12
N MET A 263 45.74 -7.61 14.48
CA MET A 263 46.74 -8.65 14.78
C MET A 263 48.05 -8.52 14.00
N PHE A 264 48.03 -7.94 12.80
CA PHE A 264 49.20 -7.90 11.91
C PHE A 264 50.25 -6.84 12.31
N GLN A 265 51.53 -7.20 12.20
CA GLN A 265 52.69 -6.34 12.44
C GLN A 265 53.83 -6.70 11.47
N PRO A 266 54.56 -5.74 10.88
CA PRO A 266 54.46 -4.29 11.04
C PRO A 266 53.24 -3.71 10.29
N VAL A 267 52.66 -2.65 10.87
CA VAL A 267 51.40 -2.05 10.41
C VAL A 267 51.57 -1.48 9.00
N GLU A 268 52.74 -0.92 8.62
CA GLU A 268 52.97 -0.31 7.29
C GLU A 268 52.88 -1.29 6.10
N LYS A 269 53.05 -2.61 6.35
CA LYS A 269 52.96 -3.65 5.31
C LYS A 269 51.55 -4.22 5.14
N LEU A 270 50.61 -3.84 6.00
CA LEU A 270 49.23 -4.31 5.96
C LEU A 270 48.54 -4.03 4.61
N PRO A 271 48.68 -2.84 3.97
CA PRO A 271 48.03 -2.59 2.70
C PRO A 271 48.57 -3.46 1.57
N CYS A 272 49.88 -3.76 1.57
CA CYS A 272 50.49 -4.67 0.60
C CYS A 272 49.97 -6.09 0.77
N LEU A 273 49.89 -6.60 2.01
CA LEU A 273 49.34 -7.93 2.28
C LEU A 273 47.90 -8.06 1.77
N ILE A 274 47.05 -7.06 2.03
CA ILE A 274 45.66 -7.07 1.58
C ILE A 274 45.56 -6.90 0.05
N SER A 275 46.41 -6.08 -0.56
CA SER A 275 46.50 -5.93 -2.02
C SER A 275 46.86 -7.26 -2.68
N ASP A 276 47.90 -7.94 -2.18
CA ASP A 276 48.33 -9.23 -2.67
C ASP A 276 47.25 -10.32 -2.48
N LEU A 277 46.50 -10.25 -1.37
CA LEU A 277 45.37 -11.16 -1.09
C LEU A 277 44.22 -10.97 -2.10
N ILE A 278 43.79 -9.73 -2.32
CA ILE A 278 42.66 -9.43 -3.22
C ILE A 278 43.06 -9.66 -4.68
N CYS A 279 44.32 -9.42 -5.05
CA CYS A 279 44.84 -9.65 -6.39
C CYS A 279 45.26 -11.12 -6.67
N GLY A 280 45.22 -12.00 -5.67
CA GLY A 280 45.64 -13.40 -5.82
C GLY A 280 47.15 -13.59 -6.01
N LEU A 281 47.98 -12.64 -5.57
CA LEU A 281 49.43 -12.60 -5.74
C LEU A 281 50.22 -13.01 -4.48
N LEU A 282 49.54 -13.58 -3.49
CA LEU A 282 50.11 -13.85 -2.18
C LEU A 282 51.16 -14.99 -2.22
N ASN A 283 52.43 -14.66 -1.95
CA ASN A 283 53.49 -15.65 -1.79
C ASN A 283 53.51 -16.21 -0.36
N CYS A 284 53.26 -17.52 -0.20
CA CYS A 284 53.20 -18.20 1.11
C CYS A 284 54.50 -18.12 1.95
N SER A 285 55.63 -17.71 1.37
CA SER A 285 56.92 -17.53 2.07
C SER A 285 57.02 -16.25 2.89
N ASP A 286 56.25 -15.22 2.52
CA ASP A 286 56.47 -13.85 3.00
C ASP A 286 55.50 -13.46 4.14
N VAL A 287 54.63 -14.39 4.53
CA VAL A 287 53.52 -14.16 5.47
C VAL A 287 53.74 -14.94 6.78
N PRO A 288 53.41 -14.38 7.96
CA PRO A 288 53.58 -15.08 9.23
C PRO A 288 52.82 -16.41 9.30
N LYS A 289 53.41 -17.44 9.94
CA LYS A 289 52.80 -18.78 10.06
C LYS A 289 51.38 -18.77 10.65
N TRP A 290 51.14 -17.96 11.69
CA TRP A 290 49.81 -17.85 12.31
C TRP A 290 48.71 -17.39 11.34
N PHE A 291 49.09 -16.56 10.35
CA PHE A 291 48.16 -16.06 9.34
C PHE A 291 47.81 -17.18 8.35
N MET A 292 48.77 -18.01 7.95
CA MET A 292 48.49 -19.19 7.12
C MET A 292 47.60 -20.19 7.85
N ASP A 293 47.83 -20.42 9.15
CA ASP A 293 47.05 -21.37 9.95
C ASP A 293 45.61 -20.89 10.17
N SER A 294 45.40 -19.57 10.33
CA SER A 294 44.08 -18.99 10.64
C SER A 294 43.30 -18.53 9.41
N CYS A 295 44.01 -18.09 8.36
CA CYS A 295 43.44 -17.53 7.13
C CYS A 295 43.64 -18.44 5.91
N GLY A 296 44.01 -19.71 6.09
CA GLY A 296 44.29 -20.63 4.98
C GLY A 296 43.15 -20.74 3.94
N GLY A 297 41.89 -20.56 4.37
CA GLY A 297 40.72 -20.51 3.48
C GLY A 297 40.64 -19.28 2.56
N LEU A 298 41.50 -18.27 2.75
CA LEU A 298 41.65 -17.11 1.88
C LEU A 298 42.95 -17.14 1.06
N CYS A 299 43.86 -18.07 1.34
CA CYS A 299 45.15 -18.19 0.65
C CYS A 299 45.09 -19.12 -0.58
N THR A 300 43.90 -19.42 -1.10
CA THR A 300 43.70 -20.23 -2.30
C THR A 300 43.92 -19.38 -3.56
N ALA A 301 44.44 -19.99 -4.64
CA ALA A 301 44.76 -19.28 -5.88
C ALA A 301 43.55 -18.62 -6.57
N GLU A 302 42.33 -19.10 -6.32
CA GLU A 302 41.09 -18.49 -6.82
C GLU A 302 40.12 -18.26 -5.65
N LEU A 303 39.85 -17.00 -5.33
CA LEU A 303 38.78 -16.59 -4.41
C LEU A 303 37.47 -16.44 -5.19
N SER A 304 36.33 -16.78 -4.57
CA SER A 304 35.04 -16.54 -5.21
C SER A 304 34.73 -15.05 -5.34
N ASP A 305 33.95 -14.69 -6.36
CA ASP A 305 33.57 -13.29 -6.62
C ASP A 305 32.85 -12.64 -5.42
N SER A 306 32.08 -13.43 -4.65
CA SER A 306 31.38 -12.98 -3.44
C SER A 306 32.36 -12.66 -2.29
N VAL A 307 33.37 -13.50 -2.09
CA VAL A 307 34.43 -13.30 -1.09
C VAL A 307 35.25 -12.06 -1.42
N LEU A 308 35.71 -11.92 -2.67
CA LEU A 308 36.45 -10.74 -3.14
C LEU A 308 35.67 -9.45 -2.91
N LEU A 309 34.37 -9.45 -3.24
CA LEU A 309 33.50 -8.29 -3.09
C LEU A 309 33.40 -7.83 -1.63
N PHE A 310 33.13 -8.76 -0.70
CA PHE A 310 32.96 -8.40 0.71
C PHE A 310 34.28 -8.16 1.44
N LEU A 311 35.40 -8.74 0.97
CA LEU A 311 36.74 -8.34 1.41
C LEU A 311 37.05 -6.90 0.99
N CYS A 312 36.79 -6.51 -0.26
CA CYS A 312 36.95 -5.12 -0.71
C CYS A 312 36.13 -4.16 0.15
N HIS A 313 34.89 -4.54 0.48
CA HIS A 313 34.06 -3.76 1.41
C HIS A 313 34.67 -3.65 2.81
N GLY A 314 35.17 -4.77 3.36
CA GLY A 314 35.91 -4.81 4.63
C GLY A 314 37.10 -3.86 4.64
N THR A 315 37.91 -3.92 3.60
CA THR A 315 39.13 -3.11 3.41
C THR A 315 38.80 -1.62 3.38
N LEU A 316 37.81 -1.21 2.59
CA LEU A 316 37.40 0.19 2.49
C LEU A 316 36.85 0.73 3.81
N ALA A 317 36.11 -0.08 4.57
CA ALA A 317 35.43 0.38 5.77
C ALA A 317 36.28 0.31 7.05
N MET A 318 37.24 -0.62 7.15
CA MET A 318 37.96 -0.91 8.40
C MET A 318 39.39 -0.34 8.46
N LEU A 319 40.03 -0.04 7.32
CA LEU A 319 41.37 0.54 7.29
C LEU A 319 41.34 2.06 7.55
N ASP A 320 42.41 2.58 8.17
CA ASP A 320 42.56 4.01 8.46
C ASP A 320 43.29 4.70 7.30
N TRP A 321 42.53 5.16 6.31
CA TRP A 321 43.05 5.81 5.11
C TRP A 321 43.71 7.18 5.32
N LYS A 322 43.62 7.74 6.54
CA LYS A 322 44.19 9.04 6.93
C LYS A 322 45.56 8.95 7.59
N ASP A 323 46.01 7.76 8.00
CA ASP A 323 47.29 7.61 8.68
C ASP A 323 48.46 7.84 7.71
N HIS A 324 49.35 8.77 8.07
CA HIS A 324 50.48 9.17 7.23
C HIS A 324 51.58 8.10 7.15
N SER A 325 51.58 7.10 8.06
CA SER A 325 52.55 6.00 8.08
C SER A 325 52.43 5.04 6.89
N MET A 326 51.26 4.93 6.27
CA MET A 326 50.93 3.94 5.23
C MET A 326 50.81 4.49 3.81
N ARG A 327 51.15 5.76 3.60
CA ARG A 327 50.66 6.57 2.47
C ARG A 327 50.80 5.89 1.10
N GLU A 328 52.00 5.51 0.68
CA GLU A 328 52.22 4.98 -0.67
C GLU A 328 51.58 3.59 -0.89
N ASN A 329 51.65 2.71 0.11
CA ASN A 329 51.08 1.36 0.04
C ASN A 329 49.54 1.40 0.09
N ALA A 330 48.96 2.34 0.85
CA ALA A 330 47.53 2.56 0.90
C ALA A 330 47.00 3.14 -0.42
N GLU A 331 47.71 4.07 -1.04
CA GLU A 331 47.36 4.60 -2.37
C GLU A 331 47.35 3.51 -3.44
N LYS A 332 48.35 2.61 -3.43
CA LYS A 332 48.38 1.43 -4.32
C LYS A 332 47.16 0.53 -4.09
N LEU A 333 46.89 0.16 -2.83
CA LEU A 333 45.76 -0.70 -2.47
C LEU A 333 44.42 -0.10 -2.93
N LEU A 334 44.24 1.23 -2.82
CA LEU A 334 43.02 1.90 -3.27
C LEU A 334 42.79 1.73 -4.78
N LEU A 335 43.85 1.84 -5.59
CA LEU A 335 43.79 1.62 -7.04
C LEU A 335 43.55 0.14 -7.38
N ASP A 336 44.21 -0.77 -6.66
CA ASP A 336 44.00 -2.22 -6.84
C ASP A 336 42.54 -2.61 -6.56
N ILE A 337 41.93 -2.09 -5.48
CA ILE A 337 40.51 -2.30 -5.17
C ILE A 337 39.61 -1.80 -6.30
N ALA A 338 39.88 -0.62 -6.87
CA ALA A 338 39.10 -0.11 -8.00
C ALA A 338 39.17 -1.06 -9.19
N SER A 339 40.37 -1.55 -9.52
CA SER A 339 40.55 -2.48 -10.64
C SER A 339 39.76 -3.79 -10.43
N VAL A 340 39.77 -4.34 -9.23
CA VAL A 340 39.07 -5.59 -8.87
C VAL A 340 37.55 -5.38 -8.92
N LEU A 341 37.04 -4.28 -8.36
CA LEU A 341 35.60 -3.97 -8.40
C LEU A 341 35.10 -3.77 -9.84
N LEU A 342 35.90 -3.12 -10.70
CA LEU A 342 35.56 -2.96 -12.12
C LEU A 342 35.57 -4.30 -12.86
N ILE A 343 36.50 -5.20 -12.58
CA ILE A 343 36.48 -6.57 -13.14
C ILE A 343 35.23 -7.32 -12.67
N LEU A 344 34.91 -7.27 -11.38
CA LEU A 344 33.72 -7.91 -10.82
C LEU A 344 32.41 -7.37 -11.44
N SER A 345 32.37 -6.10 -11.84
CA SER A 345 31.21 -5.51 -12.53
C SER A 345 30.82 -6.21 -13.83
N THR A 346 31.79 -6.81 -14.52
CA THR A 346 31.55 -7.55 -15.76
C THR A 346 31.15 -9.01 -15.53
N ARG A 347 31.50 -9.59 -14.37
CA ARG A 347 31.28 -11.01 -14.03
C ARG A 347 29.98 -11.24 -13.25
N LEU A 348 29.62 -10.34 -12.35
CA LEU A 348 28.45 -10.47 -11.48
C LEU A 348 27.15 -10.09 -12.23
N LYS A 349 26.35 -11.09 -12.58
CA LYS A 349 25.04 -10.91 -13.25
C LYS A 349 23.83 -10.97 -12.33
N ASP A 350 24.00 -11.39 -11.08
CA ASP A 350 22.90 -11.44 -10.10
C ASP A 350 22.55 -10.03 -9.62
N SER A 351 21.25 -9.70 -9.69
CA SER A 351 20.65 -8.43 -9.24
C SER A 351 21.02 -8.03 -7.81
N VAL A 352 21.10 -9.00 -6.87
CA VAL A 352 21.41 -8.74 -5.46
C VAL A 352 22.90 -8.44 -5.26
N MET A 353 23.76 -9.11 -6.03
CA MET A 353 25.21 -8.87 -6.01
C MET A 353 25.57 -7.56 -6.72
N ALA A 354 24.88 -7.22 -7.81
CA ALA A 354 25.02 -5.92 -8.48
C ALA A 354 24.68 -4.75 -7.55
N ALA A 355 23.64 -4.87 -6.72
CA ALA A 355 23.30 -3.86 -5.72
C ALA A 355 24.41 -3.68 -4.66
N SER A 356 24.99 -4.77 -4.17
CA SER A 356 26.13 -4.73 -3.25
C SER A 356 27.38 -4.13 -3.90
N LEU A 357 27.69 -4.51 -5.13
CA LEU A 357 28.80 -3.95 -5.90
C LEU A 357 28.66 -2.44 -6.08
N SER A 358 27.48 -1.97 -6.52
CA SER A 358 27.24 -0.54 -6.71
C SER A 358 27.39 0.24 -5.40
N ARG A 359 26.97 -0.33 -4.27
CA ARG A 359 27.16 0.27 -2.94
C ARG A 359 28.64 0.35 -2.56
N ILE A 360 29.42 -0.68 -2.87
CA ILE A 360 30.85 -0.74 -2.56
C ILE A 360 31.64 0.23 -3.44
N LEU A 361 31.30 0.36 -4.72
CA LEU A 361 31.87 1.38 -5.61
C LEU A 361 31.57 2.80 -5.09
N ALA A 362 30.37 3.06 -4.59
CA ALA A 362 30.05 4.34 -3.97
C ALA A 362 30.89 4.61 -2.71
N ILE A 363 31.07 3.61 -1.84
CA ILE A 363 31.97 3.71 -0.68
C ILE A 363 33.40 4.00 -1.14
N TRP A 364 33.89 3.29 -2.17
CA TRP A 364 35.21 3.52 -2.75
C TRP A 364 35.39 4.96 -3.21
N THR A 365 34.41 5.54 -3.93
CA THR A 365 34.51 6.94 -4.40
C THR A 365 34.56 7.94 -3.23
N ASN A 366 33.87 7.68 -2.12
CA ASN A 366 33.97 8.52 -0.93
C ASN A 366 35.36 8.42 -0.29
N VAL A 367 35.90 7.21 -0.14
CA VAL A 367 37.25 7.00 0.40
C VAL A 367 38.32 7.65 -0.50
N ALA A 368 38.20 7.51 -1.82
CA ALA A 368 39.11 8.13 -2.77
C ALA A 368 39.10 9.66 -2.67
N MET A 369 37.93 10.26 -2.50
CA MET A 369 37.79 11.70 -2.28
C MET A 369 38.45 12.15 -0.97
N ASP A 370 38.29 11.39 0.12
CA ASP A 370 38.93 11.68 1.41
C ASP A 370 40.46 11.57 1.33
N CYS A 371 41.00 10.56 0.64
CA CYS A 371 42.45 10.36 0.47
C CYS A 371 43.10 11.50 -0.32
N LEU A 372 42.39 12.09 -1.30
CA LEU A 372 42.95 13.10 -2.20
C LEU A 372 43.44 14.37 -1.49
N GLN A 373 42.87 14.72 -0.34
CA GLN A 373 43.24 15.93 0.42
C GLN A 373 44.70 15.96 0.91
N SER A 374 45.36 14.80 1.04
CA SER A 374 46.76 14.67 1.53
C SER A 374 47.65 13.75 0.68
N SER A 375 47.24 13.53 -0.58
CA SER A 375 47.75 12.48 -1.49
C SER A 375 49.02 12.85 -2.28
N SER A 376 49.71 11.82 -2.79
CA SER A 376 50.84 11.95 -3.71
C SER A 376 50.42 12.44 -5.10
N ARG A 377 51.40 12.94 -5.88
CA ARG A 377 51.17 13.31 -7.30
C ARG A 377 50.73 12.11 -8.15
N ASN A 378 51.14 10.89 -7.79
CA ASN A 378 50.78 9.67 -8.52
C ASN A 378 49.30 9.35 -8.37
N LEU A 379 48.74 9.46 -7.16
CA LEU A 379 47.31 9.25 -6.95
C LEU A 379 46.48 10.33 -7.66
N LYS A 380 46.89 11.61 -7.57
CA LYS A 380 46.21 12.71 -8.29
C LYS A 380 46.20 12.50 -9.81
N PHE A 381 47.27 11.94 -10.37
CA PHE A 381 47.33 11.61 -11.81
C PHE A 381 46.39 10.44 -12.18
N ASN A 382 46.37 9.37 -11.38
CA ASN A 382 45.53 8.19 -11.64
C ASN A 382 44.04 8.39 -11.35
N LEU A 383 43.68 9.46 -10.64
CA LEU A 383 42.29 9.82 -10.33
C LEU A 383 41.83 11.10 -11.03
N ASN A 384 42.59 11.60 -12.01
CA ASN A 384 42.11 12.70 -12.85
C ASN A 384 41.01 12.20 -13.81
N GLY A 385 40.20 13.11 -14.35
CA GLY A 385 39.09 12.77 -15.26
C GLY A 385 39.55 12.07 -16.54
N ASN A 386 40.79 12.29 -16.96
CA ASN A 386 41.40 11.71 -18.16
C ASN A 386 42.08 10.35 -17.89
N SER A 387 41.95 9.80 -16.67
CA SER A 387 42.54 8.53 -16.29
C SER A 387 41.67 7.36 -16.75
N GLU A 388 42.31 6.23 -17.03
CA GLU A 388 41.60 4.99 -17.41
C GLU A 388 40.64 4.52 -16.30
N THR A 389 41.00 4.72 -15.03
CA THR A 389 40.17 4.34 -13.87
C THR A 389 38.86 5.12 -13.84
N ILE A 390 38.91 6.45 -13.99
CA ILE A 390 37.71 7.29 -13.99
C ILE A 390 36.89 7.04 -15.26
N GLY A 391 37.52 6.84 -16.41
CA GLY A 391 36.84 6.46 -17.66
C GLY A 391 36.00 5.18 -17.49
N LYS A 392 36.59 4.10 -16.98
CA LYS A 392 35.86 2.83 -16.71
C LYS A 392 34.75 2.99 -15.67
N MET A 393 34.91 3.89 -14.69
CA MET A 393 33.84 4.18 -13.73
C MET A 393 32.69 4.97 -14.35
N LEU A 394 32.96 5.88 -15.28
CA LEU A 394 31.94 6.55 -16.07
C LEU A 394 31.19 5.56 -16.97
N ASP A 395 31.90 4.63 -17.62
CA ASP A 395 31.28 3.54 -18.39
C ASP A 395 30.33 2.70 -17.53
N TYR A 396 30.74 2.39 -16.29
CA TYR A 396 29.89 1.69 -15.33
C TYR A 396 28.62 2.51 -15.00
N VAL A 397 28.75 3.82 -14.79
CA VAL A 397 27.59 4.71 -14.54
C VAL A 397 26.64 4.70 -15.74
N TYR A 398 27.15 4.85 -16.96
CA TYR A 398 26.33 4.85 -18.17
C TYR A 398 25.62 3.52 -18.42
N ALA A 399 26.23 2.40 -18.04
CA ALA A 399 25.59 1.09 -18.14
C ALA A 399 24.50 0.86 -17.08
N HIS A 400 24.57 1.51 -15.91
CA HIS A 400 23.76 1.15 -14.72
C HIS A 400 22.84 2.26 -14.18
N TRP A 401 22.91 3.49 -14.70
CA TRP A 401 22.05 4.60 -14.25
C TRP A 401 20.54 4.40 -14.51
N GLU A 402 20.17 3.46 -15.39
CA GLU A 402 18.77 3.07 -15.68
C GLU A 402 18.45 1.65 -15.22
N HIS A 403 19.24 1.09 -14.31
CA HIS A 403 19.05 -0.26 -13.77
C HIS A 403 17.66 -0.42 -13.12
N PRO A 404 16.98 -1.58 -13.23
CA PRO A 404 15.65 -1.80 -12.66
C PRO A 404 15.58 -1.66 -11.14
N LEU A 405 16.69 -1.87 -10.43
CA LEU A 405 16.78 -1.69 -8.98
C LEU A 405 17.07 -0.24 -8.59
N ASP A 406 16.19 0.36 -7.79
CA ASP A 406 16.32 1.73 -7.25
C ASP A 406 17.64 1.97 -6.51
N ALA A 407 18.06 0.99 -5.70
CA ALA A 407 19.31 1.07 -4.96
C ALA A 407 20.50 1.33 -5.90
N VAL A 408 20.59 0.62 -7.03
CA VAL A 408 21.67 0.79 -8.00
C VAL A 408 21.60 2.17 -8.67
N ARG A 409 20.40 2.64 -9.03
CA ARG A 409 20.20 3.98 -9.61
C ARG A 409 20.62 5.10 -8.66
N HIS A 410 20.34 4.97 -7.36
CA HIS A 410 20.78 5.96 -6.38
C HIS A 410 22.31 5.92 -6.16
N GLN A 411 22.91 4.73 -6.11
CA GLN A 411 24.35 4.61 -5.95
C GLN A 411 25.12 5.12 -7.18
N THR A 412 24.65 4.86 -8.41
CA THR A 412 25.27 5.37 -9.65
C THR A 412 25.25 6.90 -9.73
N LYS A 413 24.15 7.55 -9.32
CA LYS A 413 24.09 9.01 -9.18
C LYS A 413 25.12 9.56 -8.20
N LEU A 414 25.29 8.89 -7.05
CA LEU A 414 26.29 9.27 -6.04
C LEU A 414 27.71 9.08 -6.57
N ILE A 415 28.00 7.94 -7.22
CA ILE A 415 29.28 7.67 -7.87
C ILE A 415 29.60 8.79 -8.85
N PHE A 416 28.69 9.11 -9.78
CA PHE A 416 28.89 10.18 -10.76
C PHE A 416 29.23 11.51 -10.09
N LYS A 417 28.46 11.94 -9.08
CA LYS A 417 28.72 13.15 -8.31
C LYS A 417 30.13 13.15 -7.71
N ASN A 418 30.52 12.05 -7.07
CA ASN A 418 31.82 11.92 -6.43
C ASN A 418 32.97 11.96 -7.46
N LEU A 419 32.81 11.36 -8.65
CA LEU A 419 33.81 11.42 -9.72
C LEU A 419 34.11 12.86 -10.15
N LEU A 420 33.08 13.71 -10.28
CA LEU A 420 33.27 15.14 -10.59
C LEU A 420 34.07 15.85 -9.49
N GLN A 421 33.76 15.59 -8.22
CA GLN A 421 34.45 16.20 -7.07
C GLN A 421 35.90 15.69 -6.89
N ILE A 422 36.14 14.40 -7.18
CA ILE A 422 37.47 13.78 -7.23
C ILE A 422 38.33 14.51 -8.26
N HIS A 423 37.82 14.71 -9.48
CA HIS A 423 38.55 15.41 -10.52
C HIS A 423 38.85 16.87 -10.15
N GLN A 424 37.86 17.63 -9.63
CA GLN A 424 38.09 19.00 -9.16
C GLN A 424 39.18 19.06 -8.08
N THR A 425 39.22 18.08 -7.18
CA THR A 425 40.21 18.05 -6.09
C THR A 425 41.59 17.63 -6.59
N ALA A 426 41.67 16.74 -7.58
CA ALA A 426 42.92 16.30 -8.19
C ALA A 426 43.59 17.40 -9.04
N VAL A 427 42.78 18.25 -9.70
CA VAL A 427 43.21 19.27 -10.69
C VAL A 427 43.33 20.68 -10.10
N LYS A 428 42.99 20.88 -8.81
CA LYS A 428 43.03 22.18 -8.10
C LYS A 428 44.32 23.02 -8.25
N GLU A 429 45.43 22.43 -8.66
CA GLU A 429 46.72 23.12 -8.89
C GLU A 429 46.92 23.63 -10.33
N SER A 430 46.16 23.15 -11.33
CA SER A 430 46.26 23.59 -12.72
C SER A 430 45.06 24.44 -13.12
N ILE A 431 45.27 25.76 -13.17
CA ILE A 431 44.27 26.74 -13.61
C ILE A 431 44.17 26.68 -15.14
N ILE A 432 43.31 25.80 -15.68
CA ILE A 432 42.86 25.88 -17.07
C ILE A 432 41.34 26.04 -17.02
N LYS A 433 40.84 27.20 -17.47
CA LYS A 433 39.42 27.45 -17.70
C LYS A 433 39.20 27.67 -19.21
N PRO A 434 38.28 26.95 -19.88
CA PRO A 434 37.50 25.81 -19.35
C PRO A 434 38.37 24.54 -19.22
N ASP A 435 38.02 23.68 -18.26
CA ASP A 435 38.67 22.39 -18.09
C ASP A 435 38.25 21.46 -19.25
N PRO A 436 39.20 20.85 -19.99
CA PRO A 436 38.88 19.95 -21.11
C PRO A 436 37.96 18.79 -20.73
N PHE A 437 38.14 18.19 -19.54
CA PHE A 437 37.32 17.06 -19.09
C PHE A 437 35.86 17.45 -18.91
N PHE A 438 35.62 18.60 -18.27
CA PHE A 438 34.27 19.12 -18.07
C PHE A 438 33.59 19.52 -19.39
N SER A 439 34.37 20.04 -20.34
CA SER A 439 33.85 20.44 -21.66
C SER A 439 33.42 19.21 -22.46
N GLU A 440 34.28 18.19 -22.56
CA GLU A 440 34.00 16.93 -23.27
C GLU A 440 32.84 16.16 -22.63
N LEU A 441 32.78 16.12 -21.29
CA LEU A 441 31.68 15.48 -20.57
C LEU A 441 30.35 16.21 -20.78
N THR A 442 30.37 17.54 -20.88
CA THR A 442 29.17 18.35 -21.16
C THR A 442 28.68 18.10 -22.59
N GLU A 443 29.56 18.11 -23.59
CA GLU A 443 29.23 17.80 -24.98
C GLU A 443 28.67 16.37 -25.13
N SER A 444 29.32 15.38 -24.49
CA SER A 444 28.89 13.98 -24.49
C SER A 444 27.48 13.82 -23.92
N LEU A 445 27.19 14.42 -22.75
CA LEU A 445 25.86 14.33 -22.14
C LEU A 445 24.79 15.10 -22.91
N LEU A 446 25.12 16.27 -23.47
CA LEU A 446 24.18 17.03 -24.30
C LEU A 446 23.85 16.29 -25.60
N GLY A 447 24.81 15.57 -26.19
CA GLY A 447 24.63 14.74 -27.38
C GLY A 447 23.70 13.53 -27.20
N LEU A 448 23.45 13.08 -25.97
CA LEU A 448 22.49 12.01 -25.69
C LEU A 448 21.03 12.48 -25.93
N GLU A 449 20.13 11.58 -26.28
CA GLU A 449 18.70 11.90 -26.36
C GLU A 449 18.13 12.31 -24.98
N TRP A 450 17.15 13.21 -24.97
CA TRP A 450 16.50 13.64 -23.72
C TRP A 450 15.67 12.53 -23.05
N HIS A 451 15.35 11.44 -23.76
CA HIS A 451 14.61 10.30 -23.22
C HIS A 451 15.46 9.34 -22.37
N VAL A 452 16.66 9.77 -21.96
CA VAL A 452 17.55 9.04 -21.04
C VAL A 452 17.43 9.64 -19.63
N LYS A 453 16.92 8.89 -18.66
CA LYS A 453 16.65 9.40 -17.31
C LYS A 453 17.91 9.74 -16.52
N GLY A 454 18.97 8.96 -16.73
CA GLY A 454 20.27 9.19 -16.08
C GLY A 454 20.88 10.56 -16.41
N LYS A 455 20.64 11.04 -17.64
CA LYS A 455 21.12 12.33 -18.17
C LYS A 455 20.76 13.50 -17.26
N TYR A 456 19.52 13.57 -16.77
CA TYR A 456 19.02 14.70 -15.99
C TYR A 456 19.79 14.91 -14.69
N SER A 457 20.04 13.83 -13.93
CA SER A 457 20.84 13.92 -12.69
C SER A 457 22.30 14.27 -12.98
N SER A 458 22.87 13.70 -14.03
CA SER A 458 24.27 13.96 -14.42
C SER A 458 24.47 15.42 -14.83
N LEU A 459 23.58 15.98 -15.65
CA LEU A 459 23.58 17.40 -15.99
C LEU A 459 23.37 18.29 -14.76
N GLY A 460 22.47 17.90 -13.84
CA GLY A 460 22.26 18.64 -12.60
C GLY A 460 23.55 18.77 -11.77
N TYR A 461 24.31 17.69 -11.61
CA TYR A 461 25.60 17.74 -10.91
C TYR A 461 26.67 18.53 -11.67
N LEU A 462 26.68 18.48 -13.01
CA LEU A 462 27.58 19.34 -13.80
C LEU A 462 27.28 20.82 -13.62
N VAL A 463 25.99 21.20 -13.61
CA VAL A 463 25.58 22.60 -13.37
C VAL A 463 26.02 23.08 -11.98
N GLU A 464 25.96 22.22 -10.97
CA GLU A 464 26.49 22.53 -9.63
C GLU A 464 28.02 22.71 -9.61
N CYS A 465 28.75 22.02 -10.49
CA CYS A 465 30.22 22.04 -10.55
C CYS A 465 30.81 23.17 -11.41
N ILE A 466 30.28 23.40 -12.61
CA ILE A 466 30.82 24.33 -13.62
C ILE A 466 30.07 25.68 -13.61
N GLY A 467 28.82 25.68 -13.17
CA GLY A 467 27.88 26.78 -13.36
C GLY A 467 27.03 26.61 -14.63
N ILE A 468 25.92 27.35 -14.69
CA ILE A 468 24.92 27.22 -15.76
C ILE A 468 25.30 27.97 -17.04
N ASP A 469 26.09 29.04 -16.95
CA ASP A 469 26.38 29.89 -18.11
C ASP A 469 27.14 29.14 -19.18
N HIS A 470 28.04 28.23 -18.80
CA HIS A 470 28.76 27.38 -19.75
C HIS A 470 27.82 26.49 -20.57
N LEU A 471 26.75 25.95 -19.96
CA LEU A 471 25.74 25.17 -20.70
C LEU A 471 24.89 26.06 -21.61
N LEU A 472 24.51 27.25 -21.14
CA LEU A 472 23.71 28.20 -21.93
C LEU A 472 24.51 28.86 -23.06
N GLU A 473 25.83 28.96 -22.93
CA GLU A 473 26.76 29.38 -23.99
C GLU A 473 26.83 28.35 -25.12
N ILE A 474 26.80 27.05 -24.78
CA ILE A 474 26.77 25.95 -25.77
C ILE A 474 25.44 25.95 -26.53
N ASP A 475 24.30 25.98 -25.82
CA ASP A 475 22.98 26.02 -26.44
C ASP A 475 21.95 26.74 -25.55
N ARG A 476 21.48 27.91 -26.01
CA ARG A 476 20.46 28.71 -25.31
C ARG A 476 19.06 28.11 -25.36
N THR A 477 18.81 27.13 -26.22
CA THR A 477 17.50 26.50 -26.40
C THR A 477 17.25 25.32 -25.46
N ILE A 478 18.25 24.91 -24.68
CA ILE A 478 18.14 23.79 -23.71
C ILE A 478 16.89 23.88 -22.82
N PRO A 479 16.54 25.03 -22.21
CA PRO A 479 15.32 25.13 -21.40
C PRO A 479 14.05 24.77 -22.18
N VAL A 480 13.94 25.23 -23.43
CA VAL A 480 12.81 24.95 -24.33
C VAL A 480 12.77 23.46 -24.69
N GLN A 481 13.93 22.86 -24.98
CA GLN A 481 14.03 21.42 -25.29
C GLN A 481 13.59 20.55 -24.11
N ILE A 482 14.03 20.87 -22.89
CA ILE A 482 13.66 20.13 -21.68
C ILE A 482 12.15 20.27 -21.41
N LEU A 483 11.60 21.48 -21.53
CA LEU A 483 10.16 21.71 -21.40
C LEU A 483 9.36 20.96 -22.48
N GLY A 484 9.91 20.81 -23.69
CA GLY A 484 9.33 20.01 -24.78
C GLY A 484 9.13 18.53 -24.42
N VAL A 485 10.06 17.96 -23.65
CA VAL A 485 10.04 16.55 -23.22
C VAL A 485 9.00 16.31 -22.12
N MET A 486 8.56 17.35 -21.42
CA MET A 486 7.52 17.26 -20.39
C MET A 486 6.13 16.88 -20.93
N ASN A 487 5.98 16.59 -22.22
CA ASN A 487 4.78 15.94 -22.74
C ASN A 487 4.65 14.46 -22.28
N ASP A 488 5.75 13.83 -21.85
CA ASP A 488 5.73 12.48 -21.27
C ASP A 488 5.78 12.56 -19.73
N GLN A 489 4.73 12.04 -19.08
CA GLN A 489 4.60 12.00 -17.62
C GLN A 489 5.81 11.38 -16.91
N SER A 490 6.48 10.41 -17.54
CA SER A 490 7.57 9.68 -16.93
C SER A 490 8.89 10.45 -16.87
N PHE A 491 9.01 11.53 -17.65
CA PHE A 491 10.16 12.43 -17.69
C PHE A 491 9.89 13.78 -17.03
N ALA A 492 8.62 14.21 -16.93
CA ALA A 492 8.25 15.50 -16.34
C ALA A 492 8.88 15.80 -14.95
N PRO A 493 8.94 14.85 -13.99
CA PRO A 493 9.63 15.09 -12.72
C PRO A 493 11.14 15.33 -12.87
N TYR A 494 11.83 14.52 -13.69
CA TYR A 494 13.28 14.62 -13.91
C TYR A 494 13.65 15.90 -14.67
N ALA A 495 12.85 16.27 -15.66
CA ALA A 495 12.95 17.51 -16.39
C ALA A 495 12.77 18.72 -15.46
N SER A 496 11.75 18.69 -14.61
CA SER A 496 11.49 19.73 -13.60
C SER A 496 12.63 19.85 -12.59
N ASP A 497 13.17 18.74 -12.08
CA ASP A 497 14.30 18.74 -11.14
C ASP A 497 15.56 19.38 -11.77
N LEU A 498 15.89 19.02 -13.02
CA LEU A 498 17.01 19.64 -13.73
C LEU A 498 16.78 21.13 -13.96
N LEU A 499 15.60 21.51 -14.45
CA LEU A 499 15.27 22.92 -14.68
C LEU A 499 15.36 23.74 -13.38
N GLU A 500 14.93 23.18 -12.24
CA GLU A 500 15.08 23.81 -10.93
C GLU A 500 16.53 24.08 -10.56
N ILE A 501 17.41 23.09 -10.70
CA ILE A 501 18.84 23.27 -10.46
C ILE A 501 19.38 24.38 -11.39
N MET A 502 18.98 24.39 -12.66
CA MET A 502 19.45 25.36 -13.64
C MET A 502 18.97 26.79 -13.34
N PHE A 503 17.67 27.04 -13.16
CA PHE A 503 17.16 28.41 -12.96
C PHE A 503 17.55 28.99 -11.59
N VAL A 504 17.73 28.14 -10.56
CA VAL A 504 18.20 28.58 -9.24
C VAL A 504 19.66 29.03 -9.33
N ASN A 505 20.51 28.25 -10.00
CA ASN A 505 21.91 28.64 -10.21
C ASN A 505 22.03 29.86 -11.14
N HIS A 506 21.21 29.96 -12.19
CA HIS A 506 21.19 31.13 -13.08
C HIS A 506 20.79 32.39 -12.33
N LYS A 507 19.74 32.33 -11.49
CA LYS A 507 19.33 33.46 -10.65
C LYS A 507 20.46 33.91 -9.71
N ARG A 508 21.14 32.97 -9.03
CA ARG A 508 22.28 33.30 -8.16
C ARG A 508 23.40 34.00 -8.93
N HIS A 509 23.73 33.49 -10.12
CA HIS A 509 24.78 34.06 -10.96
C HIS A 509 24.42 35.47 -11.45
N LEU A 510 23.22 35.66 -12.00
CA LEU A 510 22.78 36.96 -12.51
C LEU A 510 22.71 38.03 -11.41
N ILE A 511 22.28 37.65 -10.20
CA ILE A 511 22.28 38.57 -9.04
C ILE A 511 23.71 38.99 -8.67
N SER A 512 24.71 38.12 -8.86
CA SER A 512 26.11 38.46 -8.57
C SER A 512 26.80 39.29 -9.64
N THR A 513 26.35 39.25 -10.89
CA THR A 513 27.00 39.90 -12.04
C THR A 513 26.33 41.20 -12.48
N LEU A 514 25.00 41.32 -12.34
CA LEU A 514 24.22 42.45 -12.84
C LEU A 514 23.71 43.35 -11.70
N GLU A 515 23.73 44.67 -11.89
CA GLU A 515 23.18 45.64 -10.93
C GLU A 515 21.64 45.57 -10.84
N ARG A 516 21.08 46.05 -9.71
CA ARG A 516 19.66 45.92 -9.32
C ARG A 516 18.67 46.47 -10.36
N SER A 517 18.19 45.62 -11.26
CA SER A 517 16.82 45.52 -11.82
C SER A 517 16.77 44.80 -13.17
N THR A 518 17.87 44.77 -13.94
CA THR A 518 17.91 44.18 -15.30
C THR A 518 18.07 42.65 -15.31
N TRP A 519 18.55 42.07 -14.21
CA TRP A 519 18.73 40.61 -14.12
C TRP A 519 17.41 39.84 -14.28
N ILE A 520 16.29 40.44 -13.84
CA ILE A 520 14.99 39.77 -13.83
C ILE A 520 14.44 39.61 -15.25
N ASP A 521 14.68 40.58 -16.13
CA ASP A 521 14.22 40.54 -17.52
C ASP A 521 14.93 39.42 -18.29
N ASN A 522 16.26 39.30 -18.14
CA ASN A 522 17.03 38.19 -18.73
C ASN A 522 16.58 36.82 -18.19
N TRP A 523 16.24 36.76 -16.90
CA TRP A 523 15.75 35.55 -16.27
C TRP A 523 14.33 35.19 -16.75
N HIS A 524 13.45 36.19 -16.93
CA HIS A 524 12.11 36.02 -17.50
C HIS A 524 12.17 35.52 -18.95
N GLU A 525 13.01 36.11 -19.79
CA GLU A 525 13.20 35.67 -21.18
C GLU A 525 13.66 34.21 -21.27
N THR A 526 14.56 33.78 -20.37
CA THR A 526 15.12 32.43 -20.41
C THR A 526 14.16 31.37 -19.86
N TRP A 527 13.42 31.67 -18.78
CA TRP A 527 12.68 30.65 -18.00
C TRP A 527 11.16 30.85 -17.97
N VAL A 528 10.67 32.09 -18.06
CA VAL A 528 9.24 32.42 -17.95
C VAL A 528 8.58 32.51 -19.32
N SER A 529 9.22 33.14 -20.31
CA SER A 529 8.65 33.28 -21.66
C SER A 529 8.37 31.92 -22.33
N PRO A 530 9.30 30.93 -22.33
CA PRO A 530 9.02 29.59 -22.86
C PRO A 530 7.90 28.86 -22.13
N LEU A 531 7.82 29.04 -20.81
CA LEU A 531 6.76 28.50 -19.97
C LEU A 531 5.39 29.05 -20.39
N LEU A 532 5.26 30.38 -20.55
CA LEU A 532 4.00 31.02 -20.93
C LEU A 532 3.52 30.57 -22.31
N LEU A 533 4.44 30.41 -23.27
CA LEU A 533 4.11 29.88 -24.61
C LEU A 533 3.53 28.47 -24.53
N ILE A 534 4.14 27.58 -23.75
CA ILE A 534 3.65 26.20 -23.56
C ILE A 534 2.30 26.18 -22.82
N LEU A 535 2.09 27.05 -21.83
CA LEU A 535 0.82 27.13 -21.12
C LEU A 535 -0.33 27.65 -22.01
N CYS A 536 -0.05 28.54 -22.97
CA CYS A 536 -1.04 29.09 -23.88
C CYS A 536 -1.36 28.17 -25.06
N ASP A 537 -0.31 27.69 -25.75
CA ASP A 537 -0.40 27.03 -27.06
C ASP A 537 0.04 25.57 -27.04
N GLY A 538 0.57 25.07 -25.91
CA GLY A 538 1.02 23.70 -25.78
C GLY A 538 -0.12 22.68 -25.70
N ASN A 539 0.25 21.40 -25.84
CA ASN A 539 -0.68 20.29 -25.65
C ASN A 539 -1.26 20.30 -24.22
N PRO A 540 -2.53 19.87 -24.02
CA PRO A 540 -3.16 19.92 -22.70
C PRO A 540 -2.39 19.10 -21.65
N GLU A 541 -1.87 17.93 -22.04
CA GLU A 541 -1.09 17.05 -21.15
C GLU A 541 0.22 17.71 -20.70
N GLN A 542 1.02 18.21 -21.65
CA GLN A 542 2.25 18.95 -21.38
C GLN A 542 1.99 20.16 -20.48
N ALA A 543 0.94 20.94 -20.78
CA ALA A 543 0.62 22.13 -20.02
C ALA A 543 0.17 21.79 -18.58
N THR A 544 -0.50 20.66 -18.36
CA THR A 544 -0.81 20.14 -17.01
C THR A 544 0.47 19.74 -16.28
N TYR A 545 1.35 18.94 -16.89
CA TYR A 545 2.60 18.51 -16.24
C TYR A 545 3.53 19.69 -15.91
N VAL A 546 3.59 20.70 -16.77
CA VAL A 546 4.34 21.93 -16.51
C VAL A 546 3.71 22.72 -15.36
N THR A 547 2.37 22.79 -15.29
CA THR A 547 1.65 23.44 -14.17
C THR A 547 1.89 22.73 -12.85
N ASP A 548 1.95 21.39 -12.84
CA ASP A 548 2.09 20.57 -11.64
C ASP A 548 3.53 20.47 -11.14
N TYR A 549 4.51 20.32 -12.05
CA TYR A 549 5.90 20.04 -11.66
C TYR A 549 6.83 21.24 -11.75
N TYR A 550 6.67 22.13 -12.74
CA TYR A 550 7.65 23.20 -13.02
C TYR A 550 7.23 24.55 -12.43
N LEU A 551 6.01 24.99 -12.72
CA LEU A 551 5.47 26.29 -12.28
C LEU A 551 5.57 26.52 -10.75
N PRO A 552 5.28 25.55 -9.86
CA PRO A 552 5.40 25.78 -8.42
C PRO A 552 6.84 26.07 -7.98
N LYS A 553 7.80 25.35 -8.56
CA LYS A 553 9.23 25.52 -8.24
C LYS A 553 9.75 26.86 -8.75
N LEU A 554 9.28 27.28 -9.92
CA LEU A 554 9.60 28.60 -10.49
C LEU A 554 9.08 29.73 -9.59
N LEU A 555 7.80 29.68 -9.19
CA LEU A 555 7.19 30.69 -8.32
C LEU A 555 7.82 30.71 -6.92
N LYS A 556 8.23 29.55 -6.40
CA LYS A 556 8.99 29.46 -5.14
C LYS A 556 10.37 30.14 -5.25
N CYS A 557 11.01 30.05 -6.42
CA CYS A 557 12.31 30.67 -6.66
C CYS A 557 12.21 32.19 -6.89
N SER A 558 11.20 32.65 -7.62
CA SER A 558 10.96 34.08 -7.86
C SER A 558 9.47 34.45 -7.85
N PRO A 559 8.89 34.73 -6.67
CA PRO A 559 7.49 35.13 -6.54
C PRO A 559 7.14 36.42 -7.31
N GLU A 560 8.12 37.32 -7.50
CA GLU A 560 7.96 38.60 -8.20
C GLU A 560 7.56 38.42 -9.68
N SER A 561 7.88 37.26 -10.26
CA SER A 561 7.57 36.91 -11.64
C SER A 561 6.07 36.75 -11.88
N LEU A 562 5.28 36.50 -10.84
CA LEU A 562 3.83 36.35 -10.95
C LEU A 562 3.17 37.59 -11.55
N ASN A 563 3.60 38.80 -11.15
CA ASN A 563 3.04 40.05 -11.67
C ASN A 563 3.36 40.26 -13.16
N TYR A 564 4.55 39.83 -13.60
CA TYR A 564 4.93 39.84 -15.00
C TYR A 564 4.06 38.88 -15.82
N MET A 565 3.88 37.65 -15.32
CA MET A 565 3.03 36.63 -15.94
C MET A 565 1.57 37.09 -16.07
N ILE A 566 0.99 37.67 -15.02
CA ILE A 566 -0.40 38.17 -15.02
C ILE A 566 -0.56 39.24 -16.10
N LYS A 567 0.34 40.24 -16.16
CA LYS A 567 0.27 41.33 -17.14
C LYS A 567 0.31 40.82 -18.58
N ILE A 568 1.26 39.92 -18.90
CA ILE A 568 1.39 39.36 -20.26
C ILE A 568 0.15 38.56 -20.65
N LEU A 569 -0.33 37.70 -19.73
CA LEU A 569 -1.47 36.86 -20.01
C LEU A 569 -2.76 37.68 -20.15
N GLN A 570 -2.94 38.76 -19.38
CA GLN A 570 -4.09 39.66 -19.52
C GLN A 570 -4.12 40.38 -20.87
N ILE A 571 -2.99 40.96 -21.28
CA ILE A 571 -2.85 41.60 -22.59
C ILE A 571 -3.16 40.58 -23.70
N SER A 572 -2.70 39.33 -23.52
CA SER A 572 -2.95 38.24 -24.46
C SER A 572 -4.42 37.78 -24.46
N THR A 573 -5.12 37.83 -23.33
CA THR A 573 -6.57 37.51 -23.26
C THR A 573 -7.44 38.58 -23.91
N GLU A 574 -7.06 39.85 -23.81
CA GLU A 574 -7.81 40.96 -24.40
C GLU A 574 -7.63 41.04 -25.92
N SER A 575 -6.47 40.63 -26.42
CA SER A 575 -6.13 40.63 -27.86
C SER A 575 -6.61 39.38 -28.61
N ASN A 576 -6.64 38.22 -27.97
CA ASN A 576 -7.12 36.97 -28.58
C ASN A 576 -8.66 36.83 -28.50
N VAL A 577 -9.36 37.52 -29.40
CA VAL A 577 -10.82 37.38 -29.62
C VAL A 577 -11.15 36.08 -30.42
N GLY A 578 -10.26 35.08 -30.45
CA GLY A 578 -10.35 33.91 -31.34
C GLY A 578 -10.12 32.54 -30.67
N SER A 579 -11.05 31.62 -30.94
CA SER A 579 -11.10 30.18 -30.59
C SER A 579 -11.12 29.82 -29.09
N PHE A 580 -12.30 29.87 -28.47
CA PHE A 580 -12.63 29.32 -27.14
C PHE A 580 -12.44 27.79 -26.98
N LYS A 581 -11.92 27.10 -28.01
CA LYS A 581 -11.73 25.64 -28.03
C LYS A 581 -10.40 25.19 -27.40
N THR A 582 -9.40 26.05 -27.30
CA THR A 582 -8.08 25.75 -26.70
C THR A 582 -7.99 26.27 -25.27
N ARG A 583 -6.96 25.86 -24.52
CA ARG A 583 -6.68 26.38 -23.16
C ARG A 583 -6.44 27.90 -23.19
N GLY A 584 -5.58 28.35 -24.11
CA GLY A 584 -5.31 29.76 -24.40
C GLY A 584 -4.76 30.54 -23.21
N ALA A 585 -4.64 31.87 -23.39
CA ALA A 585 -4.11 32.76 -22.37
C ALA A 585 -4.97 32.80 -21.09
N LEU A 586 -6.30 32.65 -21.21
CA LEU A 586 -7.21 32.62 -20.06
C LEU A 586 -6.97 31.38 -19.20
N GLY A 587 -6.81 30.22 -19.84
CA GLY A 587 -6.50 28.98 -19.14
C GLY A 587 -5.13 29.02 -18.47
N ALA A 588 -4.11 29.55 -19.16
CA ALA A 588 -2.79 29.78 -18.57
C ALA A 588 -2.85 30.72 -17.35
N LEU A 589 -3.67 31.79 -17.43
CA LEU A 589 -3.87 32.73 -16.33
C LEU A 589 -4.50 32.05 -15.12
N MET A 590 -5.58 31.29 -15.30
CA MET A 590 -6.24 30.56 -14.21
C MET A 590 -5.29 29.56 -13.54
N ALA A 591 -4.47 28.85 -14.33
CA ALA A 591 -3.46 27.92 -13.83
C ALA A 591 -2.39 28.62 -12.99
N CYS A 592 -1.87 29.76 -13.47
CA CYS A 592 -0.88 30.56 -12.74
C CYS A 592 -1.43 31.07 -11.41
N LEU A 593 -2.64 31.61 -11.40
CA LEU A 593 -3.30 32.13 -10.20
C LEU A 593 -3.57 31.00 -9.19
N ARG A 594 -4.10 29.86 -9.65
CA ARG A 594 -4.35 28.69 -8.82
C ARG A 594 -3.06 28.18 -8.17
N THR A 595 -1.99 28.00 -8.95
CA THR A 595 -0.70 27.51 -8.45
C THR A 595 -0.06 28.49 -7.48
N ALA A 596 -0.14 29.80 -7.74
CA ALA A 596 0.34 30.83 -6.83
C ALA A 596 -0.41 30.81 -5.49
N ARG A 597 -1.74 30.65 -5.50
CA ARG A 597 -2.55 30.58 -4.28
C ARG A 597 -2.27 29.31 -3.47
N SER A 598 -2.20 28.15 -4.12
CA SER A 598 -1.95 26.87 -3.43
C SER A 598 -0.59 26.81 -2.74
N HIS A 599 0.41 27.52 -3.27
CA HIS A 599 1.77 27.62 -2.71
C HIS A 599 1.99 28.83 -1.79
N GLY A 600 0.97 29.65 -1.55
CA GLY A 600 1.01 30.75 -0.59
C GLY A 600 1.64 32.04 -1.11
N HIS A 601 1.82 32.17 -2.43
CA HIS A 601 2.33 33.38 -3.08
C HIS A 601 1.23 34.41 -3.37
N LEU A 602 -0.05 34.02 -3.28
CA LEU A 602 -1.20 34.87 -3.57
C LEU A 602 -2.35 34.60 -2.59
N GLN A 603 -3.01 35.66 -2.11
CA GLN A 603 -4.27 35.57 -1.37
C GLN A 603 -5.41 36.09 -2.25
N PHE A 604 -6.61 35.51 -2.12
CA PHE A 604 -7.73 35.92 -2.98
C PHE A 604 -8.16 37.36 -2.74
N ALA A 605 -8.11 37.83 -1.48
CA ALA A 605 -8.41 39.21 -1.13
C ALA A 605 -7.56 40.23 -1.92
N VAL A 606 -6.28 39.92 -2.16
CA VAL A 606 -5.35 40.76 -2.91
C VAL A 606 -5.75 40.84 -4.38
N ILE A 607 -6.24 39.75 -4.98
CA ILE A 607 -6.72 39.74 -6.38
C ILE A 607 -7.85 40.74 -6.57
N ILE A 608 -8.79 40.79 -5.62
CA ILE A 608 -9.99 41.64 -5.67
C ILE A 608 -9.67 43.08 -5.25
N GLN A 609 -8.92 43.29 -4.16
CA GLN A 609 -8.63 44.61 -3.61
C GLN A 609 -7.65 45.41 -4.48
N ASP A 610 -6.60 44.77 -5.00
CA ASP A 610 -5.60 45.43 -5.84
C ASP A 610 -6.01 45.44 -7.33
N GLY A 611 -7.18 44.87 -7.67
CA GLY A 611 -7.69 44.82 -9.03
C GLY A 611 -6.78 44.04 -9.99
N LEU A 612 -5.99 43.09 -9.48
CA LEU A 612 -5.01 42.34 -10.29
C LEU A 612 -5.68 41.59 -11.43
N VAL A 613 -6.91 41.09 -11.26
CA VAL A 613 -7.68 40.39 -12.30
C VAL A 613 -9.17 40.75 -12.22
N PRO A 614 -9.83 41.09 -13.34
CA PRO A 614 -11.27 41.36 -13.34
C PRO A 614 -12.11 40.13 -12.94
N VAL A 615 -13.15 40.32 -12.13
CA VAL A 615 -14.11 39.26 -11.75
C VAL A 615 -14.79 38.63 -12.98
N SER A 616 -14.96 39.39 -14.06
CA SER A 616 -15.47 38.89 -15.34
C SER A 616 -14.57 37.81 -15.94
N CYS A 617 -13.24 37.95 -15.84
CA CYS A 617 -12.29 36.93 -16.32
C CYS A 617 -12.41 35.63 -15.53
N ILE A 618 -12.55 35.71 -14.20
CA ILE A 618 -12.76 34.52 -13.37
C ILE A 618 -14.09 33.84 -13.73
N LYS A 619 -15.18 34.61 -13.89
CA LYS A 619 -16.46 34.07 -14.35
C LYS A 619 -16.36 33.37 -15.71
N GLN A 620 -15.63 33.94 -16.66
CA GLN A 620 -15.38 33.30 -17.96
C GLN A 620 -14.63 31.98 -17.81
N GLY A 621 -13.63 31.91 -16.91
CA GLY A 621 -12.92 30.67 -16.60
C GLY A 621 -13.84 29.59 -16.01
N LEU A 622 -14.76 29.95 -15.11
CA LEU A 622 -15.68 29.01 -14.43
C LEU A 622 -16.71 28.35 -15.36
N VAL A 623 -17.03 28.97 -16.50
CA VAL A 623 -17.95 28.43 -17.51
C VAL A 623 -17.28 28.22 -18.87
N HIS A 624 -15.96 28.11 -18.89
CA HIS A 624 -15.19 27.92 -20.11
C HIS A 624 -15.53 26.58 -20.79
N GLN A 625 -15.43 26.53 -22.12
CA GLN A 625 -15.72 25.30 -22.88
C GLN A 625 -14.75 24.16 -22.53
N HIS A 626 -13.49 24.50 -22.25
CA HIS A 626 -12.45 23.54 -21.88
C HIS A 626 -12.50 23.19 -20.38
N ASP A 627 -12.63 21.90 -20.06
CA ASP A 627 -12.80 21.38 -18.70
C ASP A 627 -11.66 21.77 -17.76
N GLU A 628 -10.40 21.62 -18.17
CA GLU A 628 -9.25 21.98 -17.32
C GLU A 628 -9.24 23.47 -16.93
N VAL A 629 -9.70 24.37 -17.79
CA VAL A 629 -9.80 25.80 -17.45
C VAL A 629 -10.85 26.03 -16.35
N ARG A 630 -11.96 25.30 -16.41
CA ARG A 630 -12.99 25.32 -15.36
C ARG A 630 -12.46 24.76 -14.05
N ILE A 631 -11.65 23.70 -14.10
CA ILE A 631 -11.00 23.10 -12.94
C ILE A 631 -9.95 24.03 -12.34
N ASP A 632 -9.15 24.71 -13.16
CA ASP A 632 -8.17 25.70 -12.69
C ASP A 632 -8.85 26.90 -12.04
N ALA A 633 -9.93 27.40 -12.64
CA ALA A 633 -10.73 28.49 -12.08
C ALA A 633 -11.43 28.09 -10.77
N LEU A 634 -12.00 26.87 -10.69
CA LEU A 634 -12.55 26.36 -9.43
C LEU A 634 -11.46 26.15 -8.38
N GLY A 635 -10.31 25.61 -8.79
CA GLY A 635 -9.16 25.36 -7.93
C GLY A 635 -8.61 26.65 -7.34
N LEU A 636 -8.56 27.74 -8.13
CA LEU A 636 -8.26 29.08 -7.63
C LEU A 636 -9.18 29.50 -6.48
N LEU A 637 -10.46 29.13 -6.48
CA LEU A 637 -11.41 29.48 -5.41
C LEU A 637 -11.31 28.54 -4.20
N CYS A 638 -11.12 27.25 -4.44
CA CYS A 638 -11.20 26.22 -3.41
C CYS A 638 -9.86 25.91 -2.70
N GLU A 639 -8.73 26.03 -3.39
CA GLU A 639 -7.42 25.72 -2.84
C GLU A 639 -6.81 26.93 -2.15
N SER A 640 -6.22 26.72 -0.97
CA SER A 640 -5.46 27.74 -0.25
C SER A 640 -4.26 27.09 0.44
N HIS A 641 -3.17 27.83 0.59
CA HIS A 641 -2.03 27.42 1.40
C HIS A 641 -2.39 27.29 2.89
N ARG A 642 -3.38 28.06 3.37
CA ARG A 642 -3.86 28.02 4.75
C ARG A 642 -5.29 27.49 4.79
N SER A 643 -5.49 26.35 5.44
CA SER A 643 -6.81 25.74 5.59
C SER A 643 -7.75 26.53 6.52
N THR A 644 -7.22 27.52 7.23
CA THR A 644 -7.98 28.47 8.06
C THR A 644 -8.21 29.84 7.39
N GLU A 645 -7.86 30.01 6.11
CA GLU A 645 -8.16 31.24 5.36
C GLU A 645 -9.69 31.45 5.28
N VAL A 646 -10.13 32.65 5.65
CA VAL A 646 -11.53 33.08 5.59
C VAL A 646 -11.97 33.25 4.14
N ILE A 647 -13.20 32.87 3.85
CA ILE A 647 -13.78 32.93 2.51
C ILE A 647 -14.56 34.22 2.34
N SER A 648 -14.30 34.95 1.26
CA SER A 648 -14.99 36.20 0.97
C SER A 648 -16.39 35.97 0.37
N ILE A 649 -17.25 36.99 0.41
CA ILE A 649 -18.60 36.94 -0.17
C ILE A 649 -18.52 36.76 -1.70
N GLU A 650 -17.54 37.40 -2.34
CA GLU A 650 -17.29 37.29 -3.77
C GLU A 650 -16.89 35.86 -4.15
N GLU A 651 -16.04 35.19 -3.37
CA GLU A 651 -15.69 33.78 -3.58
C GLU A 651 -16.94 32.90 -3.49
N MET A 652 -17.77 33.09 -2.46
CA MET A 652 -19.03 32.35 -2.28
C MET A 652 -19.95 32.51 -3.49
N GLN A 653 -20.13 33.74 -3.98
CA GLN A 653 -20.96 34.01 -5.16
C GLN A 653 -20.39 33.34 -6.43
N LEU A 654 -19.07 33.33 -6.60
CA LEU A 654 -18.41 32.65 -7.73
C LEU A 654 -18.55 31.13 -7.66
N ILE A 655 -18.48 30.54 -6.46
CA ILE A 655 -18.70 29.10 -6.26
C ILE A 655 -20.16 28.72 -6.56
N GLN A 656 -21.12 29.51 -6.09
CA GLN A 656 -22.55 29.31 -6.44
C GLN A 656 -22.77 29.41 -7.95
N PHE A 657 -22.14 30.39 -8.61
CA PHE A 657 -22.17 30.52 -10.05
C PHE A 657 -21.61 29.25 -10.73
N PHE A 658 -20.44 28.77 -10.30
CA PHE A 658 -19.84 27.56 -10.85
C PHE A 658 -20.75 26.33 -10.74
N ILE A 659 -21.30 26.06 -9.55
CA ILE A 659 -22.11 24.86 -9.30
C ILE A 659 -23.34 24.84 -10.22
N ARG A 660 -24.02 25.97 -10.40
CA ARG A 660 -25.21 26.06 -11.27
C ARG A 660 -24.97 25.62 -12.72
N TYR A 661 -23.77 25.84 -13.26
CA TYR A 661 -23.46 25.51 -14.67
C TYR A 661 -22.70 24.19 -14.86
N ASN A 662 -22.13 23.60 -13.81
CA ASN A 662 -21.14 22.53 -13.95
C ASN A 662 -21.54 21.16 -13.38
N LEU A 663 -22.71 21.01 -12.75
CA LEU A 663 -23.16 19.73 -12.21
C LEU A 663 -23.34 18.64 -13.29
N ASN A 664 -23.71 19.01 -14.53
CA ASN A 664 -23.99 18.06 -15.61
C ASN A 664 -22.74 17.70 -16.48
N ASN A 665 -21.53 17.73 -15.91
CA ASN A 665 -20.32 17.42 -16.68
C ASN A 665 -20.23 15.92 -17.03
N GLN A 666 -20.12 15.59 -18.32
CA GLN A 666 -20.10 14.21 -18.82
C GLN A 666 -18.80 13.44 -18.48
N SER A 667 -17.67 14.15 -18.29
CA SER A 667 -16.39 13.53 -17.96
C SER A 667 -16.33 13.06 -16.50
N ALA A 668 -16.12 11.76 -16.29
CA ALA A 668 -16.02 11.18 -14.94
C ALA A 668 -14.80 11.69 -14.16
N ALA A 669 -13.65 11.87 -14.83
CA ALA A 669 -12.44 12.40 -14.21
C ALA A 669 -12.64 13.84 -13.72
N VAL A 670 -13.27 14.69 -14.54
CA VAL A 670 -13.54 16.09 -14.20
C VAL A 670 -14.57 16.18 -13.08
N ARG A 671 -15.62 15.34 -13.07
CA ARG A 671 -16.55 15.25 -11.92
C ARG A 671 -15.82 14.92 -10.61
N GLN A 672 -14.87 13.99 -10.63
CA GLN A 672 -14.07 13.65 -9.44
C GLN A 672 -13.20 14.81 -8.98
N GLN A 673 -12.57 15.54 -9.91
CA GLN A 673 -11.80 16.74 -9.58
C GLN A 673 -12.68 17.84 -8.98
N ILE A 674 -13.88 18.11 -9.55
CA ILE A 674 -14.87 19.06 -8.99
C ILE A 674 -15.23 18.67 -7.56
N CYS A 675 -15.60 17.41 -7.32
CA CYS A 675 -15.92 16.93 -5.97
C CYS A 675 -14.74 17.05 -5.00
N SER A 676 -13.52 16.78 -5.46
CA SER A 676 -12.31 16.92 -4.65
C SER A 676 -12.03 18.38 -4.26
N LEU A 677 -12.15 19.31 -5.20
CA LEU A 677 -11.95 20.75 -4.95
C LEU A 677 -13.03 21.31 -4.01
N LEU A 678 -14.30 21.00 -4.25
CA LEU A 678 -15.39 21.42 -3.37
C LEU A 678 -15.27 20.80 -1.97
N LYS A 679 -14.76 19.57 -1.85
CA LYS A 679 -14.42 18.99 -0.55
C LYS A 679 -13.37 19.82 0.20
N LYS A 680 -12.29 20.25 -0.47
CA LYS A 680 -11.27 21.13 0.13
C LYS A 680 -11.89 22.45 0.61
N LEU A 681 -12.79 23.04 -0.17
CA LEU A 681 -13.55 24.23 0.21
C LEU A 681 -14.39 24.00 1.47
N PHE A 682 -15.16 22.91 1.53
CA PHE A 682 -15.99 22.61 2.70
C PHE A 682 -15.15 22.36 3.96
N CYS A 683 -14.01 21.68 3.85
CA CYS A 683 -13.04 21.55 4.94
C CYS A 683 -12.51 22.92 5.38
N ARG A 684 -12.18 23.81 4.43
CA ARG A 684 -11.73 25.18 4.74
C ARG A 684 -12.81 26.00 5.46
N ILE A 685 -14.08 25.88 5.06
CA ILE A 685 -15.23 26.50 5.76
C ILE A 685 -15.29 26.02 7.21
N TYR A 686 -15.20 24.71 7.41
CA TYR A 686 -15.23 24.12 8.74
C TYR A 686 -14.03 24.56 9.59
N GLU A 687 -12.80 24.48 9.08
CA GLU A 687 -11.60 24.84 9.85
C GLU A 687 -11.50 26.34 10.16
N SER A 688 -11.90 27.20 9.20
CA SER A 688 -11.95 28.64 9.44
C SER A 688 -13.06 29.01 10.43
N SER A 689 -14.22 28.33 10.42
CA SER A 689 -15.28 28.59 11.41
C SER A 689 -14.87 28.25 12.84
N GLN A 690 -14.12 27.16 13.04
CA GLN A 690 -13.56 26.82 14.36
C GLN A 690 -12.62 27.90 14.88
N THR A 691 -11.88 28.55 13.98
CA THR A 691 -10.99 29.67 14.32
C THR A 691 -11.80 30.92 14.70
N ILE A 692 -12.85 31.21 13.92
CA ILE A 692 -13.75 32.35 14.18
C ILE A 692 -14.50 32.18 15.52
N HIS A 693 -15.00 30.98 15.83
CA HIS A 693 -15.63 30.67 17.12
C HIS A 693 -14.69 30.85 18.32
N LYS A 694 -13.41 30.46 18.18
CA LYS A 694 -12.40 30.73 19.23
C LYS A 694 -12.19 32.23 19.43
N MET A 695 -12.17 33.01 18.35
CA MET A 695 -12.04 34.47 18.43
C MET A 695 -13.27 35.13 19.07
N GLU A 696 -14.47 34.62 18.78
CA GLU A 696 -15.72 35.04 19.42
C GLU A 696 -15.70 34.80 20.94
N GLN A 697 -15.31 33.59 21.38
CA GLN A 697 -15.20 33.24 22.80
C GLN A 697 -14.11 34.05 23.54
N LEU A 698 -13.09 34.52 22.84
CA LEU A 698 -12.07 35.41 23.40
C LEU A 698 -12.60 36.84 23.56
N LYS A 699 -13.36 37.35 22.58
CA LYS A 699 -14.06 38.64 22.69
C LYS A 699 -15.07 38.66 23.84
N SER A 700 -15.79 37.54 24.08
CA SER A 700 -16.76 37.46 25.19
C SER A 700 -16.11 37.38 26.58
N LYS A 701 -14.81 37.03 26.67
CA LYS A 701 -14.05 36.93 27.93
C LYS A 701 -13.23 38.19 28.24
N GLN A 702 -12.80 38.95 27.23
CA GLN A 702 -12.04 40.19 27.40
C GLN A 702 -12.84 41.37 26.87
N GLY A 703 -13.74 41.89 27.72
CA GLY A 703 -14.41 43.15 27.45
C GLY A 703 -13.43 44.32 27.59
N LEU A 704 -12.61 44.57 26.56
CA LEU A 704 -11.90 45.82 26.22
C LEU A 704 -10.72 45.47 25.28
N ILE A 705 -10.82 45.90 24.02
CA ILE A 705 -9.90 46.82 23.34
C ILE A 705 -10.44 47.00 21.90
N ASN A 706 -10.91 48.23 21.64
CA ASN A 706 -11.12 48.75 20.31
C ASN A 706 -9.76 48.84 19.60
N GLN A 707 -9.37 47.79 18.90
CA GLN A 707 -8.50 47.90 17.73
C GLN A 707 -9.22 47.18 16.58
N SER A 708 -9.34 47.91 15.48
CA SER A 708 -10.11 47.61 14.26
C SER A 708 -9.89 46.18 13.73
N LEU A 709 -10.69 45.23 14.20
CA LEU A 709 -10.98 44.04 13.41
C LEU A 709 -11.98 44.46 12.34
N ILE A 710 -11.55 44.42 11.08
CA ILE A 710 -12.32 44.83 9.89
C ILE A 710 -13.58 43.96 9.67
N TRP A 711 -13.77 42.90 10.47
CA TRP A 711 -14.84 41.93 10.28
C TRP A 711 -15.47 41.45 11.60
N ASP A 712 -16.79 41.27 11.60
CA ASP A 712 -17.58 40.79 12.73
C ASP A 712 -17.73 39.25 12.70
N PRO A 713 -17.16 38.51 13.69
CA PRO A 713 -17.18 37.05 13.75
C PRO A 713 -18.57 36.40 13.64
N LEU A 714 -19.60 37.05 14.19
CA LEU A 714 -20.97 36.51 14.16
C LEU A 714 -21.56 36.57 12.76
N THR A 715 -21.39 37.71 12.10
CA THR A 715 -21.81 37.92 10.71
C THR A 715 -21.15 36.90 9.77
N SER A 716 -19.87 36.60 9.98
CA SER A 716 -19.09 35.58 9.26
C SER A 716 -19.67 34.18 9.34
N LEU A 717 -20.00 33.74 10.55
CA LEU A 717 -20.50 32.40 10.83
C LEU A 717 -21.90 32.24 10.23
N GLN A 718 -22.72 33.29 10.31
CA GLN A 718 -24.03 33.32 9.66
C GLN A 718 -23.91 33.23 8.14
N GLN A 719 -22.98 33.99 7.53
CA GLN A 719 -22.71 33.93 6.09
C GLN A 719 -22.29 32.52 5.64
N TYR A 720 -21.45 31.82 6.40
CA TYR A 720 -21.08 30.44 6.11
C TYR A 720 -22.27 29.48 6.17
N LYS A 721 -23.12 29.63 7.18
CA LYS A 721 -24.34 28.82 7.33
C LYS A 721 -25.29 29.03 6.15
N ASP A 722 -25.58 30.28 5.82
CA ASP A 722 -26.47 30.65 4.71
C ASP A 722 -25.91 30.17 3.36
N PHE A 723 -24.59 30.27 3.18
CA PHE A 723 -23.90 29.78 1.99
C PHE A 723 -24.05 28.25 1.84
N ILE A 724 -23.75 27.47 2.88
CA ILE A 724 -23.87 26.00 2.82
C ILE A 724 -25.33 25.57 2.61
N SER A 725 -26.29 26.23 3.28
CA SER A 725 -27.73 25.99 3.07
C SER A 725 -28.14 26.25 1.61
N SER A 726 -27.67 27.35 1.02
CA SER A 726 -27.90 27.66 -0.39
C SER A 726 -27.29 26.62 -1.33
N ILE A 727 -26.09 26.11 -1.05
CA ILE A 727 -25.49 25.01 -1.82
C ILE A 727 -26.35 23.75 -1.71
N CYS A 728 -26.78 23.36 -0.50
CA CYS A 728 -27.67 22.21 -0.31
C CYS A 728 -28.96 22.33 -1.12
N SER A 729 -29.60 23.52 -1.15
CA SER A 729 -30.80 23.74 -1.97
C SER A 729 -30.54 23.47 -3.46
N ILE A 730 -29.47 24.04 -4.03
CA ILE A 730 -29.09 23.82 -5.44
C ILE A 730 -28.85 22.34 -5.73
N LEU A 731 -28.20 21.62 -4.81
CA LEU A 731 -27.91 20.19 -4.97
C LEU A 731 -29.18 19.36 -4.91
N PHE A 732 -30.10 19.60 -3.97
CA PHE A 732 -31.38 18.89 -3.90
C PHE A 732 -32.29 19.20 -5.09
N GLU A 733 -32.34 20.46 -5.54
CA GLU A 733 -33.08 20.86 -6.75
C GLU A 733 -32.60 20.11 -7.99
N SER A 734 -31.31 19.72 -8.04
CA SER A 734 -30.74 18.95 -9.14
C SER A 734 -31.11 17.46 -9.14
N LEU A 735 -31.80 16.94 -8.10
CA LEU A 735 -32.21 15.53 -7.97
C LEU A 735 -33.62 15.24 -8.52
N PHE A 736 -34.20 16.15 -9.29
CA PHE A 736 -35.54 15.98 -9.85
C PHE A 736 -35.70 14.72 -10.75
N PRO A 737 -36.93 14.21 -10.91
CA PRO A 737 -37.22 13.11 -11.85
C PRO A 737 -36.81 13.48 -13.29
N GLY A 738 -35.96 12.67 -13.92
CA GLY A 738 -35.39 12.95 -15.25
C GLY A 738 -34.04 13.65 -15.24
N SER A 739 -33.50 14.05 -14.08
CA SER A 739 -32.12 14.55 -13.96
C SER A 739 -31.10 13.53 -14.48
N SER A 740 -30.05 14.03 -15.13
CA SER A 740 -29.01 13.20 -15.76
C SER A 740 -28.18 12.44 -14.73
N HIS A 741 -27.59 11.32 -15.14
CA HIS A 741 -26.68 10.55 -14.28
C HIS A 741 -25.52 11.42 -13.74
N PRO A 742 -24.79 12.20 -14.57
CA PRO A 742 -23.76 13.12 -14.10
C PRO A 742 -24.21 14.08 -12.99
N SER A 743 -25.38 14.71 -13.18
CA SER A 743 -25.93 15.67 -12.21
C SER A 743 -26.27 15.01 -10.88
N ARG A 744 -26.98 13.87 -10.91
CA ARG A 744 -27.31 13.10 -9.70
C ARG A 744 -26.06 12.60 -8.97
N PHE A 745 -25.09 12.08 -9.72
CA PHE A 745 -23.83 11.58 -9.17
C PHE A 745 -23.07 12.70 -8.44
N THR A 746 -22.84 13.84 -9.10
CA THR A 746 -22.12 14.97 -8.47
C THR A 746 -22.90 15.54 -7.31
N ALA A 747 -24.22 15.70 -7.43
CA ALA A 747 -25.05 16.23 -6.35
C ALA A 747 -25.05 15.35 -5.10
N LEU A 748 -25.29 14.05 -5.24
CA LEU A 748 -25.27 13.10 -4.11
C LEU A 748 -23.87 12.97 -3.50
N THR A 749 -22.81 12.99 -4.33
CA THR A 749 -21.42 12.96 -3.83
C THR A 749 -21.12 14.19 -2.97
N LEU A 750 -21.55 15.39 -3.41
CA LEU A 750 -21.35 16.63 -2.66
C LEU A 750 -22.21 16.67 -1.39
N LEU A 751 -23.48 16.28 -1.45
CA LEU A 751 -24.35 16.16 -0.27
C LEU A 751 -23.77 15.17 0.76
N GLY A 752 -23.28 14.02 0.31
CA GLY A 752 -22.58 13.05 1.16
C GLY A 752 -21.32 13.62 1.79
N THR A 753 -20.54 14.40 1.03
CA THR A 753 -19.34 15.08 1.53
C THR A 753 -19.67 16.15 2.57
N ILE A 754 -20.75 16.92 2.36
CA ILE A 754 -21.24 17.90 3.34
C ILE A 754 -21.67 17.18 4.63
N ALA A 755 -22.40 16.07 4.52
CA ALA A 755 -22.80 15.27 5.68
C ALA A 755 -21.60 14.68 6.47
N ASP A 756 -20.49 14.38 5.80
CA ASP A 756 -19.27 13.89 6.45
C ASP A 756 -18.49 14.99 7.17
N ILE A 757 -18.47 16.21 6.62
CA ILE A 757 -17.73 17.34 7.18
C ILE A 757 -18.54 18.03 8.29
N PHE A 758 -19.87 18.06 8.14
CA PHE A 758 -20.82 18.64 9.08
C PHE A 758 -21.76 17.53 9.60
N PRO A 759 -21.27 16.62 10.46
CA PRO A 759 -22.07 15.53 10.99
C PRO A 759 -23.17 16.08 11.91
N ASN A 760 -24.33 15.41 11.95
CA ASN A 760 -25.39 15.74 12.90
C ASN A 760 -25.04 15.12 14.26
N SER A 761 -24.88 15.91 15.34
CA SER A 761 -24.74 15.38 16.70
C SER A 761 -25.95 15.67 17.59
N GLU A 762 -26.26 14.74 18.49
CA GLU A 762 -27.23 14.95 19.56
C GLU A 762 -26.54 15.74 20.70
N GLY A 763 -26.73 17.06 20.72
CA GLY A 763 -26.55 17.85 21.94
C GLY A 763 -25.26 18.66 22.14
N GLN A 764 -24.58 19.15 21.09
CA GLN A 764 -23.54 20.18 21.26
C GLN A 764 -23.91 21.54 20.66
N SER A 765 -23.87 22.58 21.48
CA SER A 765 -24.29 23.97 21.18
C SER A 765 -23.32 24.76 20.28
N GLN A 766 -22.44 24.10 19.50
CA GLN A 766 -21.38 24.76 18.72
C GLN A 766 -21.23 24.18 17.30
N GLU A 767 -22.33 23.74 16.68
CA GLU A 767 -22.32 23.29 15.29
C GLU A 767 -22.72 24.40 14.32
N LEU A 768 -21.86 24.70 13.34
CA LEU A 768 -22.09 25.71 12.30
C LEU A 768 -23.33 25.38 11.44
N PHE A 769 -23.50 24.11 11.08
CA PHE A 769 -24.50 23.65 10.11
C PHE A 769 -24.88 22.18 10.36
N GLN A 770 -26.15 21.84 10.21
CA GLN A 770 -26.68 20.47 10.30
C GLN A 770 -27.50 20.16 9.05
N ILE A 771 -27.08 19.18 8.26
CA ILE A 771 -27.76 18.80 7.02
C ILE A 771 -29.16 18.23 7.29
N ALA A 772 -29.42 17.60 8.44
CA ALA A 772 -30.73 17.05 8.77
C ALA A 772 -31.82 18.13 8.83
N GLN A 773 -31.49 19.35 9.25
CA GLN A 773 -32.44 20.48 9.31
C GLN A 773 -32.88 20.96 7.93
N GLU A 774 -32.07 20.69 6.91
CA GLU A 774 -32.37 21.02 5.51
C GLU A 774 -33.22 19.94 4.82
N VAL A 775 -33.43 18.77 5.41
CA VAL A 775 -34.13 17.67 4.73
C VAL A 775 -35.57 17.59 5.22
N ASP A 776 -36.47 18.19 4.44
CA ASP A 776 -37.91 18.03 4.59
C ASP A 776 -38.41 16.70 3.97
N CYS A 777 -39.72 16.41 4.11
CA CYS A 777 -40.32 15.21 3.54
C CYS A 777 -40.12 15.12 2.01
N SER A 778 -40.15 16.26 1.29
CA SER A 778 -39.98 16.29 -0.16
C SER A 778 -38.56 15.91 -0.59
N ARG A 779 -37.54 16.42 0.11
CA ARG A 779 -36.13 16.09 -0.10
C ARG A 779 -35.85 14.64 0.30
N ALA A 780 -36.45 14.13 1.39
CA ALA A 780 -36.35 12.72 1.77
C ALA A 780 -36.93 11.78 0.69
N GLU A 781 -38.11 12.11 0.14
CA GLU A 781 -38.68 11.38 -1.00
C GLU A 781 -37.80 11.47 -2.25
N SER A 782 -37.16 12.61 -2.51
CA SER A 782 -36.25 12.78 -3.65
C SER A 782 -35.01 11.88 -3.54
N LEU A 783 -34.50 11.67 -2.33
CA LEU A 783 -33.45 10.68 -2.06
C LEU A 783 -33.94 9.25 -2.29
N LEU A 784 -35.16 8.90 -1.83
CA LEU A 784 -35.74 7.58 -2.10
C LEU A 784 -35.96 7.34 -3.60
N ARG A 785 -36.40 8.35 -4.35
CA ARG A 785 -36.53 8.29 -5.82
C ARG A 785 -35.20 8.04 -6.53
N CYS A 786 -34.07 8.38 -5.92
CA CYS A 786 -32.76 8.05 -6.50
C CYS A 786 -32.50 6.53 -6.55
N PHE A 787 -33.18 5.73 -5.72
CA PHE A 787 -33.13 4.26 -5.82
C PHE A 787 -33.76 3.70 -7.08
N ALA A 788 -34.61 4.47 -7.78
CA ALA A 788 -35.18 4.10 -9.08
C ALA A 788 -34.17 4.24 -10.24
N SER A 789 -32.97 4.77 -9.99
CA SER A 789 -31.93 4.91 -11.00
C SER A 789 -31.55 3.56 -11.63
N THR A 790 -31.26 3.53 -12.92
CA THR A 790 -30.67 2.35 -13.57
C THR A 790 -29.18 2.17 -13.22
N PHE A 791 -28.53 3.25 -12.78
CA PHE A 791 -27.12 3.26 -12.36
C PHE A 791 -27.01 2.97 -10.87
N GLU A 792 -26.23 1.95 -10.52
CA GLU A 792 -26.04 1.47 -9.14
C GLU A 792 -25.23 2.46 -8.29
N GLU A 793 -24.30 3.21 -8.90
CA GLU A 793 -23.50 4.23 -8.21
C GLU A 793 -24.38 5.29 -7.55
N VAL A 794 -25.48 5.69 -8.21
CA VAL A 794 -26.47 6.63 -7.67
C VAL A 794 -27.22 6.02 -6.49
N LYS A 795 -27.52 4.72 -6.53
CA LYS A 795 -28.19 4.00 -5.42
C LYS A 795 -27.30 3.94 -4.20
N ILE A 796 -26.02 3.62 -4.40
CA ILE A 796 -25.01 3.58 -3.33
C ILE A 796 -24.92 4.94 -2.65
N LEU A 797 -24.70 6.02 -3.43
CA LEU A 797 -24.57 7.37 -2.87
C LEU A 797 -25.83 7.83 -2.13
N ALA A 798 -27.02 7.54 -2.68
CA ALA A 798 -28.28 7.85 -2.02
C ALA A 798 -28.50 7.03 -0.74
N PHE A 799 -28.13 5.75 -0.75
CA PHE A 799 -28.24 4.85 0.40
C PHE A 799 -27.31 5.32 1.52
N ASP A 800 -26.04 5.58 1.21
CA ASP A 800 -25.04 6.05 2.18
C ASP A 800 -25.48 7.37 2.83
N LEU A 801 -26.01 8.30 2.03
CA LEU A 801 -26.54 9.57 2.54
C LEU A 801 -27.78 9.35 3.42
N LEU A 802 -28.74 8.53 2.99
CA LEU A 802 -29.92 8.21 3.79
C LEU A 802 -29.55 7.52 5.10
N MET A 803 -28.56 6.63 5.13
CA MET A 803 -28.11 5.98 6.36
C MET A 803 -27.48 6.96 7.35
N LYS A 804 -26.83 8.04 6.89
CA LYS A 804 -26.36 9.11 7.77
C LYS A 804 -27.49 9.99 8.32
N LEU A 805 -28.57 10.16 7.55
CA LEU A 805 -29.66 11.09 7.87
C LEU A 805 -30.82 10.44 8.64
N HIS A 806 -31.13 9.16 8.39
CA HIS A 806 -32.34 8.51 8.88
C HIS A 806 -32.60 8.59 10.39
N PRO A 807 -31.60 8.61 11.32
CA PRO A 807 -31.90 8.67 12.74
C PRO A 807 -32.55 10.01 13.14
N PHE A 808 -32.28 11.06 12.36
CA PHE A 808 -32.68 12.45 12.63
C PHE A 808 -33.94 12.88 11.86
N LEU A 809 -34.49 12.01 11.00
CA LEU A 809 -35.63 12.34 10.15
C LEU A 809 -36.92 11.70 10.67
N PRO A 810 -37.91 12.50 11.14
CA PRO A 810 -39.21 11.99 11.59
C PRO A 810 -39.95 11.18 10.53
N TYR A 811 -39.71 11.47 9.24
CA TYR A 811 -40.34 10.79 8.10
C TYR A 811 -40.21 9.25 8.14
N PHE A 812 -39.09 8.71 8.63
CA PHE A 812 -38.84 7.25 8.66
C PHE A 812 -39.29 6.57 9.95
N GLN A 813 -39.80 7.34 10.92
CA GLN A 813 -40.33 6.80 12.18
C GLN A 813 -41.82 6.45 12.08
N ASP A 814 -42.49 6.88 11.01
CA ASP A 814 -43.92 6.65 10.76
C ASP A 814 -44.16 5.27 10.09
N PRO A 815 -44.85 4.32 10.75
CA PRO A 815 -45.14 3.01 10.18
C PRO A 815 -46.00 3.07 8.91
N GLU A 816 -46.87 4.08 8.76
CA GLU A 816 -47.72 4.25 7.56
C GLU A 816 -46.88 4.55 6.30
N LYS A 817 -45.68 5.12 6.47
CA LYS A 817 -44.74 5.37 5.37
C LYS A 817 -43.84 4.17 5.07
N LEU A 818 -43.55 3.35 6.07
CA LEU A 818 -42.68 2.17 5.93
C LEU A 818 -43.38 1.00 5.23
N GLN A 819 -44.69 0.80 5.45
CA GLN A 819 -45.43 -0.31 4.86
C GLN A 819 -45.45 -0.30 3.32
N PRO A 820 -45.74 0.83 2.63
CA PRO A 820 -45.65 0.91 1.17
C PRO A 820 -44.24 0.62 0.65
N LEU A 821 -43.20 1.12 1.33
CA LEU A 821 -41.80 0.89 0.94
C LEU A 821 -41.43 -0.60 1.02
N PHE A 822 -41.90 -1.30 2.06
CA PHE A 822 -41.69 -2.74 2.20
C PHE A 822 -42.39 -3.53 1.09
N GLN A 823 -43.65 -3.19 0.78
CA GLN A 823 -44.40 -3.82 -0.31
C GLN A 823 -43.74 -3.62 -1.67
N VAL A 824 -43.25 -2.42 -1.95
CA VAL A 824 -42.50 -2.10 -3.18
C VAL A 824 -41.23 -2.91 -3.27
N ALA A 825 -40.47 -3.02 -2.18
CA ALA A 825 -39.26 -3.85 -2.17
C ALA A 825 -39.59 -5.33 -2.46
N MET A 826 -40.72 -5.85 -1.94
CA MET A 826 -41.18 -7.20 -2.24
C MET A 826 -41.57 -7.38 -3.71
N GLN A 827 -42.26 -6.41 -4.32
CA GLN A 827 -42.63 -6.44 -5.73
C GLN A 827 -41.39 -6.37 -6.65
N LEU A 828 -40.48 -5.42 -6.40
CA LEU A 828 -39.25 -5.24 -7.18
C LEU A 828 -38.31 -6.46 -7.09
N SER A 829 -38.34 -7.20 -5.97
CA SER A 829 -37.57 -8.44 -5.83
C SER A 829 -38.03 -9.58 -6.76
N ARG A 830 -39.22 -9.44 -7.38
CA ARG A 830 -39.78 -10.36 -8.39
C ARG A 830 -39.72 -9.79 -9.82
N SER A 831 -39.02 -8.69 -10.03
CA SER A 831 -38.91 -8.06 -11.35
C SER A 831 -38.02 -8.85 -12.31
N SER A 832 -38.43 -8.89 -13.58
CA SER A 832 -37.62 -9.41 -14.69
C SER A 832 -36.38 -8.54 -14.99
N LYS A 833 -36.39 -7.29 -14.52
CA LYS A 833 -35.32 -6.32 -14.67
C LYS A 833 -34.32 -6.44 -13.53
N PRO A 834 -33.04 -6.75 -13.80
CA PRO A 834 -32.06 -6.97 -12.74
C PRO A 834 -31.81 -5.74 -11.84
N TYR A 835 -31.90 -4.53 -12.37
CA TYR A 835 -31.66 -3.30 -11.60
C TYR A 835 -32.77 -3.03 -10.58
N ASP A 836 -33.98 -3.53 -10.80
CA ASP A 836 -35.10 -3.44 -9.84
C ASP A 836 -34.85 -4.36 -8.64
N CYS A 837 -34.32 -5.56 -8.88
CA CYS A 837 -33.95 -6.46 -7.78
C CYS A 837 -32.82 -5.90 -6.92
N VAL A 838 -31.87 -5.18 -7.53
CA VAL A 838 -30.83 -4.42 -6.80
C VAL A 838 -31.48 -3.32 -5.97
N THR A 839 -32.43 -2.57 -6.55
CA THR A 839 -33.20 -1.55 -5.82
C THR A 839 -33.97 -2.13 -4.63
N ALA A 840 -34.61 -3.30 -4.80
CA ALA A 840 -35.26 -4.04 -3.72
C ALA A 840 -34.28 -4.37 -2.58
N SER A 841 -33.07 -4.82 -2.90
CA SER A 841 -32.05 -5.10 -1.89
C SER A 841 -31.65 -3.85 -1.11
N TYR A 842 -31.44 -2.70 -1.77
CA TYR A 842 -31.12 -1.44 -1.07
C TYR A 842 -32.26 -0.97 -0.18
N LEU A 843 -33.51 -1.07 -0.65
CA LEU A 843 -34.69 -0.73 0.15
C LEU A 843 -34.80 -1.62 1.40
N LEU A 844 -34.61 -2.94 1.25
CA LEU A 844 -34.67 -3.85 2.40
C LEU A 844 -33.53 -3.60 3.38
N ASN A 845 -32.31 -3.40 2.88
CA ASN A 845 -31.16 -3.05 3.72
C ASN A 845 -31.37 -1.72 4.46
N PHE A 846 -32.11 -0.77 3.89
CA PHE A 846 -32.50 0.46 4.57
C PHE A 846 -33.56 0.20 5.64
N LEU A 847 -34.60 -0.58 5.29
CA LEU A 847 -35.73 -0.87 6.17
C LEU A 847 -35.34 -1.68 7.41
N ILE A 848 -34.38 -2.60 7.33
CA ILE A 848 -33.93 -3.39 8.50
C ILE A 848 -33.32 -2.53 9.62
N HIS A 849 -32.92 -1.29 9.34
CA HIS A 849 -32.45 -0.35 10.36
C HIS A 849 -33.59 0.41 11.06
N GLN A 850 -34.83 0.29 10.56
CA GLN A 850 -35.98 1.00 11.11
C GLN A 850 -36.66 0.19 12.23
N LYS A 851 -36.97 0.85 13.35
CA LYS A 851 -37.57 0.20 14.53
C LYS A 851 -38.98 -0.35 14.27
N GLY A 852 -39.74 0.24 13.35
CA GLY A 852 -41.12 -0.16 13.03
C GLY A 852 -41.27 -1.37 12.11
N LEU A 853 -40.18 -1.95 11.60
CA LEU A 853 -40.26 -3.01 10.58
C LEU A 853 -40.87 -4.32 11.09
N LEU A 854 -40.60 -4.73 12.35
CA LEU A 854 -41.11 -6.00 12.89
C LEU A 854 -42.64 -6.08 12.85
N ASN A 855 -43.33 -4.98 13.18
CA ASN A 855 -44.79 -4.92 13.19
C ASN A 855 -45.35 -5.15 11.78
N ILE A 856 -44.73 -4.54 10.77
CA ILE A 856 -45.11 -4.68 9.35
C ILE A 856 -44.88 -6.12 8.86
N CYS A 857 -43.76 -6.73 9.25
CA CYS A 857 -43.48 -8.13 8.95
C CYS A 857 -44.50 -9.05 9.60
N SER A 858 -44.85 -8.83 10.87
CA SER A 858 -45.82 -9.63 11.63
C SER A 858 -47.22 -9.62 11.00
N GLU A 859 -47.71 -8.46 10.53
CA GLU A 859 -48.96 -8.37 9.75
C GLU A 859 -48.87 -9.16 8.44
N SER A 860 -47.73 -9.07 7.75
CA SER A 860 -47.50 -9.78 6.48
C SER A 860 -47.39 -11.30 6.67
N TYR A 861 -46.89 -11.76 7.83
CA TYR A 861 -46.81 -13.18 8.20
C TYR A 861 -48.19 -13.79 8.49
N GLN A 862 -49.11 -13.01 9.09
CA GLN A 862 -50.48 -13.46 9.34
C GLN A 862 -51.22 -13.73 8.02
N LEU A 863 -51.00 -12.92 6.99
CA LEU A 863 -51.57 -13.12 5.65
C LEU A 863 -51.03 -14.39 4.94
N LEU A 864 -49.84 -14.86 5.32
CA LEU A 864 -49.21 -16.07 4.78
C LEU A 864 -49.47 -17.32 5.64
N GLY A 865 -50.22 -17.21 6.75
CA GLY A 865 -50.58 -18.33 7.61
C GLY A 865 -49.42 -18.88 8.45
N MET A 866 -48.50 -18.02 8.88
CA MET A 866 -47.26 -18.42 9.53
C MET A 866 -47.16 -18.14 11.04
N SER A 867 -46.30 -18.88 11.73
CA SER A 867 -45.95 -18.66 13.14
C SER A 867 -45.13 -17.37 13.35
N GLN A 868 -45.55 -16.55 14.31
CA GLN A 868 -44.91 -15.27 14.63
C GLN A 868 -43.51 -15.47 15.24
N PRO A 869 -42.55 -14.55 14.98
CA PRO A 869 -41.28 -14.54 15.69
C PRO A 869 -41.48 -14.17 17.17
N ASN A 870 -40.82 -14.87 18.09
CA ASN A 870 -40.86 -14.55 19.53
C ASN A 870 -40.25 -13.16 19.79
N GLU A 871 -41.05 -12.22 20.32
CA GLU A 871 -40.62 -10.85 20.64
C GLU A 871 -39.54 -10.80 21.75
N ASP A 872 -39.55 -11.80 22.65
CA ASP A 872 -38.70 -11.89 23.87
C ASP A 872 -37.22 -12.29 23.65
N LEU A 873 -36.75 -12.37 22.40
CA LEU A 873 -35.36 -12.76 22.10
C LEU A 873 -34.34 -11.69 22.53
N PRO A 874 -33.20 -12.04 23.16
CA PRO A 874 -32.22 -11.08 23.71
C PRO A 874 -31.23 -10.49 22.66
N ALA A 875 -31.68 -10.23 21.43
CA ALA A 875 -30.83 -9.80 20.30
C ALA A 875 -31.03 -8.32 19.91
N ASP A 876 -30.05 -7.75 19.19
CA ASP A 876 -30.12 -6.41 18.61
C ASP A 876 -31.32 -6.29 17.63
N SER A 877 -31.94 -5.11 17.61
CA SER A 877 -33.05 -4.77 16.71
C SER A 877 -32.73 -5.04 15.24
N LEU A 878 -31.49 -4.77 14.82
CA LEU A 878 -31.02 -5.05 13.46
C LEU A 878 -31.00 -6.55 13.16
N GLU A 879 -30.52 -7.39 14.09
CA GLU A 879 -30.48 -8.85 13.93
C GLU A 879 -31.90 -9.43 13.83
N LYS A 880 -32.82 -8.97 14.70
CA LYS A 880 -34.24 -9.37 14.67
C LYS A 880 -34.93 -8.98 13.35
N ASN A 881 -34.72 -7.75 12.90
CA ASN A 881 -35.25 -7.24 11.63
C ASN A 881 -34.71 -8.05 10.45
N THR A 882 -33.40 -8.30 10.42
CA THR A 882 -32.75 -9.06 9.36
C THR A 882 -33.25 -10.51 9.31
N LEU A 883 -33.35 -11.18 10.46
CA LEU A 883 -33.89 -12.54 10.55
C LEU A 883 -35.33 -12.62 10.03
N SER A 884 -36.16 -11.63 10.38
CA SER A 884 -37.56 -11.55 9.95
C SER A 884 -37.67 -11.34 8.44
N VAL A 885 -36.87 -10.46 7.85
CA VAL A 885 -36.86 -10.25 6.39
C VAL A 885 -36.34 -11.49 5.65
N VAL A 886 -35.27 -12.12 6.14
CA VAL A 886 -34.68 -13.30 5.50
C VAL A 886 -35.64 -14.50 5.54
N LYS A 887 -36.34 -14.75 6.66
CA LYS A 887 -37.36 -15.80 6.75
C LYS A 887 -38.49 -15.60 5.73
N TYR A 888 -39.03 -14.38 5.67
CA TYR A 888 -40.10 -14.02 4.74
C TYR A 888 -39.67 -14.21 3.27
N LEU A 889 -38.47 -13.76 2.91
CA LEU A 889 -37.92 -13.94 1.56
C LEU A 889 -37.67 -15.42 1.24
N LEU A 890 -37.21 -16.20 2.21
CA LEU A 890 -36.90 -17.62 2.06
C LEU A 890 -38.15 -18.46 1.80
N GLU A 891 -39.26 -18.18 2.47
CA GLU A 891 -40.52 -18.92 2.24
C GLU A 891 -41.19 -18.57 0.93
N ASN A 892 -41.09 -17.29 0.52
CA ASN A 892 -41.50 -16.91 -0.82
C ASN A 892 -40.63 -17.62 -1.87
N LEU A 893 -39.31 -17.64 -1.68
CA LEU A 893 -38.38 -18.35 -2.56
C LEU A 893 -38.70 -19.86 -2.63
N GLU A 894 -39.02 -20.51 -1.50
CA GLU A 894 -39.40 -21.93 -1.48
C GLU A 894 -40.65 -22.19 -2.32
N ARG A 895 -41.69 -21.35 -2.17
CA ARG A 895 -42.92 -21.44 -2.98
C ARG A 895 -42.65 -21.17 -4.46
N GLU A 896 -41.82 -20.18 -4.77
CA GLU A 896 -41.43 -19.80 -6.13
C GLU A 896 -40.61 -20.91 -6.81
N ILE A 897 -39.69 -21.58 -6.09
CA ILE A 897 -38.94 -22.75 -6.61
C ILE A 897 -39.88 -23.91 -6.94
N LEU A 898 -40.84 -24.23 -6.06
CA LEU A 898 -41.84 -25.29 -6.31
C LEU A 898 -42.70 -25.00 -7.54
N GLN A 899 -42.95 -23.72 -7.85
CA GLN A 899 -43.65 -23.33 -9.07
C GLN A 899 -42.72 -23.39 -10.30
N ALA A 900 -41.44 -23.03 -10.14
CA ALA A 900 -40.44 -23.13 -11.21
C ALA A 900 -40.14 -24.58 -11.61
N GLU A 901 -40.23 -25.54 -10.66
CA GLU A 901 -40.18 -26.97 -10.94
C GLU A 901 -41.33 -27.43 -11.86
N LYS A 902 -42.49 -26.76 -11.81
CA LYS A 902 -43.64 -27.05 -12.69
C LYS A 902 -43.55 -26.34 -14.04
N SER A 903 -43.09 -25.08 -14.05
CA SER A 903 -42.88 -24.33 -15.28
C SER A 903 -41.82 -23.24 -15.08
N LEU A 904 -40.61 -23.52 -15.54
CA LEU A 904 -39.51 -22.55 -15.51
C LEU A 904 -39.77 -21.34 -16.42
N LEU A 905 -40.54 -21.53 -17.49
CA LEU A 905 -40.93 -20.46 -18.42
C LEU A 905 -41.82 -19.42 -17.73
N HIS A 906 -42.85 -19.88 -17.00
CA HIS A 906 -43.72 -19.00 -16.21
C HIS A 906 -42.93 -18.31 -15.08
N ALA A 907 -42.06 -19.06 -14.38
CA ALA A 907 -41.23 -18.49 -13.33
C ALA A 907 -40.31 -17.37 -13.84
N ALA A 908 -39.69 -17.56 -15.02
CA ALA A 908 -38.81 -16.55 -15.62
C ALA A 908 -39.54 -15.25 -16.01
N ALA A 909 -40.85 -15.29 -16.23
CA ALA A 909 -41.64 -14.12 -16.61
C ALA A 909 -42.28 -13.39 -15.40
N SER A 910 -42.78 -14.15 -14.42
CA SER A 910 -43.65 -13.62 -13.36
C SER A 910 -43.01 -13.58 -11.97
N PHE A 911 -41.93 -14.35 -11.73
CA PHE A 911 -41.20 -14.37 -10.47
C PHE A 911 -39.76 -14.92 -10.62
N PRO A 912 -38.86 -14.20 -11.31
CA PRO A 912 -37.47 -14.62 -11.38
C PRO A 912 -36.83 -14.72 -9.98
N MET A 913 -36.41 -15.93 -9.61
CA MET A 913 -35.97 -16.25 -8.25
C MET A 913 -34.66 -15.57 -7.83
N TYR A 914 -33.84 -15.13 -8.79
CA TYR A 914 -32.56 -14.49 -8.49
C TYR A 914 -32.70 -13.23 -7.63
N GLY A 915 -33.80 -12.48 -7.77
CA GLY A 915 -34.03 -11.27 -7.01
C GLY A 915 -34.20 -11.55 -5.50
N ARG A 916 -34.91 -12.62 -5.14
CA ARG A 916 -35.04 -13.07 -3.74
C ARG A 916 -33.70 -13.46 -3.14
N VAL A 917 -32.91 -14.25 -3.86
CA VAL A 917 -31.58 -14.70 -3.41
C VAL A 917 -30.63 -13.50 -3.25
N HIS A 918 -30.71 -12.53 -4.16
CA HIS A 918 -29.94 -11.30 -4.09
C HIS A 918 -30.29 -10.49 -2.83
N CYS A 919 -31.58 -10.25 -2.55
CA CYS A 919 -32.03 -9.55 -1.35
C CYS A 919 -31.64 -10.28 -0.05
N ILE A 920 -31.74 -11.62 0.00
CA ILE A 920 -31.29 -12.41 1.15
C ILE A 920 -29.80 -12.23 1.38
N THR A 921 -28.99 -12.32 0.31
CA THR A 921 -27.53 -12.13 0.39
C THR A 921 -27.19 -10.72 0.87
N GLY A 922 -27.90 -9.70 0.37
CA GLY A 922 -27.74 -8.30 0.76
C GLY A 922 -28.03 -8.07 2.24
N ALA A 923 -29.14 -8.62 2.75
CA ALA A 923 -29.53 -8.52 4.14
C ALA A 923 -28.54 -9.22 5.09
N LEU A 924 -28.09 -10.43 4.73
CA LEU A 924 -27.08 -11.17 5.50
C LEU A 924 -25.74 -10.42 5.61
N CYS A 925 -25.38 -9.61 4.60
CA CYS A 925 -24.14 -8.84 4.62
C CYS A 925 -24.15 -7.67 5.62
N GLN A 926 -25.31 -7.32 6.19
CA GLN A 926 -25.45 -6.25 7.18
C GLN A 926 -25.08 -6.71 8.61
N LEU A 927 -24.94 -8.03 8.83
CA LEU A 927 -24.64 -8.61 10.15
C LEU A 927 -23.14 -8.85 10.34
N ASN A 928 -22.60 -8.34 11.45
CA ASN A 928 -21.21 -8.57 11.87
C ASN A 928 -21.08 -9.68 12.93
N HIS A 929 -22.10 -9.84 13.77
CA HIS A 929 -22.19 -10.87 14.81
C HIS A 929 -23.62 -11.43 14.84
N MET A 930 -23.76 -12.75 14.98
CA MET A 930 -25.06 -13.42 15.08
C MET A 930 -25.17 -14.00 16.49
N THR A 931 -26.14 -13.51 17.27
CA THR A 931 -26.41 -13.97 18.63
C THR A 931 -27.51 -15.04 18.68
N LEU A 932 -28.41 -15.05 17.70
CA LEU A 932 -29.54 -15.99 17.58
C LEU A 932 -29.13 -17.30 16.90
N THR A 933 -28.16 -18.02 17.49
CA THR A 933 -27.50 -19.18 16.84
C THR A 933 -28.47 -20.30 16.46
N SER A 934 -29.48 -20.60 17.28
CA SER A 934 -30.49 -21.63 17.02
C SER A 934 -31.33 -21.35 15.78
N GLU A 935 -31.87 -20.14 15.68
CA GLU A 935 -32.74 -19.68 14.61
C GLU A 935 -31.96 -19.56 13.31
N TRP A 936 -30.75 -18.97 13.38
CA TRP A 936 -29.87 -18.85 12.22
C TRP A 936 -29.43 -20.22 11.71
N LYS A 937 -29.20 -21.21 12.59
CA LYS A 937 -28.84 -22.58 12.16
C LYS A 937 -29.94 -23.23 11.31
N GLU A 938 -31.20 -23.07 11.69
CA GLU A 938 -32.32 -23.57 10.88
C GLU A 938 -32.41 -22.83 9.54
N VAL A 939 -32.31 -21.50 9.56
CA VAL A 939 -32.38 -20.65 8.37
C VAL A 939 -31.23 -20.97 7.40
N VAL A 940 -29.98 -21.06 7.88
CA VAL A 940 -28.80 -21.39 7.07
C VAL A 940 -28.94 -22.78 6.44
N ARG A 941 -29.41 -23.78 7.20
CA ARG A 941 -29.67 -25.12 6.66
C ARG A 941 -30.70 -25.08 5.53
N LYS A 942 -31.81 -24.36 5.71
CA LYS A 942 -32.84 -24.18 4.67
C LYS A 942 -32.29 -23.40 3.45
N LEU A 943 -31.48 -22.37 3.67
CA LEU A 943 -30.85 -21.58 2.60
C LEU A 943 -29.93 -22.43 1.71
N ILE A 944 -29.08 -23.27 2.32
CA ILE A 944 -28.22 -24.20 1.58
C ILE A 944 -29.08 -25.19 0.77
N LEU A 945 -30.13 -25.74 1.37
CA LEU A 945 -31.04 -26.66 0.68
C LEU A 945 -31.76 -25.99 -0.50
N MET A 946 -32.33 -24.81 -0.30
CA MET A 946 -33.02 -24.06 -1.37
C MET A 946 -32.05 -23.63 -2.46
N SER A 947 -30.80 -23.31 -2.11
CA SER A 947 -29.73 -23.02 -3.08
C SER A 947 -29.47 -24.21 -4.02
N TYR A 948 -29.40 -25.43 -3.48
CA TYR A 948 -29.24 -26.63 -4.29
C TYR A 948 -30.47 -26.93 -5.15
N LYS A 949 -31.68 -26.78 -4.61
CA LYS A 949 -32.91 -26.98 -5.40
C LYS A 949 -33.04 -25.97 -6.54
N LEU A 950 -32.84 -24.69 -6.25
CA LEU A 950 -32.85 -23.64 -7.27
C LEU A 950 -31.81 -23.91 -8.35
N SER A 951 -30.59 -24.27 -7.94
CA SER A 951 -29.53 -24.64 -8.88
C SER A 951 -29.94 -25.83 -9.76
N ALA A 952 -30.54 -26.87 -9.19
CA ALA A 952 -31.01 -28.03 -9.94
C ALA A 952 -32.03 -27.65 -11.01
N VAL A 953 -33.02 -26.80 -10.67
CA VAL A 953 -34.05 -26.31 -11.60
C VAL A 953 -33.45 -25.54 -12.79
N VAL A 954 -32.46 -24.68 -12.54
CA VAL A 954 -31.90 -23.81 -13.59
C VAL A 954 -30.70 -24.42 -14.34
N SER A 955 -30.07 -25.45 -13.78
CA SER A 955 -28.87 -26.09 -14.33
C SER A 955 -29.01 -26.62 -15.77
N PRO A 956 -30.15 -27.22 -16.20
CA PRO A 956 -30.27 -27.77 -17.55
C PRO A 956 -30.12 -26.70 -18.65
N VAL A 957 -30.54 -25.47 -18.37
CA VAL A 957 -30.44 -24.34 -19.31
C VAL A 957 -28.99 -23.89 -19.45
N VAL A 958 -28.27 -23.67 -18.35
CA VAL A 958 -26.90 -23.12 -18.36
C VAL A 958 -25.81 -24.15 -18.72
N GLN A 959 -26.12 -25.45 -18.58
CA GLN A 959 -25.24 -26.57 -18.96
C GLN A 959 -25.50 -27.08 -20.39
N SER A 960 -26.55 -26.59 -21.06
CA SER A 960 -26.85 -26.92 -22.46
C SER A 960 -25.68 -26.59 -23.40
N SER A 961 -25.56 -27.33 -24.51
CA SER A 961 -24.62 -27.02 -25.61
C SER A 961 -24.99 -25.72 -26.34
N SER A 962 -26.26 -25.30 -26.30
CA SER A 962 -26.77 -24.08 -26.93
C SER A 962 -27.76 -23.35 -26.00
N PRO A 963 -27.27 -22.73 -24.90
CA PRO A 963 -28.10 -22.15 -23.85
C PRO A 963 -28.97 -20.96 -24.33
N GLU A 964 -28.57 -20.29 -25.42
CA GLU A 964 -29.24 -19.10 -25.96
C GLU A 964 -30.54 -19.40 -26.73
N GLY A 965 -30.78 -20.65 -27.10
CA GLY A 965 -31.97 -21.09 -27.84
C GLY A 965 -32.82 -22.15 -27.14
N LEU A 966 -32.51 -22.47 -25.87
CA LEU A 966 -33.21 -23.54 -25.15
C LEU A 966 -34.42 -22.98 -24.41
N ILE A 967 -35.61 -23.29 -24.93
CA ILE A 967 -36.87 -23.20 -24.18
C ILE A 967 -37.09 -24.60 -23.59
N PRO A 968 -37.14 -24.76 -22.25
CA PRO A 968 -37.44 -26.05 -21.63
C PRO A 968 -38.80 -26.54 -22.15
N MET A 969 -38.81 -27.57 -23.00
CA MET A 969 -40.02 -28.24 -23.48
C MET A 969 -40.29 -29.42 -22.57
N ASP A 970 -41.49 -29.50 -22.00
CA ASP A 970 -42.08 -30.78 -21.63
C ASP A 970 -42.44 -31.51 -22.93
N THR A 971 -41.87 -32.69 -23.10
CA THR A 971 -41.84 -33.46 -24.35
C THR A 971 -43.18 -34.10 -24.71
N ASP A 972 -44.14 -33.35 -25.27
CA ASP A 972 -45.30 -33.91 -25.99
C ASP A 972 -45.83 -32.98 -27.10
N LEU A 973 -46.20 -33.55 -28.26
CA LEU A 973 -46.64 -32.83 -29.48
C LEU A 973 -47.98 -32.08 -29.34
N GLU A 974 -48.81 -32.39 -28.32
CA GLU A 974 -50.04 -31.63 -27.99
C GLU A 974 -49.78 -30.26 -27.35
N THR A 975 -48.53 -29.96 -26.97
CA THR A 975 -48.21 -28.76 -26.18
C THR A 975 -47.97 -27.50 -27.00
N SER A 976 -47.77 -27.56 -28.33
CA SER A 976 -47.42 -26.38 -29.14
C SER A 976 -48.54 -25.33 -29.26
N GLU A 977 -49.80 -25.77 -29.38
CA GLU A 977 -50.96 -24.85 -29.37
C GLU A 977 -51.19 -24.26 -27.97
N ARG A 978 -50.95 -25.08 -26.93
CA ARG A 978 -50.98 -24.67 -25.52
C ARG A 978 -49.84 -23.70 -25.16
N LEU A 979 -48.68 -23.83 -25.81
CA LEU A 979 -47.54 -22.94 -25.66
C LEU A 979 -47.81 -21.58 -26.29
N GLN A 980 -48.45 -21.54 -27.47
CA GLN A 980 -48.90 -20.29 -28.08
C GLN A 980 -49.97 -19.60 -27.22
N SER A 981 -50.91 -20.33 -26.61
CA SER A 981 -51.87 -19.73 -25.67
C SER A 981 -51.22 -19.22 -24.38
N ILE A 982 -50.24 -19.97 -23.83
CA ILE A 982 -49.50 -19.58 -22.62
C ILE A 982 -48.57 -18.37 -22.89
N LEU A 983 -47.93 -18.30 -24.06
CA LEU A 983 -47.10 -17.16 -24.46
C LEU A 983 -47.92 -15.88 -24.67
N LEU A 984 -49.18 -15.99 -25.14
CA LEU A 984 -50.11 -14.88 -25.27
C LEU A 984 -50.71 -14.42 -23.93
N GLU A 985 -50.79 -15.30 -22.92
CA GLU A 985 -51.32 -14.98 -21.58
C GLU A 985 -50.28 -14.44 -20.59
N ILE A 986 -49.00 -14.83 -20.72
CA ILE A 986 -47.96 -14.44 -19.76
C ILE A 986 -47.41 -13.04 -20.11
N GLN A 987 -47.73 -12.05 -19.28
CA GLN A 987 -47.07 -10.73 -19.31
C GLN A 987 -45.89 -10.70 -18.31
N PRO A 988 -44.71 -10.17 -18.71
CA PRO A 988 -43.61 -9.91 -17.79
C PRO A 988 -44.05 -8.99 -16.64
N CYS A 989 -43.72 -9.35 -15.39
CA CYS A 989 -43.88 -8.45 -14.26
C CYS A 989 -42.85 -7.32 -14.35
N ASP A 990 -43.23 -6.23 -15.02
CA ASP A 990 -42.40 -5.05 -15.29
C ASP A 990 -42.88 -3.82 -14.51
N THR A 991 -43.14 -3.98 -13.21
CA THR A 991 -43.74 -2.93 -12.38
C THR A 991 -42.66 -2.12 -11.65
N ASN A 992 -42.25 -0.99 -12.23
CA ASN A 992 -41.60 0.10 -11.48
C ASN A 992 -42.55 1.30 -11.30
N ASP A 993 -43.85 1.02 -11.23
CA ASP A 993 -44.88 2.07 -11.24
C ASP A 993 -44.88 2.91 -9.96
N TYR A 994 -44.32 2.40 -8.87
CA TYR A 994 -44.18 3.14 -7.60
C TYR A 994 -43.41 4.47 -7.74
N PHE A 995 -42.31 4.47 -8.52
CA PHE A 995 -41.52 5.68 -8.76
C PHE A 995 -41.99 6.46 -10.00
N THR A 996 -42.93 5.90 -10.77
CA THR A 996 -43.34 6.43 -12.08
C THR A 996 -44.74 7.07 -12.05
N GLU A 997 -45.64 6.61 -11.18
CA GLU A 997 -46.98 7.18 -11.01
C GLU A 997 -47.05 8.16 -9.82
N THR A 998 -47.22 9.44 -10.13
CA THR A 998 -47.45 10.54 -9.17
C THR A 998 -48.85 10.51 -8.51
N LYS A 999 -49.62 9.40 -8.65
CA LYS A 999 -51.06 9.38 -8.33
C LYS A 999 -51.46 8.64 -7.05
N LEU A 1000 -50.68 7.71 -6.51
CA LEU A 1000 -51.14 6.91 -5.37
C LEU A 1000 -51.12 7.61 -3.99
N LEU A 1001 -50.50 8.79 -3.87
CA LEU A 1001 -50.48 9.55 -2.60
C LEU A 1001 -51.55 10.66 -2.52
N LYS A 1002 -52.28 10.96 -3.60
CA LYS A 1002 -53.35 11.97 -3.56
C LYS A 1002 -54.73 11.41 -3.17
N GLU A 1003 -54.95 10.10 -3.28
CA GLU A 1003 -56.28 9.51 -3.00
C GLU A 1003 -56.53 9.17 -1.52
N TYR A 1004 -55.51 9.16 -0.65
CA TYR A 1004 -55.71 8.94 0.79
C TYR A 1004 -56.03 10.20 1.62
N TYR A 1005 -56.03 11.39 1.00
CA TYR A 1005 -56.43 12.66 1.64
C TYR A 1005 -57.71 13.23 1.03
N ARG A 1006 -58.82 12.49 1.16
CA ARG A 1006 -60.16 13.09 1.12
C ARG A 1006 -60.97 12.55 2.29
N PRO A 1007 -61.10 13.30 3.40
CA PRO A 1007 -62.11 12.99 4.40
C PRO A 1007 -63.43 13.47 3.83
N ASP A 1008 -64.31 12.55 3.43
CA ASP A 1008 -65.70 12.92 3.21
C ASP A 1008 -66.69 11.85 3.67
N CYS A 1009 -67.79 12.37 4.18
CA CYS A 1009 -68.79 11.74 5.01
C CYS A 1009 -69.54 10.57 4.35
N GLY A 1010 -70.19 9.78 5.20
CA GLY A 1010 -70.81 8.50 4.87
C GLY A 1010 -71.78 8.51 3.69
N ASP A 1011 -71.75 7.43 2.92
CA ASP A 1011 -72.91 6.55 2.79
C ASP A 1011 -72.45 5.14 2.41
N GLY A 1012 -73.14 4.13 2.92
CA GLY A 1012 -72.81 2.74 2.70
C GLY A 1012 -73.16 2.29 1.28
N ARG A 1013 -72.17 1.84 0.52
CA ARG A 1013 -72.27 0.79 -0.53
C ARG A 1013 -70.88 0.47 -1.05
N ALA A 1014 -70.50 -0.81 -0.96
CA ALA A 1014 -69.32 -1.33 -1.64
C ALA A 1014 -69.51 -1.22 -3.16
N PRO A 1015 -68.54 -0.65 -3.92
CA PRO A 1015 -68.50 -0.83 -5.36
C PRO A 1015 -67.54 -1.97 -5.72
N SER A 1016 -68.11 -2.97 -6.38
CA SER A 1016 -67.44 -3.99 -7.16
C SER A 1016 -66.47 -3.38 -8.17
N VAL A 1017 -65.20 -3.79 -8.13
CA VAL A 1017 -64.21 -3.50 -9.16
C VAL A 1017 -64.49 -4.42 -10.35
N SER A 1018 -65.26 -3.92 -11.32
CA SER A 1018 -65.28 -4.44 -12.67
C SER A 1018 -65.38 -3.29 -13.67
N THR A 1019 -64.58 -3.41 -14.73
CA THR A 1019 -64.63 -2.68 -16.01
C THR A 1019 -64.29 -1.19 -16.00
N GLU A 1020 -63.05 -0.87 -16.35
CA GLU A 1020 -62.72 0.13 -17.38
C GLU A 1020 -61.25 -0.02 -17.83
N ILE A 1021 -61.01 -0.86 -18.84
CA ILE A 1021 -59.81 -0.84 -19.67
C ILE A 1021 -60.27 -0.51 -21.09
N LYS A 1022 -59.92 0.67 -21.59
CA LYS A 1022 -59.84 0.93 -23.03
C LYS A 1022 -58.64 1.81 -23.35
N GLY A 1023 -57.75 1.26 -24.19
CA GLY A 1023 -57.02 2.04 -25.17
C GLY A 1023 -55.56 2.39 -24.85
N LYS A 1024 -54.70 1.39 -24.69
CA LYS A 1024 -53.31 1.47 -25.16
C LYS A 1024 -52.93 0.14 -25.81
N GLU A 1025 -52.37 0.22 -27.01
CA GLU A 1025 -51.94 -0.90 -27.84
C GLU A 1025 -51.16 -1.92 -27.01
N GLN A 1026 -51.72 -3.13 -26.90
CA GLN A 1026 -51.07 -4.28 -26.32
C GLN A 1026 -49.94 -4.73 -27.25
N ASN A 1027 -48.72 -4.25 -26.99
CA ASN A 1027 -47.53 -4.95 -27.45
C ASN A 1027 -47.41 -6.22 -26.59
N THR A 1028 -47.94 -7.34 -27.11
CA THR A 1028 -47.74 -8.68 -26.56
C THR A 1028 -46.25 -9.02 -26.60
N SER A 1029 -45.55 -8.80 -25.49
CA SER A 1029 -44.14 -9.16 -25.34
C SER A 1029 -44.03 -10.64 -25.02
N ASP A 1030 -43.86 -11.47 -26.05
CA ASP A 1030 -43.68 -12.92 -25.93
C ASP A 1030 -42.53 -13.27 -24.97
N VAL A 1031 -42.72 -14.25 -24.08
CA VAL A 1031 -41.66 -14.77 -23.21
C VAL A 1031 -40.56 -15.40 -24.07
N THR A 1032 -39.37 -14.79 -24.08
CA THR A 1032 -38.26 -15.23 -24.94
C THR A 1032 -37.37 -16.27 -24.26
N ALA A 1033 -36.70 -17.12 -25.06
CA ALA A 1033 -35.62 -18.00 -24.58
C ALA A 1033 -34.51 -17.21 -23.85
N GLN A 1034 -34.29 -15.95 -24.25
CA GLN A 1034 -33.34 -15.04 -23.60
C GLN A 1034 -33.78 -14.67 -22.17
N MET A 1035 -35.07 -14.47 -21.92
CA MET A 1035 -35.60 -14.19 -20.58
C MET A 1035 -35.40 -15.37 -19.63
N VAL A 1036 -35.68 -16.60 -20.12
CA VAL A 1036 -35.43 -17.84 -19.38
C VAL A 1036 -33.94 -18.01 -19.09
N LEU A 1037 -33.07 -17.81 -20.09
CA LEU A 1037 -31.63 -17.87 -19.90
C LEU A 1037 -31.16 -16.86 -18.84
N VAL A 1038 -31.61 -15.60 -18.92
CA VAL A 1038 -31.28 -14.53 -17.95
C VAL A 1038 -31.69 -14.92 -16.54
N CYS A 1039 -32.92 -15.41 -16.36
CA CYS A 1039 -33.36 -15.93 -15.07
C CYS A 1039 -32.44 -17.05 -14.56
N CYS A 1040 -32.11 -18.03 -15.42
CA CYS A 1040 -31.32 -19.20 -15.04
C CYS A 1040 -29.89 -18.87 -14.63
N TRP A 1041 -29.14 -18.14 -15.46
CA TRP A 1041 -27.73 -17.86 -15.15
C TRP A 1041 -27.57 -16.84 -14.01
N ARG A 1042 -28.52 -15.89 -13.85
CA ARG A 1042 -28.53 -14.98 -12.69
C ARG A 1042 -28.91 -15.69 -11.41
N SER A 1043 -29.86 -16.62 -11.43
CA SER A 1043 -30.16 -17.45 -10.25
C SER A 1043 -28.92 -18.26 -9.85
N MET A 1044 -28.22 -18.85 -10.82
CA MET A 1044 -26.99 -19.59 -10.57
C MET A 1044 -25.85 -18.71 -10.02
N LYS A 1045 -25.76 -17.46 -10.48
CA LYS A 1045 -24.85 -16.43 -9.95
C LYS A 1045 -25.16 -16.16 -8.47
N GLU A 1046 -26.39 -15.77 -8.16
CA GLU A 1046 -26.75 -15.35 -6.80
C GLU A 1046 -26.63 -16.51 -5.81
N VAL A 1047 -26.98 -17.75 -6.21
CA VAL A 1047 -26.73 -18.97 -5.41
C VAL A 1047 -25.24 -19.15 -5.12
N SER A 1048 -24.39 -19.03 -6.15
CA SER A 1048 -22.94 -19.18 -5.99
C SER A 1048 -22.35 -18.12 -5.05
N LEU A 1049 -22.84 -16.87 -5.14
CA LEU A 1049 -22.41 -15.79 -4.25
C LEU A 1049 -22.89 -15.99 -2.81
N LEU A 1050 -24.13 -16.46 -2.62
CA LEU A 1050 -24.70 -16.78 -1.32
C LEU A 1050 -23.90 -17.88 -0.62
N LEU A 1051 -23.67 -19.02 -1.28
CA LEU A 1051 -22.93 -20.14 -0.69
C LEU A 1051 -21.50 -19.74 -0.30
N GLY A 1052 -20.79 -19.03 -1.18
CA GLY A 1052 -19.45 -18.50 -0.87
C GLY A 1052 -19.46 -17.50 0.29
N LYS A 1053 -20.51 -16.68 0.41
CA LYS A 1053 -20.66 -15.71 1.50
C LYS A 1053 -21.00 -16.38 2.83
N LEU A 1054 -21.83 -17.42 2.84
CA LEU A 1054 -22.13 -18.22 4.03
C LEU A 1054 -20.85 -18.84 4.61
N CYS A 1055 -19.99 -19.42 3.77
CA CYS A 1055 -18.69 -19.95 4.23
C CYS A 1055 -17.75 -18.87 4.78
N GLN A 1056 -17.82 -17.64 4.26
CA GLN A 1056 -16.97 -16.53 4.69
C GLN A 1056 -17.44 -15.90 6.01
N LEU A 1057 -18.76 -15.81 6.22
CA LEU A 1057 -19.37 -15.14 7.38
C LEU A 1057 -19.49 -16.04 8.61
N LEU A 1058 -19.63 -17.36 8.43
CA LEU A 1058 -19.99 -18.26 9.52
C LEU A 1058 -18.76 -18.98 10.09
N PRO A 1059 -18.60 -19.04 11.42
CA PRO A 1059 -17.47 -19.72 12.04
C PRO A 1059 -17.50 -21.23 11.74
N VAL A 1060 -16.44 -21.72 11.10
CA VAL A 1060 -16.20 -23.15 10.85
C VAL A 1060 -15.65 -23.78 12.14
N GLN A 1061 -16.17 -24.94 12.54
CA GLN A 1061 -15.79 -25.74 13.72
C GLN A 1061 -14.29 -25.62 14.09
N MET A 1062 -13.97 -25.00 15.23
CA MET A 1062 -12.60 -24.83 15.72
C MET A 1062 -12.22 -25.82 16.84
N LEU A 1063 -13.18 -26.41 17.57
CA LEU A 1063 -12.92 -27.44 18.61
C LEU A 1063 -14.10 -28.44 18.78
N PRO A 1064 -13.84 -29.68 19.24
CA PRO A 1064 -14.85 -30.75 19.36
C PRO A 1064 -15.94 -30.54 20.43
N SER A 1065 -15.87 -29.50 21.25
CA SER A 1065 -16.68 -29.35 22.47
C SER A 1065 -17.64 -28.15 22.50
N CYS A 1066 -17.80 -27.40 21.41
CA CYS A 1066 -18.73 -26.25 21.35
C CYS A 1066 -19.86 -26.51 20.34
N SER A 1067 -21.11 -26.46 20.80
CA SER A 1067 -22.32 -26.78 20.02
C SER A 1067 -22.83 -25.62 19.14
N ASP A 1068 -22.12 -24.49 19.13
CA ASP A 1068 -22.57 -23.19 18.58
C ASP A 1068 -22.16 -22.91 17.11
N ALA A 1069 -21.63 -23.87 16.35
CA ALA A 1069 -21.27 -23.64 14.95
C ALA A 1069 -22.51 -23.57 14.03
N LEU A 1070 -22.60 -22.48 13.25
CA LEU A 1070 -23.70 -22.22 12.29
C LEU A 1070 -23.55 -22.98 10.96
N ILE A 1071 -22.33 -23.37 10.59
CA ILE A 1071 -22.03 -24.21 9.41
C ILE A 1071 -21.12 -25.38 9.79
N THR A 1072 -21.41 -26.58 9.29
CA THR A 1072 -20.61 -27.78 9.56
C THR A 1072 -19.49 -27.98 8.54
N VAL A 1073 -18.45 -28.74 8.91
CA VAL A 1073 -17.35 -29.10 7.99
C VAL A 1073 -17.88 -29.85 6.76
N ASP A 1074 -18.87 -30.73 6.94
CA ASP A 1074 -19.47 -31.48 5.84
C ASP A 1074 -20.23 -30.55 4.87
N GLN A 1075 -20.98 -29.57 5.39
CA GLN A 1075 -21.61 -28.56 4.54
C GLN A 1075 -20.59 -27.76 3.72
N VAL A 1076 -19.43 -27.44 4.29
CA VAL A 1076 -18.34 -26.76 3.56
C VAL A 1076 -17.77 -27.65 2.46
N LYS A 1077 -17.60 -28.96 2.71
CA LYS A 1077 -17.17 -29.93 1.69
C LYS A 1077 -18.19 -30.06 0.57
N ASP A 1078 -19.49 -30.15 0.89
CA ASP A 1078 -20.58 -30.23 -0.08
C ASP A 1078 -20.64 -28.98 -0.96
N ILE A 1079 -20.48 -27.80 -0.36
CA ILE A 1079 -20.39 -26.52 -1.10
C ILE A 1079 -19.16 -26.51 -2.02
N GLY A 1080 -18.03 -27.05 -1.57
CA GLY A 1080 -16.84 -27.23 -2.39
C GLY A 1080 -17.07 -28.12 -3.61
N GLU A 1081 -17.74 -29.26 -3.42
CA GLU A 1081 -18.10 -30.18 -4.51
C GLU A 1081 -19.14 -29.57 -5.45
N TYR A 1082 -20.07 -28.75 -4.93
CA TYR A 1082 -20.98 -27.93 -5.74
C TYR A 1082 -20.22 -26.99 -6.68
N PHE A 1083 -19.27 -26.19 -6.16
CA PHE A 1083 -18.49 -25.27 -6.99
C PHE A 1083 -17.64 -26.00 -8.02
N LYS A 1084 -17.01 -27.11 -7.64
CA LYS A 1084 -16.24 -27.96 -8.54
C LYS A 1084 -17.12 -28.48 -9.68
N ASN A 1085 -18.28 -29.06 -9.37
CA ASN A 1085 -19.20 -29.54 -10.40
C ASN A 1085 -19.65 -28.41 -11.34
N HIS A 1086 -19.98 -27.25 -10.79
CA HIS A 1086 -20.47 -26.13 -11.58
C HIS A 1086 -19.38 -25.49 -12.46
N LEU A 1087 -18.19 -25.23 -11.93
CA LEU A 1087 -17.07 -24.67 -12.68
C LEU A 1087 -16.57 -25.61 -13.79
N LEU A 1088 -16.64 -26.93 -13.58
CA LEU A 1088 -16.16 -27.90 -14.55
C LEU A 1088 -17.22 -28.25 -15.62
N LYS A 1089 -18.51 -28.22 -15.29
CA LYS A 1089 -19.60 -28.65 -16.20
C LYS A 1089 -20.35 -27.51 -16.89
N SER A 1090 -20.37 -26.31 -16.32
CA SER A 1090 -21.09 -25.16 -16.89
C SER A 1090 -20.48 -24.68 -18.21
N ARG A 1091 -21.34 -24.35 -19.17
CA ARG A 1091 -20.95 -23.90 -20.52
C ARG A 1091 -21.23 -22.42 -20.74
N HIS A 1092 -22.21 -21.86 -20.03
CA HIS A 1092 -22.51 -20.43 -20.09
C HIS A 1092 -21.45 -19.60 -19.33
N ARG A 1093 -20.82 -18.66 -20.05
CA ARG A 1093 -19.73 -17.83 -19.52
C ARG A 1093 -20.09 -17.08 -18.25
N GLY A 1094 -21.25 -16.42 -18.24
CA GLY A 1094 -21.72 -15.69 -17.06
C GLY A 1094 -21.92 -16.60 -15.85
N ALA A 1095 -22.25 -17.88 -16.04
CA ALA A 1095 -22.53 -18.79 -14.93
C ALA A 1095 -21.24 -19.27 -14.25
N PHE A 1096 -20.18 -19.61 -15.00
CA PHE A 1096 -18.92 -20.06 -14.39
C PHE A 1096 -18.00 -18.91 -13.94
N GLU A 1097 -18.01 -17.74 -14.59
CA GLU A 1097 -17.23 -16.57 -14.13
C GLU A 1097 -17.71 -16.07 -12.76
N LEU A 1098 -19.00 -16.23 -12.47
CA LEU A 1098 -19.61 -15.80 -11.21
C LEU A 1098 -19.58 -16.91 -10.14
N ALA A 1099 -19.66 -18.17 -10.56
CA ALA A 1099 -19.30 -19.31 -9.70
C ALA A 1099 -17.88 -19.16 -9.15
N TYR A 1100 -16.95 -18.71 -9.99
CA TYR A 1100 -15.58 -18.43 -9.59
C TYR A 1100 -15.50 -17.36 -8.49
N ALA A 1101 -16.27 -16.27 -8.58
CA ALA A 1101 -16.29 -15.25 -7.54
C ALA A 1101 -16.78 -15.81 -6.18
N GLY A 1102 -17.78 -16.70 -6.19
CA GLY A 1102 -18.21 -17.43 -4.99
C GLY A 1102 -17.16 -18.41 -4.47
N PHE A 1103 -16.51 -19.15 -5.38
CA PHE A 1103 -15.48 -20.14 -5.04
C PHE A 1103 -14.23 -19.50 -4.45
N VAL A 1104 -13.81 -18.32 -4.93
CA VAL A 1104 -12.70 -17.56 -4.33
C VAL A 1104 -12.98 -17.30 -2.85
N LYS A 1105 -14.19 -16.85 -2.49
CA LYS A 1105 -14.57 -16.62 -1.08
C LYS A 1105 -14.44 -17.88 -0.24
N LEU A 1106 -14.81 -19.05 -0.79
CA LEU A 1106 -14.63 -20.35 -0.12
C LEU A 1106 -13.14 -20.70 0.03
N THR A 1107 -12.34 -20.60 -1.03
CA THR A 1107 -10.92 -20.98 -1.00
C THR A 1107 -10.09 -20.14 -0.03
N GLU A 1108 -10.44 -18.86 0.15
CA GLU A 1108 -9.81 -17.99 1.16
C GLU A 1108 -10.03 -18.50 2.59
N VAL A 1109 -11.17 -19.14 2.87
CA VAL A 1109 -11.49 -19.70 4.19
C VAL A 1109 -10.54 -20.84 4.54
N PHE A 1110 -10.20 -21.71 3.58
CA PHE A 1110 -9.28 -22.84 3.81
C PHE A 1110 -7.88 -22.41 4.27
N SER A 1111 -7.40 -21.24 3.84
CA SER A 1111 -6.10 -20.70 4.27
C SER A 1111 -6.10 -20.20 5.72
N ARG A 1112 -7.29 -19.89 6.28
CA ARG A 1112 -7.48 -19.31 7.63
C ARG A 1112 -7.91 -20.34 8.68
N CYS A 1113 -8.41 -21.50 8.26
CA CYS A 1113 -8.93 -22.53 9.15
C CYS A 1113 -7.83 -23.49 9.62
N ASN A 1114 -7.60 -23.62 10.93
CA ASN A 1114 -6.61 -24.56 11.51
C ASN A 1114 -6.99 -26.07 11.39
N ASN A 1115 -8.02 -26.42 10.62
CA ASN A 1115 -8.46 -27.80 10.46
C ASN A 1115 -7.64 -28.48 9.35
N GLU A 1116 -6.91 -29.55 9.71
CA GLU A 1116 -6.06 -30.28 8.77
C GLU A 1116 -6.80 -30.86 7.56
N ASP A 1117 -8.04 -31.31 7.73
CA ASP A 1117 -8.82 -31.92 6.64
C ASP A 1117 -9.17 -30.87 5.59
N LEU A 1118 -9.53 -29.65 6.02
CA LEU A 1118 -9.86 -28.54 5.12
C LEU A 1118 -8.61 -27.94 4.47
N HIS A 1119 -7.48 -27.88 5.19
CA HIS A 1119 -6.21 -27.42 4.64
C HIS A 1119 -5.69 -28.30 3.49
N LYS A 1120 -5.97 -29.61 3.50
CA LYS A 1120 -5.52 -30.57 2.47
C LYS A 1120 -6.40 -30.54 1.20
N LEU A 1121 -7.65 -30.06 1.28
CA LEU A 1121 -8.59 -30.08 0.15
C LEU A 1121 -8.10 -29.31 -1.09
N PRO A 1122 -7.59 -28.06 -1.01
CA PRO A 1122 -7.13 -27.34 -2.18
C PRO A 1122 -6.03 -28.08 -2.94
N GLN A 1123 -5.09 -28.69 -2.21
CA GLN A 1123 -4.02 -29.49 -2.78
C GLN A 1123 -4.57 -30.75 -3.46
N GLN A 1124 -5.45 -31.50 -2.80
CA GLN A 1124 -6.08 -32.70 -3.37
C GLN A 1124 -6.88 -32.39 -4.64
N TRP A 1125 -7.69 -31.34 -4.61
CA TRP A 1125 -8.48 -30.89 -5.77
C TRP A 1125 -7.60 -30.46 -6.94
N LEU A 1126 -6.51 -29.76 -6.67
CA LEU A 1126 -5.54 -29.34 -7.68
C LEU A 1126 -4.82 -30.53 -8.31
N TYR A 1127 -4.42 -31.54 -7.52
CA TYR A 1127 -3.85 -32.78 -8.06
C TYR A 1127 -4.85 -33.52 -8.94
N ASN A 1128 -6.07 -33.74 -8.44
CA ASN A 1128 -7.10 -34.48 -9.17
C ASN A 1128 -7.40 -33.85 -10.53
N ILE A 1129 -7.53 -32.53 -10.60
CA ILE A 1129 -7.81 -31.85 -11.88
C ILE A 1129 -6.60 -31.86 -12.82
N LEU A 1130 -5.37 -31.75 -12.30
CA LEU A 1130 -4.17 -31.82 -13.14
C LEU A 1130 -3.97 -33.23 -13.73
N GLU A 1131 -4.26 -34.28 -12.98
CA GLU A 1131 -4.27 -35.65 -13.48
C GLU A 1131 -5.39 -35.87 -14.52
N GLU A 1132 -6.59 -35.33 -14.28
CA GLU A 1132 -7.69 -35.40 -15.25
C GLU A 1132 -7.35 -34.68 -16.56
N ILE A 1133 -6.63 -33.54 -16.49
CA ILE A 1133 -6.12 -32.82 -17.67
C ILE A 1133 -5.06 -33.65 -18.40
N LYS A 1134 -4.12 -34.30 -17.69
CA LYS A 1134 -3.08 -35.14 -18.32
C LYS A 1134 -3.70 -36.29 -19.11
N CYS A 1135 -4.70 -36.94 -18.52
CA CYS A 1135 -5.37 -38.11 -19.07
C CYS A 1135 -6.53 -37.77 -20.02
N SER A 1136 -6.73 -36.49 -20.39
CA SER A 1136 -7.90 -36.08 -21.17
C SER A 1136 -7.86 -36.63 -22.60
N ASP A 1137 -8.94 -37.30 -23.02
CA ASP A 1137 -9.18 -37.79 -24.38
C ASP A 1137 -10.55 -37.32 -24.90
N HIS A 1138 -10.96 -37.76 -26.10
CA HIS A 1138 -12.25 -37.41 -26.70
C HIS A 1138 -13.47 -37.92 -25.90
N SER A 1139 -13.28 -38.80 -24.90
CA SER A 1139 -14.32 -39.34 -24.01
C SER A 1139 -14.33 -38.69 -22.61
N SER A 1140 -13.41 -37.76 -22.35
CA SER A 1140 -13.25 -37.13 -21.04
C SER A 1140 -14.48 -36.32 -20.60
N LYS A 1141 -14.72 -36.30 -19.28
CA LYS A 1141 -15.82 -35.53 -18.65
C LYS A 1141 -15.56 -34.02 -18.62
N LEU A 1142 -14.33 -33.59 -18.92
CA LEU A 1142 -13.94 -32.19 -18.96
C LEU A 1142 -14.50 -31.51 -20.22
N CYS A 1143 -15.11 -30.34 -20.03
CA CYS A 1143 -15.76 -29.63 -21.12
C CYS A 1143 -14.75 -29.05 -22.12
N VAL A 1144 -14.62 -29.70 -23.28
CA VAL A 1144 -13.77 -29.24 -24.41
C VAL A 1144 -14.45 -28.06 -25.11
N THR A 1145 -14.33 -26.87 -24.53
CA THR A 1145 -14.62 -25.60 -25.24
C THR A 1145 -13.30 -24.96 -25.68
N ARG A 1146 -13.35 -24.09 -26.69
CA ARG A 1146 -12.16 -23.34 -27.19
C ARG A 1146 -11.39 -22.56 -26.10
N ARG A 1147 -12.01 -22.32 -24.93
CA ARG A 1147 -11.42 -21.60 -23.78
C ARG A 1147 -11.31 -22.45 -22.51
N SER A 1148 -11.59 -23.75 -22.59
CA SER A 1148 -11.57 -24.66 -21.43
C SER A 1148 -12.58 -24.33 -20.32
N ALA A 1149 -13.68 -23.62 -20.66
CA ALA A 1149 -14.78 -23.27 -19.78
C ALA A 1149 -14.32 -22.69 -18.42
N GLY A 1150 -14.81 -23.21 -17.29
CA GLY A 1150 -14.45 -22.76 -15.94
C GLY A 1150 -13.17 -23.38 -15.37
N ILE A 1151 -12.47 -24.27 -16.09
CA ILE A 1151 -11.25 -24.96 -15.60
C ILE A 1151 -10.13 -23.96 -15.24
N PRO A 1152 -9.79 -22.96 -16.09
CA PRO A 1152 -8.78 -21.98 -15.72
C PRO A 1152 -9.14 -21.21 -14.45
N PHE A 1153 -10.42 -20.86 -14.29
CA PHE A 1153 -10.92 -20.15 -13.12
C PHE A 1153 -10.84 -21.01 -11.84
N TYR A 1154 -11.15 -22.30 -11.93
CA TYR A 1154 -11.04 -23.24 -10.81
C TYR A 1154 -9.60 -23.34 -10.28
N ILE A 1155 -8.62 -23.58 -11.17
CA ILE A 1155 -7.20 -23.67 -10.80
C ILE A 1155 -6.68 -22.33 -10.29
N GLN A 1156 -7.07 -21.23 -10.94
CA GLN A 1156 -6.67 -19.89 -10.55
C GLN A 1156 -7.14 -19.53 -9.12
N ALA A 1157 -8.36 -19.90 -8.73
CA ALA A 1157 -8.86 -19.66 -7.37
C ALA A 1157 -8.02 -20.42 -6.32
N LEU A 1158 -7.73 -21.69 -6.58
CA LEU A 1158 -6.93 -22.54 -5.67
C LEU A 1158 -5.51 -21.97 -5.49
N LEU A 1159 -4.83 -21.61 -6.58
CA LEU A 1159 -3.47 -21.08 -6.53
C LEU A 1159 -3.40 -19.68 -5.90
N ALA A 1160 -4.37 -18.81 -6.21
CA ALA A 1160 -4.41 -17.46 -5.62
C ALA A 1160 -4.67 -17.47 -4.11
N SER A 1161 -5.24 -18.55 -3.57
CA SER A 1161 -5.47 -18.74 -2.14
C SER A 1161 -4.25 -19.30 -1.36
N GLU A 1162 -3.14 -19.62 -2.06
CA GLU A 1162 -1.92 -20.15 -1.43
C GLU A 1162 -1.23 -19.08 -0.52
N PRO A 1163 -0.79 -19.42 0.71
CA PRO A 1163 -0.18 -18.46 1.62
C PRO A 1163 1.13 -17.85 1.09
N LYS A 1164 1.19 -16.53 0.93
CA LYS A 1164 2.34 -15.78 0.36
C LYS A 1164 3.67 -15.88 1.11
N LYS A 1165 3.68 -16.38 2.36
CA LYS A 1165 4.91 -16.57 3.18
C LYS A 1165 5.61 -17.91 2.92
N GLY A 1166 5.00 -18.83 2.16
CA GLY A 1166 5.60 -20.10 1.75
C GLY A 1166 6.29 -20.01 0.39
N LYS A 1167 7.08 -21.03 0.02
CA LYS A 1167 7.79 -21.16 -1.27
C LYS A 1167 6.88 -21.28 -2.52
N ALA A 1168 5.59 -20.99 -2.42
CA ALA A 1168 4.56 -21.17 -3.45
C ALA A 1168 4.61 -22.57 -4.10
N SER A 1169 4.62 -23.64 -3.29
CA SER A 1169 4.87 -25.00 -3.77
C SER A 1169 3.78 -25.52 -4.71
N LEU A 1170 2.51 -25.18 -4.48
CA LEU A 1170 1.40 -25.57 -5.35
C LEU A 1170 1.48 -24.86 -6.70
N LEU A 1171 1.81 -23.57 -6.70
CA LEU A 1171 2.07 -22.82 -7.93
C LEU A 1171 3.24 -23.42 -8.72
N LYS A 1172 4.39 -23.67 -8.07
CA LYS A 1172 5.57 -24.25 -8.73
C LYS A 1172 5.28 -25.59 -9.39
N MET A 1173 4.61 -26.49 -8.65
CA MET A 1173 4.18 -27.78 -9.15
C MET A 1173 3.25 -27.66 -10.37
N THR A 1174 2.26 -26.76 -10.28
CA THR A 1174 1.27 -26.55 -11.34
C THR A 1174 1.91 -25.97 -12.59
N MET A 1175 2.77 -24.94 -12.44
CA MET A 1175 3.49 -24.33 -13.55
C MET A 1175 4.38 -25.35 -14.26
N LYS A 1176 5.15 -26.16 -13.51
CA LYS A 1176 5.99 -27.22 -14.09
C LYS A 1176 5.15 -28.25 -14.85
N SER A 1177 4.04 -28.70 -14.28
CA SER A 1177 3.16 -29.68 -14.93
C SER A 1177 2.52 -29.12 -16.21
N LEU A 1178 2.04 -27.87 -16.19
CA LEU A 1178 1.35 -27.27 -17.34
C LEU A 1178 2.33 -26.88 -18.46
N ILE A 1179 3.52 -26.38 -18.12
CA ILE A 1179 4.56 -26.05 -19.11
C ILE A 1179 5.03 -27.33 -19.81
N ASN A 1180 5.25 -28.41 -19.08
CA ASN A 1180 5.61 -29.71 -19.68
C ASN A 1180 4.52 -30.25 -20.63
N LEU A 1181 3.24 -29.98 -20.34
CA LEU A 1181 2.14 -30.34 -21.24
C LEU A 1181 2.01 -29.40 -22.45
N ALA A 1182 2.49 -28.16 -22.33
CA ALA A 1182 2.41 -27.14 -23.36
C ALA A 1182 3.60 -27.15 -24.34
N LEU A 1183 4.75 -27.70 -23.91
CA LEU A 1183 5.93 -27.85 -24.75
C LEU A 1183 5.81 -29.08 -25.68
N PRO A 1184 6.34 -29.00 -26.91
CA PRO A 1184 6.42 -30.15 -27.80
C PRO A 1184 7.30 -31.25 -27.17
N SER A 1185 6.80 -32.50 -27.14
CA SER A 1185 7.50 -33.69 -26.62
C SER A 1185 7.40 -34.82 -27.64
N ASP A 1186 8.36 -35.76 -27.60
CA ASP A 1186 8.39 -36.97 -28.46
C ASP A 1186 7.22 -37.94 -28.18
N MET A 1187 6.55 -37.78 -27.03
CA MET A 1187 5.35 -38.54 -26.68
C MET A 1187 4.08 -37.75 -27.06
N PRO A 1188 3.11 -38.33 -27.80
CA PRO A 1188 1.91 -37.61 -28.21
C PRO A 1188 1.02 -37.32 -26.98
N SER A 1189 1.08 -36.08 -26.46
CA SER A 1189 0.05 -35.57 -25.57
C SER A 1189 -1.24 -35.34 -26.35
N SER A 1190 -2.39 -35.59 -25.73
CA SER A 1190 -3.66 -35.34 -26.41
C SER A 1190 -3.80 -33.85 -26.74
N ILE A 1191 -4.38 -33.56 -27.89
CA ILE A 1191 -4.63 -32.17 -28.37
C ILE A 1191 -5.49 -31.41 -27.35
N ILE A 1192 -6.38 -32.13 -26.67
CA ILE A 1192 -7.28 -31.60 -25.64
C ILE A 1192 -6.46 -31.16 -24.42
N SER A 1193 -5.53 -31.98 -23.94
CA SER A 1193 -4.62 -31.66 -22.82
C SER A 1193 -3.80 -30.40 -23.11
N LEU A 1194 -3.28 -30.26 -24.34
CA LEU A 1194 -2.52 -29.09 -24.79
C LEU A 1194 -3.36 -27.81 -24.76
N VAL A 1195 -4.60 -27.87 -25.25
CA VAL A 1195 -5.54 -26.72 -25.25
C VAL A 1195 -5.87 -26.29 -23.82
N HIS A 1196 -6.12 -27.24 -22.91
CA HIS A 1196 -6.34 -26.94 -21.51
C HIS A 1196 -5.11 -26.29 -20.87
N ALA A 1197 -3.93 -26.86 -21.07
CA ALA A 1197 -2.69 -26.34 -20.50
C ALA A 1197 -2.40 -24.89 -20.91
N LEU A 1198 -2.52 -24.56 -22.20
CA LEU A 1198 -2.30 -23.20 -22.72
C LEU A 1198 -3.33 -22.20 -22.19
N ASN A 1199 -4.61 -22.60 -22.08
CA ASN A 1199 -5.67 -21.73 -21.57
C ASN A 1199 -5.51 -21.45 -20.07
N ILE A 1200 -5.07 -22.44 -19.29
CA ILE A 1200 -4.80 -22.29 -17.86
C ILE A 1200 -3.58 -21.39 -17.65
N LEU A 1201 -2.46 -21.66 -18.34
CA LEU A 1201 -1.25 -20.82 -18.27
C LEU A 1201 -1.58 -19.36 -18.57
N ARG A 1202 -2.36 -19.09 -19.61
CA ARG A 1202 -2.81 -17.72 -19.94
C ARG A 1202 -3.57 -17.05 -18.80
N ALA A 1203 -4.45 -17.78 -18.11
CA ALA A 1203 -5.20 -17.23 -16.98
C ALA A 1203 -4.28 -16.91 -15.80
N LEU A 1204 -3.31 -17.79 -15.52
CA LEU A 1204 -2.33 -17.58 -14.45
C LEU A 1204 -1.43 -16.38 -14.72
N PHE A 1205 -0.87 -16.25 -15.93
CA PHE A 1205 0.00 -15.11 -16.27
C PHE A 1205 -0.72 -13.75 -16.26
N LYS A 1206 -2.05 -13.74 -16.35
CA LYS A 1206 -2.88 -12.53 -16.26
C LYS A 1206 -3.26 -12.17 -14.81
N ASP A 1207 -3.15 -13.10 -13.86
CA ASP A 1207 -3.59 -12.89 -12.49
C ASP A 1207 -2.57 -12.08 -11.69
N THR A 1208 -2.90 -10.83 -11.39
CA THR A 1208 -2.05 -9.92 -10.61
C THR A 1208 -1.84 -10.39 -9.17
N ARG A 1209 -2.70 -11.27 -8.64
CA ARG A 1209 -2.57 -11.79 -7.26
C ARG A 1209 -1.39 -12.75 -7.09
N LEU A 1210 -0.94 -13.39 -8.17
CA LEU A 1210 0.22 -14.29 -8.18
C LEU A 1210 1.57 -13.54 -8.15
N GLY A 1211 1.58 -12.25 -8.50
CA GLY A 1211 2.71 -11.33 -8.31
C GLY A 1211 4.02 -11.79 -8.95
N GLU A 1212 5.14 -11.54 -8.28
CA GLU A 1212 6.50 -11.88 -8.75
C GLU A 1212 6.77 -13.39 -8.84
N ASN A 1213 5.97 -14.22 -8.15
CA ASN A 1213 6.18 -15.67 -8.13
C ASN A 1213 5.98 -16.34 -9.49
N ILE A 1214 5.35 -15.65 -10.45
CA ILE A 1214 5.14 -16.16 -11.80
C ILE A 1214 6.27 -15.78 -12.78
N ILE A 1215 7.10 -14.78 -12.44
CA ILE A 1215 8.18 -14.25 -13.28
C ILE A 1215 9.15 -15.35 -13.77
N PRO A 1216 9.59 -16.31 -12.92
CA PRO A 1216 10.53 -17.35 -13.36
C PRO A 1216 10.03 -18.22 -14.52
N TYR A 1217 8.71 -18.28 -14.73
CA TYR A 1217 8.07 -19.14 -15.73
C TYR A 1217 7.67 -18.40 -17.02
N VAL A 1218 7.84 -17.08 -17.07
CA VAL A 1218 7.40 -16.26 -18.20
C VAL A 1218 8.17 -16.63 -19.48
N ALA A 1219 9.47 -16.88 -19.37
CA ALA A 1219 10.31 -17.28 -20.51
C ALA A 1219 9.83 -18.62 -21.10
N ASP A 1220 9.66 -19.64 -20.27
CA ASP A 1220 9.19 -20.97 -20.68
C ASP A 1220 7.76 -20.93 -21.24
N GLY A 1221 6.87 -20.12 -20.63
CA GLY A 1221 5.51 -19.91 -21.13
C GLY A 1221 5.48 -19.22 -22.50
N MET A 1222 6.38 -18.27 -22.73
CA MET A 1222 6.56 -17.61 -24.03
C MET A 1222 7.10 -18.59 -25.07
N GLN A 1223 8.08 -19.41 -24.70
CA GLN A 1223 8.62 -20.46 -25.56
C GLN A 1223 7.53 -21.47 -25.95
N ALA A 1224 6.74 -21.96 -25.00
CA ALA A 1224 5.63 -22.87 -25.26
C ALA A 1224 4.57 -22.25 -26.20
N ALA A 1225 4.28 -20.95 -26.04
CA ALA A 1225 3.36 -20.24 -26.94
C ALA A 1225 3.92 -20.14 -28.38
N ILE A 1226 5.21 -19.81 -28.54
CA ILE A 1226 5.86 -19.70 -29.86
C ILE A 1226 5.94 -21.07 -30.54
N LEU A 1227 6.41 -22.10 -29.83
CA LEU A 1227 6.50 -23.46 -30.34
C LEU A 1227 5.13 -24.08 -30.61
N GLY A 1228 4.07 -23.62 -29.95
CA GLY A 1228 2.69 -23.98 -30.30
C GLY A 1228 2.33 -23.66 -31.76
N PHE A 1229 3.01 -22.70 -32.41
CA PHE A 1229 2.82 -22.41 -33.83
C PHE A 1229 3.46 -23.44 -34.78
N THR A 1230 4.28 -24.38 -34.29
CA THR A 1230 4.95 -25.37 -35.16
C THR A 1230 4.26 -26.73 -35.16
N SER A 1231 3.18 -26.91 -34.40
CA SER A 1231 2.40 -28.16 -34.35
C SER A 1231 1.90 -28.58 -35.76
N SER A 1232 1.79 -29.88 -36.05
CA SER A 1232 1.26 -30.39 -37.33
C SER A 1232 -0.27 -30.54 -37.34
N VAL A 1233 -0.92 -30.38 -36.19
CA VAL A 1233 -2.35 -30.64 -35.96
C VAL A 1233 -3.26 -29.45 -36.37
N TRP A 1234 -2.74 -28.57 -37.22
CA TRP A 1234 -3.38 -27.34 -37.66
C TRP A 1234 -4.69 -27.54 -38.43
N ALA A 1235 -4.96 -28.75 -38.93
CA ALA A 1235 -5.99 -28.98 -39.93
C ALA A 1235 -7.44 -28.99 -39.39
N ASN A 1236 -7.70 -29.46 -38.16
CA ASN A 1236 -9.07 -29.84 -37.75
C ASN A 1236 -9.73 -28.99 -36.63
N ASP A 1237 -9.00 -28.13 -35.89
CA ASP A 1237 -9.61 -27.24 -34.86
C ASP A 1237 -9.10 -25.77 -34.92
N ARG A 1238 -9.35 -25.14 -36.07
CA ARG A 1238 -8.68 -23.93 -36.63
C ARG A 1238 -8.81 -22.58 -35.89
N LYS A 1239 -9.48 -22.43 -34.74
CA LYS A 1239 -9.72 -21.08 -34.14
C LYS A 1239 -9.42 -20.93 -32.65
N GLY A 1240 -9.43 -22.01 -31.87
CA GLY A 1240 -9.22 -21.96 -30.41
C GLY A 1240 -7.75 -21.80 -30.03
N VAL A 1241 -6.89 -22.66 -30.59
CA VAL A 1241 -5.45 -22.70 -30.34
C VAL A 1241 -4.78 -21.39 -30.79
N LEU A 1242 -5.08 -20.92 -32.00
CA LEU A 1242 -4.52 -19.68 -32.55
C LEU A 1242 -4.92 -18.42 -31.75
N TYR A 1243 -6.18 -18.33 -31.31
CA TYR A 1243 -6.65 -17.26 -30.44
C TYR A 1243 -6.01 -17.31 -29.05
N SER A 1244 -5.82 -18.50 -28.49
CA SER A 1244 -5.18 -18.65 -27.19
C SER A 1244 -3.71 -18.31 -27.23
N ILE A 1245 -2.97 -18.76 -28.25
CA ILE A 1245 -1.55 -18.44 -28.44
C ILE A 1245 -1.35 -16.94 -28.72
N SER A 1246 -2.08 -16.35 -29.68
CA SER A 1246 -1.99 -14.92 -30.00
C SER A 1246 -2.29 -14.02 -28.80
N LYS A 1247 -3.31 -14.36 -28.01
CA LYS A 1247 -3.68 -13.60 -26.82
C LYS A 1247 -2.70 -13.81 -25.65
N SER A 1248 -2.12 -15.00 -25.52
CA SER A 1248 -1.04 -15.25 -24.56
C SER A 1248 0.17 -14.38 -24.89
N LEU A 1249 0.62 -14.32 -26.14
CA LEU A 1249 1.72 -13.44 -26.58
C LEU A 1249 1.47 -11.96 -26.27
N SER A 1250 0.26 -11.46 -26.54
CA SER A 1250 -0.11 -10.08 -26.20
C SER A 1250 -0.08 -9.82 -24.69
N ILE A 1251 -0.49 -10.79 -23.86
CA ILE A 1251 -0.48 -10.67 -22.40
C ILE A 1251 0.93 -10.79 -21.84
N PHE A 1252 1.79 -11.65 -22.40
CA PHE A 1252 3.21 -11.72 -22.04
C PHE A 1252 3.91 -10.38 -22.29
N ALA A 1253 3.65 -9.75 -23.45
CA ALA A 1253 4.14 -8.41 -23.76
C ALA A 1253 3.56 -7.32 -22.82
N GLN A 1254 2.30 -7.46 -22.39
CA GLN A 1254 1.65 -6.52 -21.47
C GLN A 1254 2.14 -6.70 -20.02
N SER A 1255 2.36 -7.92 -19.55
CA SER A 1255 2.86 -8.24 -18.21
C SER A 1255 4.26 -7.68 -17.98
N ILE A 1256 5.12 -7.74 -19.01
CA ILE A 1256 6.42 -7.05 -19.04
C ILE A 1256 6.25 -5.53 -18.91
N ARG A 1257 5.23 -4.93 -19.56
CA ARG A 1257 4.95 -3.48 -19.47
C ARG A 1257 4.32 -3.05 -18.14
N THR A 1258 3.37 -3.80 -17.59
CA THR A 1258 2.66 -3.46 -16.35
C THR A 1258 3.51 -3.73 -15.11
N ASN A 1259 4.41 -4.72 -15.12
CA ASN A 1259 5.33 -4.91 -13.98
C ASN A 1259 6.40 -3.81 -13.90
N ASN A 1260 6.73 -3.15 -15.02
CA ASN A 1260 7.52 -1.91 -15.02
C ASN A 1260 6.74 -0.69 -14.45
N GLN A 1261 5.42 -0.79 -14.28
CA GLN A 1261 4.59 0.24 -13.63
C GLN A 1261 4.32 -0.05 -12.15
N TYR A 1262 4.23 -1.32 -11.73
CA TYR A 1262 4.03 -1.68 -10.31
C TYR A 1262 5.30 -1.56 -9.45
N SER A 1263 6.50 -1.56 -10.05
CA SER A 1263 7.73 -1.11 -9.40
C SER A 1263 7.84 0.42 -9.27
N ARG A 1264 6.82 1.18 -9.71
CA ARG A 1264 6.73 2.65 -9.63
C ARG A 1264 5.64 3.18 -8.67
N GLN A 1265 5.21 2.42 -7.65
CA GLN A 1265 4.39 2.96 -6.55
C GLN A 1265 5.06 2.87 -5.18
#